data_AF-A0A1D8PT66-F1
#
_entry.id   AF-A0A1D8PT66-F1
#
_cell.length_a   1.000
_cell.length_b   1.000
_cell.length_c   1.000
_cell.angle_alpha   90.00
_cell.angle_beta   90.00
_cell.angle_gamma   90.00
#
_symmetry.space_group_name_H-M   'P 1'
#
loop_
_entity.id
_entity.type
_entity.pdbx_description
1 polymer ?
#
loop_
_entity_poly.entity_id
_entity_poly.type
_entity_poly.pdbx_seq_one_letter_code
_entity_poly.pdbx_strand_id
1 'polypeptide(L)'
;MMDNEATIPSSLASTEAENVDTETGNSDKSLSHINRSSNFPETTSNQLQSNNPFRSSTSTVSVPSSESVPISQLRTRIANAELVNYPFKTLNRILDDLKWTIPVQEKYNFSMLNSKPIDYSEELSKVVNSSVIHFETLILNNDLEYCKSVEKVEYSNSQQVLYIMRGILSDKKHGTYHFRLAALETDSNPFVTKLIDKHQYHVIPKSSISAHDLQILLENTIDVDKIIDDAFFKSLNSPNGQILRVTLFKAEFTQEDLVPLTDEEIIRERYLEGIKRHPNLSPETIPNQLHCIKTLIKVLRGPVTLKPEDTIKTINLKNTVMDAQIDVNLLFEKLSFTLNGDEAVPPDLNNLPDLKESYIRKILELIFFAKNVMVPNNEFQTLYSFSDNMSQVFHTIVEYDKNVSVRHFSSNYSNRFPYFINLSASAYFSDELIIKCFELTVQSDSINQLYYVDSLKQIRSFRNNNGGYSVNNKLDIYFRQRNLIGYSDFLESMKILGLAVESNETETIDDDVIIAMYRSQFKNDPKNYQYYNNHLKRIAGIKNSEKLDDFIQKELLPIDLALEELSIEEITEDDVVITAYEFKLDELLQSNGFNGNANEVIFLNKALLSVAVHRRSYILLEYLETKLPDYVKIPTMNEMTTRKAFETLDIDVQASESEIISNFQNKFLKGNVDIRLLRYALKLIAESKKSEILLSFLRTGKIDTSLLPAQNWPAGLDNIGNTCYLNSLLQYYFCIKPLRELILTFNENNFSANDYPETRKIGGRKVENMELQRSNQFVYQLRRLFQEMIYSNKRCVQPSKELAYLSFLPLSQPVNFKNQKKTDYSGRTTIEENKQVQLAETKDNQSVGTESVHGELDGVLYQQSENGLSTDKDVTMTDGDDEINTEVKDIIDMDREVETGMEIETDVDESNKNYSMAVESPSSSRSMIEDEVETPDTSSSEDDVVGSSPKILPISSDQIESTIEVGRQQDVTECIENVTYQIETALPPQLIDKDGEQHDLIKQLFCGKTKQTITPLDKPDEPPRVSLERFFSLIINVSDHPKSIYDALDYYFNEDVVKLDEGLVKKSITISELPQILQFHVQRVLFDREKLMAYKSIEPIPFSDKIYLDRYLDTDDEEILYKRNQVFEWKREISKLQQYKFDLLKIDPETSVSLIDSLKITEKYLENKIISDDSLSIELSTIQTINDEIRKLTSNLEDIDNRLNELNHLISIQFQDYKSIAYNIFAVFIHRGEASYGHYWVYIKDPHNNNIFRKYNDEIVTEVPASEIFNFLETNTATPYYIVYIKEELESSYIEPLKREIKE
;
A
#
# COMPACT_ATOMS: atom_id res chain seq x y z
N MET A 1 -36.93 -12.57 -59.16
CA MET A 1 -38.15 -13.36 -58.84
C MET A 1 -38.71 -12.75 -57.58
N MET A 2 -39.94 -12.23 -57.62
CA MET A 2 -40.73 -11.73 -56.47
C MET A 2 -40.11 -10.51 -55.75
N ASP A 3 -40.52 -9.26 -56.00
CA ASP A 3 -41.84 -8.57 -55.81
C ASP A 3 -42.02 -8.19 -54.31
N ASN A 4 -42.37 -6.98 -53.84
CA ASN A 4 -42.98 -5.74 -54.41
C ASN A 4 -42.29 -4.47 -53.80
N GLU A 5 -42.30 -3.25 -54.39
CA GLU A 5 -43.30 -2.14 -54.36
C GLU A 5 -43.85 -1.75 -52.95
N ALA A 6 -44.17 -0.48 -52.60
CA ALA A 6 -44.50 0.73 -53.40
C ALA A 6 -43.99 2.08 -52.79
N THR A 7 -44.66 3.23 -53.02
CA THR A 7 -44.00 4.57 -53.10
C THR A 7 -44.88 5.81 -52.71
N ILE A 8 -44.23 6.99 -52.53
CA ILE A 8 -44.71 8.42 -52.54
C ILE A 8 -45.49 9.03 -51.30
N PRO A 9 -45.76 10.38 -51.15
CA PRO A 9 -45.08 11.17 -50.10
C PRO A 9 -45.85 12.28 -49.29
N SER A 10 -45.11 12.93 -48.36
CA SER A 10 -45.09 14.37 -47.96
C SER A 10 -46.34 15.18 -47.57
N SER A 11 -46.39 15.61 -46.28
CA SER A 11 -46.69 16.96 -45.75
C SER A 11 -46.96 16.86 -44.23
N LEU A 12 -46.92 17.86 -43.34
CA LEU A 12 -46.20 19.13 -43.08
C LEU A 12 -46.91 19.72 -41.82
N ALA A 13 -46.27 20.60 -41.03
CA ALA A 13 -46.76 21.29 -39.81
C ALA A 13 -46.73 20.50 -38.47
N SER A 14 -46.66 21.11 -37.27
CA SER A 14 -45.72 22.13 -36.69
C SER A 14 -46.28 22.75 -35.39
N THR A 15 -45.51 22.79 -34.30
CA THR A 15 -45.63 23.65 -33.07
C THR A 15 -44.40 23.34 -32.18
N GLU A 16 -43.50 24.27 -31.82
CA GLU A 16 -43.54 25.18 -30.64
C GLU A 16 -43.18 24.47 -29.31
N ALA A 17 -42.39 25.01 -28.36
CA ALA A 17 -41.83 26.36 -28.14
C ALA A 17 -40.44 26.29 -27.41
N GLU A 18 -39.51 27.25 -27.60
CA GLU A 18 -39.09 28.33 -26.65
C GLU A 18 -38.33 27.88 -25.37
N ASN A 19 -37.26 28.51 -24.84
CA ASN A 19 -36.42 29.70 -25.18
C ASN A 19 -34.95 29.39 -24.73
N VAL A 20 -33.92 30.23 -24.52
CA VAL A 20 -33.73 31.68 -24.21
C VAL A 20 -32.38 32.19 -24.77
N ASP A 21 -32.24 33.51 -24.90
CA ASP A 21 -31.10 34.35 -25.34
C ASP A 21 -29.84 34.28 -24.42
N THR A 22 -28.65 34.87 -24.70
CA THR A 22 -28.28 36.20 -25.27
C THR A 22 -26.75 36.20 -25.61
N GLU A 23 -26.06 37.14 -26.28
CA GLU A 23 -26.31 38.44 -26.98
C GLU A 23 -25.14 38.72 -27.98
N THR A 24 -25.15 39.87 -28.68
CA THR A 24 -24.13 40.49 -29.56
C THR A 24 -23.90 39.84 -30.94
N GLY A 25 -23.72 40.58 -32.05
CA GLY A 25 -23.79 42.05 -32.21
C GLY A 25 -23.71 42.54 -33.68
N ASN A 26 -24.87 42.88 -34.23
CA ASN A 26 -25.22 43.71 -35.41
C ASN A 26 -24.32 44.93 -35.76
N SER A 27 -24.45 45.64 -36.91
CA SER A 27 -25.00 45.38 -38.27
C SER A 27 -24.88 46.64 -39.18
N ASP A 28 -25.15 46.48 -40.50
CA ASP A 28 -25.86 47.41 -41.40
C ASP A 28 -25.32 48.80 -41.89
N LYS A 29 -25.40 48.97 -43.24
CA LYS A 29 -25.96 50.10 -44.05
C LYS A 29 -25.36 51.54 -43.96
N SER A 30 -25.68 52.49 -44.86
CA SER A 30 -25.74 52.57 -46.35
C SER A 30 -26.05 54.04 -46.79
N LEU A 31 -26.14 54.32 -48.12
CA LEU A 31 -26.53 55.59 -48.82
C LEU A 31 -25.38 56.57 -49.23
N SER A 32 -25.45 57.38 -50.31
CA SER A 32 -26.01 57.23 -51.69
C SER A 32 -25.69 58.48 -52.56
N HIS A 33 -25.94 58.42 -53.89
CA HIS A 33 -26.15 59.56 -54.84
C HIS A 33 -24.89 60.34 -55.37
N ILE A 34 -24.83 60.93 -56.59
CA ILE A 34 -25.73 60.96 -57.79
C ILE A 34 -24.98 61.39 -59.09
N ASN A 35 -25.51 61.05 -60.28
CA ASN A 35 -25.07 61.45 -61.66
C ASN A 35 -23.67 60.93 -62.11
N ARG A 36 -23.38 60.56 -63.38
CA ARG A 36 -24.06 60.41 -64.70
C ARG A 36 -23.12 59.60 -65.63
N SER A 37 -23.45 59.06 -66.81
CA SER A 37 -24.68 58.96 -67.64
C SER A 37 -24.54 57.80 -68.65
N SER A 38 -25.59 57.49 -69.43
CA SER A 38 -25.66 56.34 -70.37
C SER A 38 -25.15 56.62 -71.80
N ASN A 39 -24.77 55.56 -72.53
CA ASN A 39 -25.49 55.11 -73.75
C ASN A 39 -24.92 53.80 -74.36
N PHE A 40 -25.81 52.88 -74.71
CA PHE A 40 -25.63 51.83 -75.74
C PHE A 40 -26.03 52.43 -77.12
N PRO A 41 -25.57 51.90 -78.28
CA PRO A 41 -26.17 50.70 -78.89
C PRO A 41 -25.19 49.76 -79.64
N GLU A 42 -25.76 48.77 -80.33
CA GLU A 42 -25.17 47.49 -80.75
C GLU A 42 -24.60 47.44 -82.19
N THR A 43 -24.12 46.24 -82.55
CA THR A 43 -24.06 45.58 -83.88
C THR A 43 -22.87 45.78 -84.83
N THR A 44 -22.26 44.63 -85.18
CA THR A 44 -21.54 44.28 -86.44
C THR A 44 -20.25 45.07 -86.80
N SER A 45 -19.14 44.45 -87.20
CA SER A 45 -18.86 43.05 -87.57
C SER A 45 -17.37 42.68 -87.51
N ASN A 46 -17.09 41.39 -87.29
CA ASN A 46 -15.90 40.61 -87.66
C ASN A 46 -14.58 41.35 -88.02
N GLN A 47 -13.60 41.29 -87.12
CA GLN A 47 -12.23 40.87 -87.48
C GLN A 47 -11.49 40.36 -86.23
N LEU A 48 -10.67 39.31 -86.39
CA LEU A 48 -9.93 38.71 -85.28
C LEU A 48 -8.66 39.50 -84.97
N GLN A 49 -8.35 39.70 -83.69
CA GLN A 49 -7.02 40.06 -83.21
C GLN A 49 -6.67 39.22 -81.97
N SER A 50 -5.37 39.04 -81.72
CA SER A 50 -4.83 37.96 -80.90
C SER A 50 -4.67 38.30 -79.41
N ASN A 51 -4.89 37.29 -78.57
CA ASN A 51 -4.48 37.33 -77.17
C ASN A 51 -2.96 37.22 -77.07
N ASN A 52 -2.27 38.27 -76.63
CA ASN A 52 -0.86 38.23 -76.25
C ASN A 52 -0.66 39.02 -74.93
N PRO A 53 -0.36 38.34 -73.80
CA PRO A 53 -0.24 39.00 -72.50
C PRO A 53 1.08 39.74 -72.27
N PHE A 54 2.09 39.60 -73.14
CA PHE A 54 3.46 40.05 -72.88
C PHE A 54 3.76 41.50 -73.32
N ARG A 55 2.92 42.49 -72.97
CA ARG A 55 3.19 43.91 -73.31
C ARG A 55 2.84 45.00 -72.30
N SER A 56 2.90 44.70 -71.00
CA SER A 56 3.13 45.68 -69.92
C SER A 56 3.68 44.97 -68.69
N SER A 57 4.70 45.45 -67.96
CA SER A 57 5.31 46.79 -67.96
C SER A 57 6.83 46.73 -67.70
N THR A 58 7.60 47.67 -68.26
CA THR A 58 9.02 47.89 -67.94
C THR A 58 9.17 48.68 -66.64
N SER A 59 8.87 48.05 -65.51
CA SER A 59 9.20 48.58 -64.18
C SER A 59 10.68 48.35 -63.87
N THR A 60 11.51 49.36 -64.09
CA THR A 60 12.94 49.34 -63.72
C THR A 60 13.11 49.34 -62.19
N VAL A 61 13.15 48.15 -61.58
CA VAL A 61 13.55 48.00 -60.18
C VAL A 61 15.05 48.24 -60.07
N SER A 62 15.41 49.38 -59.49
CA SER A 62 16.79 49.72 -59.17
C SER A 62 17.38 48.72 -58.19
N VAL A 63 18.52 48.10 -58.53
CA VAL A 63 19.27 47.21 -57.63
C VAL A 63 19.67 47.96 -56.36
N PRO A 64 19.20 47.56 -55.17
CA PRO A 64 19.77 48.02 -53.91
C PRO A 64 21.15 47.36 -53.74
N SER A 65 22.18 48.15 -53.49
CA SER A 65 23.48 47.63 -53.06
C SER A 65 23.40 47.21 -51.59
N SER A 66 22.84 46.03 -51.32
CA SER A 66 22.67 45.47 -49.97
C SER A 66 23.54 44.23 -49.76
N GLU A 67 24.38 44.34 -48.73
CA GLU A 67 25.06 43.32 -47.93
C GLU A 67 24.88 41.83 -48.32
N SER A 68 26.00 41.11 -48.40
CA SER A 68 26.02 39.68 -48.68
C SER A 68 25.35 38.87 -47.55
N VAL A 69 24.08 38.51 -47.76
CA VAL A 69 23.34 37.58 -46.90
C VAL A 69 24.18 36.32 -46.69
N PRO A 70 24.52 35.94 -45.44
CA PRO A 70 25.28 34.73 -45.17
C PRO A 70 24.62 33.51 -45.82
N ILE A 71 25.41 32.65 -46.48
CA ILE A 71 24.92 31.42 -47.14
C ILE A 71 24.03 30.59 -46.21
N SER A 72 24.32 30.61 -44.90
CA SER A 72 23.59 29.90 -43.86
C SER A 72 22.18 30.46 -43.56
N GLN A 73 21.83 31.66 -44.02
CA GLN A 73 20.48 32.24 -43.95
C GLN A 73 19.64 31.97 -45.22
N LEU A 74 20.30 31.66 -46.36
CA LEU A 74 19.60 31.33 -47.60
C LEU A 74 18.91 29.95 -47.55
N ARG A 75 19.48 29.00 -46.80
CA ARG A 75 19.03 27.59 -46.74
C ARG A 75 17.93 27.37 -45.70
N THR A 76 17.06 26.40 -45.96
CA THR A 76 15.93 25.98 -45.13
C THR A 76 16.39 25.37 -43.80
N ARG A 77 16.19 26.10 -42.71
CA ARG A 77 16.38 25.62 -41.34
C ARG A 77 15.04 25.20 -40.75
N ILE A 78 14.97 23.94 -40.34
CA ILE A 78 13.92 23.35 -39.50
C ILE A 78 14.70 22.62 -38.41
N ALA A 79 14.35 22.81 -37.13
CA ALA A 79 15.11 22.20 -36.04
C ALA A 79 14.85 20.68 -35.99
N ASN A 80 15.83 19.86 -35.60
CA ASN A 80 15.61 18.40 -35.53
C ASN A 80 14.47 18.00 -34.58
N ALA A 81 14.29 18.73 -33.48
CA ALA A 81 13.18 18.55 -32.52
C ALA A 81 11.82 19.07 -33.03
N GLU A 82 11.80 19.89 -34.08
CA GLU A 82 10.58 20.30 -34.78
C GLU A 82 10.25 19.30 -35.90
N LEU A 83 11.27 18.91 -36.68
CA LEU A 83 11.16 18.06 -37.87
C LEU A 83 10.57 16.68 -37.56
N VAL A 84 10.87 16.11 -36.38
CA VAL A 84 10.34 14.80 -35.97
C VAL A 84 8.81 14.78 -35.83
N ASN A 85 8.17 15.91 -35.56
CA ASN A 85 6.71 16.01 -35.34
C ASN A 85 5.92 16.12 -36.65
N TYR A 86 6.59 16.17 -37.80
CA TYR A 86 5.95 16.15 -39.12
C TYR A 86 5.80 14.69 -39.62
N PRO A 87 4.76 14.34 -40.39
CA PRO A 87 4.43 12.95 -40.73
C PRO A 87 5.59 12.15 -41.34
N PHE A 88 5.96 11.03 -40.71
CA PHE A 88 7.06 10.16 -41.17
C PHE A 88 6.67 9.32 -42.40
N LYS A 89 7.54 9.31 -43.41
CA LYS A 89 7.49 8.39 -44.57
C LYS A 89 8.86 7.84 -44.95
N THR A 90 8.89 6.60 -45.41
CA THR A 90 10.05 6.01 -46.09
C THR A 90 10.09 6.43 -47.56
N LEU A 91 11.26 6.36 -48.20
CA LEU A 91 11.36 6.59 -49.65
C LEU A 91 10.44 5.64 -50.44
N ASN A 92 10.38 4.37 -50.04
CA ASN A 92 9.49 3.37 -50.63
C ASN A 92 8.01 3.78 -50.50
N ARG A 93 7.57 4.25 -49.32
CA ARG A 93 6.21 4.78 -49.12
C ARG A 93 5.93 5.98 -50.01
N ILE A 94 6.85 6.94 -50.12
CA ILE A 94 6.69 8.12 -51.01
C ILE A 94 6.56 7.70 -52.49
N LEU A 95 7.33 6.70 -52.93
CA LEU A 95 7.26 6.18 -54.30
C LEU A 95 6.00 5.34 -54.57
N ASP A 96 5.52 4.60 -53.57
CA ASP A 96 4.22 3.92 -53.61
C ASP A 96 3.06 4.93 -53.62
N ASP A 97 3.10 5.97 -52.78
CA ASP A 97 2.11 7.05 -52.76
C ASP A 97 2.04 7.72 -54.15
N LEU A 98 3.18 8.10 -54.74
CA LEU A 98 3.28 8.66 -56.09
C LEU A 98 2.66 7.74 -57.14
N LYS A 99 2.89 6.43 -57.05
CA LYS A 99 2.38 5.41 -57.99
C LYS A 99 0.86 5.27 -57.92
N TRP A 100 0.26 5.46 -56.74
CA TRP A 100 -1.15 5.20 -56.48
C TRP A 100 -2.01 6.45 -56.25
N THR A 101 -1.44 7.66 -56.18
CA THR A 101 -2.20 8.88 -55.82
C THR A 101 -3.33 9.15 -56.82
N ILE A 102 -3.14 8.95 -58.13
CA ILE A 102 -4.19 9.15 -59.16
C ILE A 102 -5.46 8.30 -58.89
N PRO A 103 -5.42 6.95 -58.85
CA PRO A 103 -6.63 6.14 -58.65
C PRO A 103 -7.24 6.25 -57.23
N VAL A 104 -6.50 6.80 -56.26
CA VAL A 104 -7.04 7.15 -54.93
C VAL A 104 -7.74 8.52 -54.98
N GLN A 105 -7.12 9.53 -55.60
CA GLN A 105 -7.64 10.88 -55.75
C GLN A 105 -8.88 10.92 -56.66
N GLU A 106 -8.90 10.15 -57.76
CA GLU A 106 -10.09 9.95 -58.61
C GLU A 106 -11.30 9.40 -57.83
N LYS A 107 -11.08 8.66 -56.73
CA LYS A 107 -12.12 7.94 -55.99
C LYS A 107 -12.52 8.62 -54.67
N TYR A 108 -11.59 9.26 -53.98
CA TYR A 108 -11.79 9.82 -52.63
C TYR A 108 -11.31 11.29 -52.49
N ASN A 109 -10.74 11.89 -53.53
CA ASN A 109 -10.43 13.33 -53.62
C ASN A 109 -9.52 13.90 -52.52
N PHE A 110 -8.40 13.22 -52.23
CA PHE A 110 -7.32 13.75 -51.37
C PHE A 110 -5.93 13.46 -51.96
N SER A 111 -4.92 14.24 -51.53
CA SER A 111 -3.50 14.05 -51.87
C SER A 111 -2.90 12.97 -50.97
N MET A 112 -2.37 11.88 -51.55
CA MET A 112 -1.66 10.88 -50.73
C MET A 112 -0.29 11.38 -50.30
N LEU A 113 0.42 12.16 -51.15
CA LEU A 113 1.78 12.59 -50.84
C LEU A 113 1.85 13.44 -49.58
N ASN A 114 0.91 14.37 -49.38
CA ASN A 114 0.87 15.29 -48.23
C ASN A 114 0.18 14.73 -46.97
N SER A 115 -0.59 13.64 -47.06
CA SER A 115 -1.35 13.07 -45.93
C SER A 115 -0.50 12.11 -45.07
N LYS A 116 -0.89 11.85 -43.82
CA LYS A 116 -0.25 10.80 -43.00
C LYS A 116 -0.63 9.42 -43.56
N PRO A 117 0.24 8.40 -43.50
CA PRO A 117 -0.07 7.07 -44.02
C PRO A 117 -1.31 6.39 -43.42
N ILE A 118 -1.69 6.75 -42.20
CA ILE A 118 -2.90 6.24 -41.54
C ILE A 118 -4.20 6.85 -42.08
N ASP A 119 -4.15 8.07 -42.62
CA ASP A 119 -5.32 8.81 -43.11
C ASP A 119 -5.92 8.21 -44.41
N TYR A 120 -5.20 7.29 -45.06
CA TYR A 120 -5.55 6.72 -46.37
C TYR A 120 -5.22 5.23 -46.55
N SER A 121 -4.75 4.53 -45.52
CA SER A 121 -4.26 3.15 -45.65
C SER A 121 -5.35 2.16 -46.04
N GLU A 122 -6.55 2.35 -45.49
CA GLU A 122 -7.76 1.63 -45.83
C GLU A 122 -8.21 1.93 -47.26
N GLU A 123 -8.25 3.20 -47.65
CA GLU A 123 -8.68 3.69 -48.97
C GLU A 123 -7.77 3.16 -50.09
N LEU A 124 -6.44 3.21 -49.85
CA LEU A 124 -5.41 2.64 -50.71
C LEU A 124 -5.50 1.11 -50.76
N SER A 125 -5.66 0.41 -49.62
CA SER A 125 -5.86 -1.04 -49.61
C SER A 125 -7.10 -1.45 -50.42
N LYS A 126 -8.23 -0.76 -50.22
CA LYS A 126 -9.47 -0.98 -50.99
C LYS A 126 -9.23 -0.77 -52.48
N VAL A 127 -8.47 0.25 -52.89
CA VAL A 127 -8.11 0.49 -54.31
C VAL A 127 -7.20 -0.60 -54.86
N VAL A 128 -6.11 -0.95 -54.17
CA VAL A 128 -5.13 -1.97 -54.62
C VAL A 128 -5.75 -3.37 -54.68
N ASN A 129 -6.72 -3.68 -53.81
CA ASN A 129 -7.43 -4.96 -53.81
C ASN A 129 -8.62 -5.02 -54.79
N SER A 130 -9.23 -3.89 -55.17
CA SER A 130 -10.39 -3.87 -56.09
C SER A 130 -10.03 -3.76 -57.59
N SER A 131 -8.80 -3.35 -57.92
CA SER A 131 -8.56 -2.69 -59.21
C SER A 131 -7.85 -3.53 -60.27
N VAL A 132 -8.44 -3.54 -61.47
CA VAL A 132 -7.82 -3.97 -62.74
C VAL A 132 -7.02 -2.80 -63.36
N ILE A 133 -6.27 -2.08 -62.51
CA ILE A 133 -5.54 -0.85 -62.81
C ILE A 133 -4.09 -1.09 -62.38
N HIS A 134 -3.15 -0.92 -63.31
CA HIS A 134 -1.73 -1.16 -63.04
C HIS A 134 -0.91 0.00 -63.59
N PHE A 135 -0.84 1.07 -62.82
CA PHE A 135 0.07 2.17 -63.08
C PHE A 135 1.52 1.70 -62.96
N GLU A 136 2.28 1.84 -64.04
CA GLU A 136 3.72 1.61 -64.12
C GLU A 136 4.45 2.96 -63.97
N THR A 137 5.49 3.00 -63.15
CA THR A 137 6.36 4.17 -62.96
C THR A 137 7.65 3.99 -63.77
N LEU A 138 7.73 4.67 -64.90
CA LEU A 138 8.68 4.40 -65.98
C LEU A 138 9.70 5.53 -66.13
N ILE A 139 10.97 5.22 -65.92
CA ILE A 139 12.09 6.16 -66.13
C ILE A 139 12.89 5.73 -67.35
N LEU A 140 13.17 6.66 -68.27
CA LEU A 140 13.92 6.39 -69.50
C LEU A 140 15.39 6.06 -69.17
N ASN A 141 15.88 4.91 -69.60
CA ASN A 141 17.23 4.44 -69.28
C ASN A 141 18.33 5.15 -70.08
N ASN A 142 17.97 5.77 -71.21
CA ASN A 142 18.89 6.43 -72.12
C ASN A 142 19.29 7.82 -71.58
N ASP A 143 20.59 8.08 -71.39
CA ASP A 143 21.10 9.44 -71.15
C ASP A 143 21.04 10.26 -72.45
N LEU A 144 19.99 11.06 -72.59
CA LEU A 144 19.75 11.93 -73.72
C LEU A 144 19.95 13.38 -73.30
N GLU A 145 20.94 14.06 -73.88
CA GLU A 145 21.24 15.49 -73.63
C GLU A 145 20.00 16.41 -73.71
N TYR A 146 19.04 16.05 -74.55
CA TYR A 146 17.80 16.78 -74.82
C TYR A 146 16.57 16.26 -74.06
N CYS A 147 16.73 15.22 -73.23
CA CYS A 147 15.65 14.56 -72.48
C CYS A 147 16.25 13.77 -71.30
N LYS A 148 16.95 14.45 -70.40
CA LYS A 148 17.66 13.81 -69.28
C LYS A 148 16.71 13.31 -68.20
N SER A 149 16.66 11.98 -68.04
CA SER A 149 15.93 11.28 -66.97
C SER A 149 16.50 11.57 -65.58
N VAL A 150 17.81 11.76 -65.48
CA VAL A 150 18.50 12.23 -64.27
C VAL A 150 19.45 13.36 -64.64
N GLU A 151 19.38 14.46 -63.90
CA GLU A 151 20.17 15.66 -64.13
C GLU A 151 20.72 16.18 -62.79
N LYS A 152 22.02 16.46 -62.74
CA LYS A 152 22.69 17.09 -61.60
C LYS A 152 22.97 18.55 -61.94
N VAL A 153 22.50 19.48 -61.10
CA VAL A 153 22.73 20.91 -61.22
C VAL A 153 23.46 21.39 -59.96
N GLU A 154 24.58 22.10 -60.14
CA GLU A 154 25.43 22.56 -59.05
C GLU A 154 25.31 24.09 -58.87
N TYR A 155 24.90 24.51 -57.68
CA TYR A 155 24.68 25.92 -57.32
C TYR A 155 25.85 26.41 -56.45
N SER A 156 26.96 26.79 -57.09
CA SER A 156 28.20 27.18 -56.39
C SER A 156 28.00 28.34 -55.41
N ASN A 157 27.10 29.28 -55.71
CA ASN A 157 26.82 30.46 -54.87
C ASN A 157 26.21 30.12 -53.50
N SER A 158 25.42 29.05 -53.41
CA SER A 158 24.79 28.60 -52.17
C SER A 158 25.41 27.31 -51.62
N GLN A 159 26.38 26.72 -52.34
CA GLN A 159 26.99 25.41 -52.12
C GLN A 159 25.91 24.33 -51.93
N GLN A 160 25.08 24.16 -52.96
CA GLN A 160 24.02 23.17 -53.02
C GLN A 160 24.05 22.42 -54.35
N VAL A 161 23.58 21.17 -54.31
CA VAL A 161 23.44 20.28 -55.46
C VAL A 161 21.98 19.87 -55.57
N LEU A 162 21.41 20.05 -56.75
CA LEU A 162 20.07 19.58 -57.08
C LEU A 162 20.15 18.38 -58.01
N TYR A 163 19.51 17.28 -57.63
CA TYR A 163 19.28 16.12 -58.48
C TYR A 163 17.83 16.12 -58.95
N ILE A 164 17.61 16.29 -60.25
CA ILE A 164 16.28 16.22 -60.88
C ILE A 164 16.15 14.84 -61.52
N MET A 165 15.14 14.07 -61.11
CA MET A 165 14.80 12.76 -61.68
C MET A 165 13.40 12.87 -62.31
N ARG A 166 13.25 12.44 -63.56
CA ARG A 166 12.05 12.62 -64.39
C ARG A 166 11.56 11.27 -64.92
N GLY A 167 10.25 11.03 -64.89
CA GLY A 167 9.65 9.81 -65.41
C GLY A 167 8.17 9.95 -65.73
N ILE A 168 7.59 8.87 -66.24
CA ILE A 168 6.19 8.76 -66.65
C ILE A 168 5.46 7.80 -65.70
N LEU A 169 4.28 8.19 -65.24
CA LEU A 169 3.31 7.32 -64.58
C LEU A 169 2.23 6.99 -65.60
N SER A 170 2.05 5.70 -65.97
CA SER A 170 1.09 5.33 -67.02
C SER A 170 0.34 4.04 -66.71
N ASP A 171 -0.95 4.01 -67.04
CA ASP A 171 -1.79 2.81 -67.07
C ASP A 171 -2.44 2.65 -68.46
N LYS A 172 -2.85 1.43 -68.80
CA LYS A 172 -3.41 1.07 -70.12
C LYS A 172 -4.82 1.61 -70.39
N LYS A 173 -5.49 2.22 -69.39
CA LYS A 173 -6.83 2.80 -69.47
C LYS A 173 -6.86 4.25 -68.99
N HIS A 174 -6.18 4.56 -67.88
CA HIS A 174 -6.27 5.88 -67.22
C HIS A 174 -5.30 6.94 -67.81
N GLY A 175 -4.45 6.58 -68.78
CA GLY A 175 -3.63 7.51 -69.54
C GLY A 175 -2.16 7.60 -69.10
N THR A 176 -1.54 8.75 -69.39
CA THR A 176 -0.10 8.99 -69.25
C THR A 176 0.11 10.31 -68.52
N TYR A 177 0.96 10.28 -67.50
CA TYR A 177 1.23 11.37 -66.57
C TYR A 177 2.75 11.50 -66.36
N HIS A 178 3.23 12.63 -65.86
CA HIS A 178 4.66 12.85 -65.59
C HIS A 178 4.92 13.00 -64.11
N PHE A 179 6.03 12.46 -63.63
CA PHE A 179 6.53 12.74 -62.28
C PHE A 179 7.93 13.34 -62.32
N ARG A 180 8.21 14.20 -61.34
CA ARG A 180 9.53 14.81 -61.09
C ARG A 180 9.87 14.68 -59.62
N LEU A 181 10.99 14.04 -59.31
CA LEU A 181 11.60 14.06 -58.00
C LEU A 181 12.79 15.04 -58.04
N ALA A 182 12.74 16.09 -57.23
CA ALA A 182 13.80 17.10 -57.14
C ALA A 182 14.42 17.03 -55.75
N ALA A 183 15.62 16.46 -55.66
CA ALA A 183 16.34 16.23 -54.41
C ALA A 183 17.47 17.27 -54.27
N LEU A 184 17.29 18.23 -53.36
CA LEU A 184 18.23 19.28 -53.01
C LEU A 184 19.08 18.83 -51.81
N GLU A 185 20.40 18.84 -51.98
CA GLU A 185 21.39 18.54 -50.94
C GLU A 185 22.36 19.72 -50.80
N THR A 186 22.85 20.00 -49.58
CA THR A 186 23.98 20.92 -49.40
C THR A 186 25.27 20.22 -49.77
N ASP A 187 26.10 20.85 -50.59
CA ASP A 187 27.43 20.35 -50.93
C ASP A 187 28.25 20.18 -49.63
N SER A 188 28.72 18.97 -49.37
CA SER A 188 29.37 18.59 -48.12
C SER A 188 30.68 17.88 -48.37
N ASN A 189 31.58 17.95 -47.39
CA ASN A 189 32.97 17.56 -47.52
C ASN A 189 33.11 16.12 -48.09
N PRO A 190 33.79 15.92 -49.24
CA PRO A 190 33.89 14.62 -49.91
C PRO A 190 34.60 13.52 -49.10
N PHE A 191 35.25 13.86 -47.96
CA PHE A 191 35.79 12.89 -47.01
C PHE A 191 34.73 12.30 -46.05
N VAL A 192 33.46 12.73 -46.13
CA VAL A 192 32.38 12.27 -45.26
C VAL A 192 31.71 11.01 -45.83
N THR A 193 32.32 9.84 -45.57
CA THR A 193 31.80 8.51 -45.98
C THR A 193 30.60 8.05 -45.14
N LYS A 194 29.54 8.85 -45.08
CA LYS A 194 28.32 8.50 -44.36
C LYS A 194 27.41 7.64 -45.22
N LEU A 195 27.15 6.41 -44.77
CA LEU A 195 25.91 5.72 -45.13
C LEU A 195 24.76 6.53 -44.54
N ILE A 196 23.83 6.96 -45.39
CA ILE A 196 22.72 7.82 -44.98
C ILE A 196 21.48 6.94 -44.79
N ASP A 197 20.84 7.08 -43.64
CA ASP A 197 19.60 6.36 -43.31
C ASP A 197 18.40 7.05 -43.97
N LYS A 198 18.27 6.87 -45.29
CA LYS A 198 17.28 7.55 -46.13
C LYS A 198 15.89 6.94 -46.09
N HIS A 199 15.65 6.03 -45.14
CA HIS A 199 14.30 5.58 -44.79
C HIS A 199 13.55 6.61 -43.93
N GLN A 200 14.22 7.69 -43.48
CA GLN A 200 13.59 8.77 -42.72
C GLN A 200 13.45 10.07 -43.53
N TYR A 201 12.23 10.28 -44.05
CA TYR A 201 11.72 11.57 -44.50
C TYR A 201 10.52 11.98 -43.64
N HIS A 202 10.30 13.28 -43.49
CA HIS A 202 9.11 13.85 -42.88
C HIS A 202 8.43 14.83 -43.85
N VAL A 203 7.10 14.77 -43.96
CA VAL A 203 6.27 15.62 -44.83
C VAL A 203 6.24 17.06 -44.28
N ILE A 204 6.91 17.99 -44.95
CA ILE A 204 6.97 19.39 -44.49
C ILE A 204 6.10 20.31 -45.37
N PRO A 205 5.36 21.26 -44.78
CA PRO A 205 4.57 22.21 -45.54
C PRO A 205 5.49 23.18 -46.29
N LYS A 206 5.07 23.59 -47.49
CA LYS A 206 5.76 24.56 -48.36
C LYS A 206 6.19 25.86 -47.63
N SER A 207 5.44 26.28 -46.62
CA SER A 207 5.72 27.46 -45.79
C SER A 207 6.99 27.33 -44.93
N SER A 208 7.44 26.11 -44.62
CA SER A 208 8.63 25.86 -43.80
C SER A 208 9.93 25.78 -44.63
N ILE A 209 9.89 26.14 -45.92
CA ILE A 209 11.01 26.11 -46.85
C ILE A 209 11.42 27.55 -47.19
N SER A 210 12.73 27.82 -47.27
CA SER A 210 13.22 29.15 -47.61
C SER A 210 12.84 29.52 -49.05
N ALA A 211 12.60 30.81 -49.31
CA ALA A 211 12.28 31.29 -50.66
C ALA A 211 13.39 30.96 -51.70
N HIS A 212 14.64 30.85 -51.25
CA HIS A 212 15.77 30.47 -52.09
C HIS A 212 15.80 28.96 -52.40
N ASP A 213 15.56 28.10 -51.40
CA ASP A 213 15.46 26.65 -51.63
C ASP A 213 14.22 26.31 -52.46
N LEU A 214 13.10 27.01 -52.29
CA LEU A 214 11.92 26.91 -53.17
C LEU A 214 12.28 27.28 -54.62
N GLN A 215 13.03 28.37 -54.83
CA GLN A 215 13.49 28.75 -56.16
C GLN A 215 14.40 27.68 -56.79
N ILE A 216 15.30 27.07 -56.01
CA ILE A 216 16.15 25.95 -56.48
C ILE A 216 15.33 24.67 -56.72
N LEU A 217 14.34 24.37 -55.88
CA LEU A 217 13.37 23.27 -56.03
C LEU A 217 12.31 23.53 -57.12
N LEU A 218 12.58 24.47 -58.03
CA LEU A 218 11.80 24.77 -59.22
C LEU A 218 10.32 25.06 -58.90
N GLU A 219 10.09 25.90 -57.89
CA GLU A 219 8.76 26.34 -57.43
C GLU A 219 8.14 27.41 -58.32
N ASN A 220 8.88 28.50 -58.56
CA ASN A 220 8.38 29.64 -59.34
C ASN A 220 8.23 29.33 -60.84
N THR A 221 8.40 28.07 -61.23
CA THR A 221 8.54 27.61 -62.61
C THR A 221 7.46 26.60 -63.02
N ILE A 222 6.27 26.65 -62.39
CA ILE A 222 5.22 25.63 -62.56
C ILE A 222 3.85 26.24 -62.87
N ASP A 223 3.27 25.77 -63.96
CA ASP A 223 1.87 25.87 -64.32
C ASP A 223 1.01 25.05 -63.33
N VAL A 224 0.38 25.72 -62.37
CA VAL A 224 -0.36 25.10 -61.25
C VAL A 224 -1.52 24.24 -61.76
N ASP A 225 -2.18 24.64 -62.86
CA ASP A 225 -3.31 23.92 -63.44
C ASP A 225 -2.89 22.56 -64.04
N LYS A 226 -1.59 22.31 -64.23
CA LYS A 226 -1.04 21.01 -64.65
C LYS A 226 -0.63 20.09 -63.50
N ILE A 227 -0.53 20.59 -62.27
CA ILE A 227 -0.21 19.75 -61.10
C ILE A 227 -1.42 18.85 -60.78
N ILE A 228 -1.14 17.64 -60.29
CA ILE A 228 -2.13 16.69 -59.74
C ILE A 228 -1.93 16.54 -58.22
N ASP A 229 -0.68 16.32 -57.83
CA ASP A 229 -0.22 16.20 -56.45
C ASP A 229 1.22 16.76 -56.38
N ASP A 230 1.58 17.44 -55.30
CA ASP A 230 2.91 18.00 -55.09
C ASP A 230 3.20 18.10 -53.59
N ALA A 231 4.35 17.59 -53.16
CA ALA A 231 4.71 17.54 -51.74
C ALA A 231 6.22 17.74 -51.52
N PHE A 232 6.55 18.21 -50.33
CA PHE A 232 7.91 18.44 -49.89
C PHE A 232 8.23 17.58 -48.67
N PHE A 233 9.43 17.03 -48.66
CA PHE A 233 9.90 16.06 -47.67
C PHE A 233 11.30 16.45 -47.22
N LYS A 234 11.60 16.38 -45.92
CA LYS A 234 12.95 16.64 -45.40
C LYS A 234 13.45 15.46 -44.58
N SER A 235 14.71 15.07 -44.81
CA SER A 235 15.33 13.97 -44.08
C SER A 235 16.06 14.46 -42.83
N LEU A 236 15.71 13.91 -41.66
CA LEU A 236 16.30 14.26 -40.36
C LEU A 236 17.79 13.91 -40.29
N ASN A 237 18.16 12.76 -40.85
CA ASN A 237 19.48 12.15 -40.71
C ASN A 237 20.35 12.26 -41.98
N SER A 238 19.92 13.08 -42.96
CA SER A 238 20.79 13.42 -44.08
C SER A 238 21.90 14.39 -43.65
N PRO A 239 23.19 14.04 -43.81
CA PRO A 239 24.31 14.93 -43.48
C PRO A 239 24.38 16.16 -44.40
N ASN A 240 23.64 16.12 -45.51
CA ASN A 240 23.54 17.18 -46.50
C ASN A 240 22.21 17.95 -46.36
N GLY A 241 21.47 17.75 -45.26
CA GLY A 241 20.20 18.44 -44.98
C GLY A 241 19.10 18.19 -46.02
N GLN A 242 19.12 17.03 -46.69
CA GLN A 242 18.37 16.75 -47.91
C GLN A 242 16.88 17.10 -47.83
N ILE A 243 16.43 17.88 -48.82
CA ILE A 243 15.02 18.15 -49.09
C ILE A 243 14.67 17.49 -50.43
N LEU A 244 13.65 16.65 -50.42
CA LEU A 244 13.07 16.02 -51.60
C LEU A 244 11.72 16.68 -51.88
N ARG A 245 11.53 17.17 -53.10
CA ARG A 245 10.20 17.51 -53.63
C ARG A 245 9.75 16.39 -54.58
N VAL A 246 8.48 16.03 -54.52
CA VAL A 246 7.84 15.13 -55.48
C VAL A 246 6.65 15.83 -56.11
N THR A 247 6.70 16.05 -57.42
CA THR A 247 5.63 16.69 -58.21
C THR A 247 5.07 15.70 -59.23
N LEU A 248 3.75 15.59 -59.31
CA LEU A 248 3.02 14.84 -60.32
C LEU A 248 2.23 15.80 -61.24
N PHE A 249 2.33 15.60 -62.55
CA PHE A 249 1.73 16.43 -63.58
C PHE A 249 0.81 15.63 -64.51
N LYS A 250 -0.19 16.33 -65.07
CA LYS A 250 -1.02 15.89 -66.20
C LYS A 250 -0.17 15.66 -67.46
N ALA A 251 -0.73 14.95 -68.45
CA ALA A 251 -0.15 14.86 -69.79
C ALA A 251 0.15 16.25 -70.38
N GLU A 252 1.21 16.36 -71.19
CA GLU A 252 1.53 17.59 -71.91
C GLU A 252 0.85 17.67 -73.29
N PHE A 253 0.36 16.55 -73.82
CA PHE A 253 -0.52 16.47 -74.99
C PHE A 253 -1.87 15.85 -74.61
N THR A 254 -2.98 16.44 -75.06
CA THR A 254 -4.30 15.79 -74.99
C THR A 254 -4.45 14.72 -76.08
N GLN A 255 -5.49 13.89 -76.03
CA GLN A 255 -5.78 12.96 -77.13
C GLN A 255 -6.00 13.70 -78.46
N GLU A 256 -6.62 14.89 -78.42
CA GLU A 256 -6.82 15.75 -79.60
C GLU A 256 -5.49 16.29 -80.16
N ASP A 257 -4.52 16.63 -79.30
CA ASP A 257 -3.16 17.02 -79.73
C ASP A 257 -2.39 15.87 -80.40
N LEU A 258 -2.67 14.62 -80.00
CA LEU A 258 -2.00 13.44 -80.50
C LEU A 258 -2.58 12.93 -81.83
N VAL A 259 -3.88 13.13 -82.09
CA VAL A 259 -4.55 12.66 -83.32
C VAL A 259 -3.82 13.09 -84.61
N PRO A 260 -3.37 14.36 -84.79
CA PRO A 260 -2.57 14.77 -85.95
C PRO A 260 -1.21 14.06 -86.08
N LEU A 261 -0.73 13.34 -85.05
CA LEU A 261 0.55 12.62 -85.02
C LEU A 261 0.37 11.09 -85.09
N THR A 262 -0.86 10.57 -84.90
CA THR A 262 -1.15 9.13 -84.78
C THR A 262 -2.22 8.61 -85.74
N ASP A 263 -3.15 9.43 -86.23
CA ASP A 263 -4.17 8.99 -87.18
C ASP A 263 -3.59 8.86 -88.60
N GLU A 264 -3.60 7.64 -89.15
CA GLU A 264 -2.98 7.33 -90.44
C GLU A 264 -3.67 8.03 -91.61
N GLU A 265 -4.97 8.27 -91.57
CA GLU A 265 -5.72 8.95 -92.62
C GLU A 265 -5.46 10.47 -92.59
N ILE A 266 -5.42 11.08 -91.40
CA ILE A 266 -5.12 12.51 -91.24
C ILE A 266 -3.63 12.82 -91.51
N ILE A 267 -2.72 11.87 -91.27
CA ILE A 267 -1.32 11.95 -91.74
C ILE A 267 -1.26 11.82 -93.27
N ARG A 268 -1.94 10.81 -93.84
CA ARG A 268 -1.98 10.54 -95.29
C ARG A 268 -2.53 11.73 -96.08
N GLU A 269 -3.63 12.32 -95.62
CA GLU A 269 -4.25 13.49 -96.25
C GLU A 269 -3.30 14.71 -96.22
N ARG A 270 -2.74 15.03 -95.05
CA ARG A 270 -1.78 16.14 -94.88
C ARG A 270 -0.52 15.99 -95.74
N TYR A 271 -0.01 14.77 -95.89
CA TYR A 271 1.15 14.52 -96.74
C TYR A 271 0.81 14.66 -98.23
N LEU A 272 -0.33 14.14 -98.68
CA LEU A 272 -0.81 14.29 -100.06
C LEU A 272 -1.17 15.75 -100.40
N GLU A 273 -1.65 16.52 -99.43
CA GLU A 273 -1.75 17.98 -99.46
C GLU A 273 -0.36 18.64 -99.60
N GLY A 274 0.61 18.23 -98.78
CA GLY A 274 1.97 18.75 -98.76
C GLY A 274 2.76 18.52 -100.05
N ILE A 275 2.55 17.39 -100.75
CA ILE A 275 3.16 17.12 -102.08
C ILE A 275 2.80 18.24 -103.09
N LYS A 276 1.60 18.85 -102.99
CA LYS A 276 1.18 19.96 -103.86
C LYS A 276 2.04 21.22 -103.65
N ARG A 277 2.62 21.39 -102.46
CA ARG A 277 3.47 22.52 -102.04
C ARG A 277 4.95 22.20 -102.27
N HIS A 278 5.33 20.92 -102.11
CA HIS A 278 6.70 20.42 -102.20
C HIS A 278 6.80 19.27 -103.23
N PRO A 279 6.96 19.57 -104.54
CA PRO A 279 6.96 18.57 -105.62
C PRO A 279 8.11 17.54 -105.58
N ASN A 280 9.08 17.71 -104.67
CA ASN A 280 10.22 16.81 -104.49
C ASN A 280 9.86 15.57 -103.63
N LEU A 281 8.61 15.44 -103.18
CA LEU A 281 8.12 14.38 -102.32
C LEU A 281 7.50 13.23 -103.12
N SER A 282 7.92 11.99 -102.83
CA SER A 282 7.32 10.80 -103.47
C SER A 282 5.96 10.47 -102.86
N PRO A 283 4.91 10.25 -103.67
CA PRO A 283 3.64 9.69 -103.21
C PRO A 283 3.76 8.26 -102.66
N GLU A 284 4.82 7.54 -103.02
CA GLU A 284 5.02 6.12 -102.63
C GLU A 284 5.56 5.95 -101.21
N THR A 285 6.09 7.01 -100.60
CA THR A 285 6.71 6.99 -99.26
C THR A 285 5.97 7.93 -98.31
N ILE A 286 4.71 7.62 -98.03
CA ILE A 286 3.88 8.36 -97.08
C ILE A 286 4.44 8.18 -95.66
N PRO A 287 4.62 9.26 -94.87
CA PRO A 287 5.04 9.15 -93.47
C PRO A 287 4.07 8.30 -92.65
N ASN A 288 4.62 7.49 -91.75
CA ASN A 288 3.83 6.86 -90.70
C ASN A 288 3.91 7.67 -89.40
N GLN A 289 3.13 7.26 -88.40
CA GLN A 289 3.05 7.85 -87.06
C GLN A 289 4.44 8.09 -86.44
N LEU A 290 5.34 7.09 -86.52
CA LEU A 290 6.70 7.17 -86.00
C LEU A 290 7.53 8.27 -86.68
N HIS A 291 7.42 8.42 -88.00
CA HIS A 291 8.14 9.47 -88.74
C HIS A 291 7.64 10.87 -88.36
N CYS A 292 6.34 11.03 -88.13
CA CYS A 292 5.73 12.28 -87.66
C CYS A 292 6.26 12.64 -86.26
N ILE A 293 6.21 11.69 -85.32
CA ILE A 293 6.71 11.88 -83.94
C ILE A 293 8.23 12.14 -83.93
N LYS A 294 9.02 11.40 -84.71
CA LYS A 294 10.48 11.61 -84.87
C LYS A 294 10.80 13.01 -85.39
N THR A 295 9.98 13.54 -86.30
CA THR A 295 10.10 14.89 -86.83
C THR A 295 9.79 15.93 -85.75
N LEU A 296 8.74 15.72 -84.95
CA LEU A 296 8.42 16.61 -83.81
C LEU A 296 9.52 16.60 -82.73
N ILE A 297 10.03 15.43 -82.32
CA ILE A 297 11.16 15.31 -81.38
C ILE A 297 12.40 16.05 -81.91
N LYS A 298 12.66 15.99 -83.23
CA LYS A 298 13.76 16.74 -83.86
C LYS A 298 13.57 18.26 -83.79
N VAL A 299 12.33 18.76 -83.89
CA VAL A 299 11.99 20.17 -83.68
C VAL A 299 12.22 20.59 -82.22
N LEU A 300 11.72 19.80 -81.26
CA LEU A 300 11.84 20.09 -79.83
C LEU A 300 13.29 20.01 -79.31
N ARG A 301 14.13 19.13 -79.88
CA ARG A 301 15.54 18.96 -79.48
C ARG A 301 16.37 20.22 -79.65
N GLY A 302 16.13 21.01 -80.69
CA GLY A 302 16.91 22.21 -81.00
C GLY A 302 16.90 23.22 -79.83
N PRO A 303 15.72 23.71 -79.41
CA PRO A 303 15.58 24.63 -78.29
C PRO A 303 16.10 24.10 -76.95
N VAL A 304 15.88 22.81 -76.62
CA VAL A 304 16.32 22.25 -75.31
C VAL A 304 17.85 22.19 -75.19
N THR A 305 18.54 21.95 -76.32
CA THR A 305 20.02 21.85 -76.39
C THR A 305 20.73 23.18 -76.69
N LEU A 306 20.00 24.28 -76.86
CA LEU A 306 20.57 25.59 -77.12
C LEU A 306 21.32 26.11 -75.90
N LYS A 307 22.61 26.44 -76.04
CA LYS A 307 23.40 27.05 -74.95
C LYS A 307 23.11 28.56 -74.84
N PRO A 308 23.32 29.20 -73.67
CA PRO A 308 23.02 30.63 -73.48
C PRO A 308 23.73 31.60 -74.43
N GLU A 309 24.83 31.18 -75.08
CA GLU A 309 25.59 31.99 -76.06
C GLU A 309 25.31 31.59 -77.52
N ASP A 310 24.55 30.51 -77.77
CA ASP A 310 24.25 30.03 -79.12
C ASP A 310 23.09 30.82 -79.75
N THR A 311 23.18 31.11 -81.04
CA THR A 311 22.09 31.77 -81.78
C THR A 311 20.88 30.85 -81.96
N ILE A 312 19.69 31.37 -81.65
CA ILE A 312 18.41 30.66 -81.84
C ILE A 312 18.25 30.27 -83.32
N LYS A 313 18.01 28.97 -83.57
CA LYS A 313 17.84 28.43 -84.92
C LYS A 313 16.36 28.45 -85.30
N THR A 314 16.02 29.22 -86.32
CA THR A 314 14.66 29.34 -86.88
C THR A 314 14.33 28.21 -87.85
N ILE A 315 13.04 28.01 -88.12
CA ILE A 315 12.53 27.00 -89.05
C ILE A 315 11.77 27.71 -90.17
N ASN A 316 12.37 27.76 -91.36
CA ASN A 316 11.74 28.36 -92.54
C ASN A 316 10.67 27.42 -93.12
N LEU A 317 9.39 27.82 -93.00
CA LEU A 317 8.24 26.97 -93.33
C LEU A 317 8.10 26.70 -94.83
N LYS A 318 8.65 27.57 -95.70
CA LYS A 318 8.62 27.38 -97.16
C LYS A 318 9.71 26.44 -97.70
N ASN A 319 10.78 26.24 -96.93
CA ASN A 319 11.94 25.44 -97.32
C ASN A 319 12.02 24.09 -96.58
N THR A 320 11.03 23.74 -95.76
CA THR A 320 11.03 22.51 -94.97
C THR A 320 9.79 21.67 -95.27
N VAL A 321 9.98 20.36 -95.43
CA VAL A 321 8.94 19.32 -95.62
C VAL A 321 8.07 19.11 -94.35
N MET A 322 8.20 20.01 -93.37
CA MET A 322 7.66 19.84 -92.02
C MET A 322 6.14 19.94 -91.99
N ASP A 323 5.57 20.83 -92.80
CA ASP A 323 4.12 21.06 -92.95
C ASP A 323 3.37 19.87 -93.55
N ALA A 324 4.08 19.00 -94.27
CA ALA A 324 3.60 17.74 -94.81
C ALA A 324 3.72 16.58 -93.81
N GLN A 325 4.48 16.73 -92.72
CA GLN A 325 4.86 15.66 -91.78
C GLN A 325 4.31 15.85 -90.36
N ILE A 326 4.10 17.08 -89.92
CA ILE A 326 3.46 17.43 -88.64
C ILE A 326 2.47 18.57 -88.86
N ASP A 327 1.48 18.72 -87.99
CA ASP A 327 0.68 19.95 -88.00
C ASP A 327 1.55 21.10 -87.45
N VAL A 328 1.67 22.17 -88.24
CA VAL A 328 2.45 23.37 -87.89
C VAL A 328 1.73 24.18 -86.80
N ASN A 329 0.40 24.10 -86.69
CA ASN A 329 -0.38 24.79 -85.67
C ASN A 329 0.06 24.40 -84.25
N LEU A 330 0.40 23.11 -84.05
CA LEU A 330 0.93 22.58 -82.79
C LEU A 330 2.19 23.31 -82.30
N LEU A 331 3.02 23.83 -83.22
CA LEU A 331 4.20 24.63 -82.88
C LEU A 331 3.81 25.96 -82.20
N PHE A 332 2.77 26.61 -82.69
CA PHE A 332 2.32 27.90 -82.16
C PHE A 332 1.44 27.72 -80.92
N GLU A 333 0.46 26.82 -80.96
CA GLU A 333 -0.57 26.69 -79.93
C GLU A 333 -0.10 25.97 -78.66
N LYS A 334 0.74 24.92 -78.79
CA LYS A 334 1.17 24.09 -77.64
C LYS A 334 2.67 24.15 -77.34
N LEU A 335 3.47 24.74 -78.24
CA LEU A 335 4.93 24.85 -78.10
C LEU A 335 5.44 26.30 -78.07
N SER A 336 4.57 27.31 -78.08
CA SER A 336 4.95 28.73 -77.93
C SER A 336 5.97 29.23 -78.95
N PHE A 337 6.04 28.64 -80.16
CA PHE A 337 6.77 29.24 -81.27
C PHE A 337 6.13 30.57 -81.66
N THR A 338 6.92 31.49 -82.20
CA THR A 338 6.44 32.75 -82.76
C THR A 338 6.75 32.82 -84.25
N LEU A 339 5.95 33.56 -85.03
CA LEU A 339 6.15 33.69 -86.47
C LEU A 339 6.85 35.00 -86.80
N ASN A 340 8.00 34.93 -87.49
CA ASN A 340 8.74 36.07 -88.01
C ASN A 340 8.82 35.97 -89.54
N GLY A 341 7.84 36.54 -90.23
CA GLY A 341 7.68 36.36 -91.68
C GLY A 341 7.29 34.91 -92.02
N ASP A 342 8.15 34.22 -92.77
CA ASP A 342 7.98 32.80 -93.13
C ASP A 342 8.72 31.84 -92.18
N GLU A 343 9.33 32.36 -91.10
CA GLU A 343 10.14 31.59 -90.18
C GLU A 343 9.45 31.40 -88.83
N ALA A 344 9.25 30.15 -88.43
CA ALA A 344 8.87 29.79 -87.08
C ALA A 344 10.10 29.88 -86.17
N VAL A 345 10.05 30.80 -85.20
CA VAL A 345 11.09 31.07 -84.22
C VAL A 345 10.72 30.34 -82.92
N PRO A 346 11.53 29.38 -82.45
CA PRO A 346 11.28 28.74 -81.16
C PRO A 346 11.50 29.71 -79.99
N PRO A 347 10.85 29.48 -78.84
CA PRO A 347 11.13 30.22 -77.61
C PRO A 347 12.56 29.93 -77.12
N ASP A 348 13.20 30.93 -76.50
CA ASP A 348 14.50 30.74 -75.84
C ASP A 348 14.33 30.12 -74.46
N LEU A 349 14.61 28.82 -74.38
CA LEU A 349 14.47 28.02 -73.17
C LEU A 349 15.57 28.28 -72.13
N ASN A 350 16.60 29.08 -72.43
CA ASN A 350 17.58 29.50 -71.42
C ASN A 350 17.02 30.59 -70.49
N ASN A 351 16.10 31.42 -70.99
CA ASN A 351 15.41 32.44 -70.22
C ASN A 351 14.05 31.98 -69.66
N LEU A 352 13.62 30.75 -69.98
CA LEU A 352 12.30 30.18 -69.63
C LEU A 352 12.44 28.74 -69.09
N PRO A 353 12.94 28.54 -67.85
CA PRO A 353 13.20 27.20 -67.29
C PRO A 353 11.93 26.35 -67.16
N ASP A 354 10.79 26.97 -66.86
CA ASP A 354 9.44 26.39 -66.80
C ASP A 354 9.11 25.64 -68.11
N LEU A 355 9.34 26.35 -69.21
CA LEU A 355 9.05 25.89 -70.57
C LEU A 355 10.10 24.86 -71.01
N LYS A 356 11.34 24.99 -70.54
CA LYS A 356 12.40 23.97 -70.74
C LYS A 356 12.01 22.63 -70.10
N GLU A 357 11.52 22.66 -68.85
CA GLU A 357 11.04 21.46 -68.15
C GLU A 357 9.81 20.86 -68.85
N SER A 358 8.85 21.71 -69.28
CA SER A 358 7.70 21.26 -70.07
C SER A 358 8.09 20.65 -71.43
N TYR A 359 9.10 21.19 -72.11
CA TYR A 359 9.66 20.62 -73.33
C TYR A 359 10.31 19.25 -73.09
N ILE A 360 11.03 19.07 -71.97
CA ILE A 360 11.63 17.78 -71.61
C ILE A 360 10.52 16.74 -71.36
N ARG A 361 9.46 17.09 -70.62
CA ARG A 361 8.27 16.21 -70.45
C ARG A 361 7.62 15.87 -71.79
N LYS A 362 7.39 16.84 -72.67
CA LYS A 362 6.85 16.62 -74.02
C LYS A 362 7.70 15.65 -74.86
N ILE A 363 9.02 15.77 -74.82
CA ILE A 363 9.92 14.84 -75.53
C ILE A 363 9.82 13.42 -74.92
N LEU A 364 9.82 13.32 -73.59
CA LEU A 364 9.70 12.04 -72.87
C LEU A 364 8.38 11.33 -73.20
N GLU A 365 7.27 12.09 -73.25
CA GLU A 365 5.94 11.63 -73.62
C GLU A 365 5.89 11.10 -75.08
N LEU A 366 6.45 11.86 -76.02
CA LEU A 366 6.54 11.46 -77.43
C LEU A 366 7.43 10.22 -77.64
N ILE A 367 8.54 10.07 -76.91
CA ILE A 367 9.37 8.85 -76.93
C ILE A 367 8.58 7.65 -76.41
N PHE A 368 7.83 7.82 -75.31
CA PHE A 368 7.01 6.76 -74.72
C PHE A 368 5.87 6.33 -75.66
N PHE A 369 5.11 7.28 -76.23
CA PHE A 369 4.06 6.96 -77.20
C PHE A 369 4.63 6.29 -78.44
N ALA A 370 5.66 6.85 -79.09
CA ALA A 370 6.26 6.24 -80.28
C ALA A 370 6.76 4.81 -80.04
N LYS A 371 7.36 4.53 -78.87
CA LYS A 371 7.75 3.18 -78.48
C LYS A 371 6.57 2.20 -78.40
N ASN A 372 5.39 2.67 -78.00
CA ASN A 372 4.21 1.84 -77.78
C ASN A 372 3.30 1.71 -79.02
N VAL A 373 3.57 2.43 -80.11
CA VAL A 373 2.87 2.25 -81.41
C VAL A 373 3.15 0.86 -81.98
N MET A 374 2.08 0.14 -82.32
CA MET A 374 2.10 -1.26 -82.78
C MET A 374 2.30 -1.41 -84.29
N VAL A 375 3.40 -0.84 -84.81
CA VAL A 375 3.78 -0.97 -86.25
C VAL A 375 4.98 -1.91 -86.45
N PRO A 376 5.08 -2.61 -87.60
CA PRO A 376 6.26 -3.39 -87.95
C PRO A 376 7.55 -2.56 -87.96
N ASN A 377 8.65 -3.14 -87.49
CA ASN A 377 9.98 -2.53 -87.46
C ASN A 377 10.05 -1.18 -86.70
N ASN A 378 9.31 -1.04 -85.59
CA ASN A 378 9.35 0.15 -84.75
C ASN A 378 10.74 0.38 -84.11
N GLU A 379 11.51 1.32 -84.66
CA GLU A 379 12.85 1.67 -84.18
C GLU A 379 12.87 2.20 -82.73
N PHE A 380 11.78 2.79 -82.23
CA PHE A 380 11.74 3.32 -80.87
C PHE A 380 11.77 2.20 -79.82
N GLN A 381 11.35 0.97 -80.18
CA GLN A 381 11.40 -0.21 -79.32
C GLN A 381 12.81 -0.78 -79.14
N THR A 382 13.73 -0.51 -80.08
CA THR A 382 15.14 -0.93 -79.97
C THR A 382 16.06 0.21 -79.54
N LEU A 383 15.72 1.46 -79.85
CA LEU A 383 16.49 2.64 -79.44
C LEU A 383 16.26 3.06 -77.99
N TYR A 384 15.03 2.92 -77.47
CA TYR A 384 14.64 3.47 -76.17
C TYR A 384 14.11 2.38 -75.22
N SER A 385 14.61 2.37 -73.99
CA SER A 385 14.13 1.47 -72.93
C SER A 385 13.79 2.25 -71.66
N PHE A 386 12.77 1.80 -70.95
CA PHE A 386 12.35 2.38 -69.67
C PHE A 386 12.58 1.35 -68.56
N SER A 387 12.85 1.80 -67.33
CA SER A 387 12.86 0.98 -66.12
C SER A 387 11.62 1.27 -65.27
N ASP A 388 10.98 0.20 -64.80
CA ASP A 388 9.77 0.17 -63.97
C ASP A 388 10.08 0.13 -62.45
N ASN A 389 11.31 -0.25 -62.12
CA ASN A 389 11.78 -0.59 -60.77
C ASN A 389 12.37 0.59 -59.97
N MET A 390 12.17 1.83 -60.44
CA MET A 390 12.74 3.07 -59.87
C MET A 390 14.27 3.04 -59.61
N SER A 391 15.01 2.16 -60.29
CA SER A 391 16.45 1.93 -60.02
C SER A 391 17.31 3.19 -60.10
N GLN A 392 17.02 4.10 -61.03
CA GLN A 392 17.71 5.39 -61.11
C GLN A 392 17.46 6.26 -59.85
N VAL A 393 16.24 6.28 -59.30
CA VAL A 393 15.94 7.02 -58.06
C VAL A 393 16.72 6.45 -56.87
N PHE A 394 16.63 5.14 -56.64
CA PHE A 394 17.36 4.49 -55.54
C PHE A 394 18.89 4.60 -55.67
N HIS A 395 19.42 4.73 -56.90
CA HIS A 395 20.83 4.99 -57.15
C HIS A 395 21.24 6.45 -56.94
N THR A 396 20.43 7.41 -57.40
CA THR A 396 20.70 8.85 -57.23
C THR A 396 20.52 9.31 -55.80
N ILE A 397 19.51 8.79 -55.10
CA ILE A 397 19.25 9.11 -53.69
C ILE A 397 20.22 8.37 -52.77
N VAL A 398 20.75 7.19 -53.13
CA VAL A 398 21.71 6.40 -52.32
C VAL A 398 21.11 5.94 -50.98
N GLU A 399 20.19 4.99 -51.07
CA GLU A 399 19.59 4.28 -49.93
C GLU A 399 20.48 3.12 -49.43
N TYR A 400 20.43 2.83 -48.12
CA TYR A 400 21.30 1.85 -47.44
C TYR A 400 21.15 0.42 -48.00
N ASP A 401 19.92 -0.04 -48.19
CA ASP A 401 19.61 -1.39 -48.68
C ASP A 401 19.15 -1.40 -50.14
N LYS A 402 19.34 -0.31 -50.90
CA LYS A 402 18.77 -0.02 -52.25
C LYS A 402 18.61 -1.19 -53.22
N ASN A 403 19.50 -2.19 -53.16
CA ASN A 403 19.43 -3.39 -54.00
C ASN A 403 18.18 -4.25 -53.69
N VAL A 404 17.71 -4.25 -52.44
CA VAL A 404 16.47 -4.89 -51.98
C VAL A 404 15.27 -4.12 -52.50
N SER A 405 15.22 -2.80 -52.28
CA SER A 405 14.19 -1.91 -52.81
C SER A 405 14.02 -2.07 -54.32
N VAL A 406 15.10 -1.95 -55.10
CA VAL A 406 15.09 -2.13 -56.57
C VAL A 406 14.63 -3.51 -57.00
N ARG A 407 14.97 -4.57 -56.25
CA ARG A 407 14.56 -5.94 -56.57
C ARG A 407 13.07 -6.18 -56.33
N HIS A 408 12.50 -5.53 -55.31
CA HIS A 408 11.13 -5.79 -54.88
C HIS A 408 10.10 -4.75 -55.32
N PHE A 409 10.51 -3.55 -55.74
CA PHE A 409 9.61 -2.43 -56.07
C PHE A 409 8.42 -2.82 -56.96
N SER A 410 8.67 -3.38 -58.14
CA SER A 410 7.62 -3.78 -59.09
C SER A 410 6.73 -4.94 -58.60
N SER A 411 7.19 -5.68 -57.60
CA SER A 411 6.47 -6.81 -56.97
C SER A 411 5.93 -6.50 -55.57
N ASN A 412 5.97 -5.22 -55.15
CA ASN A 412 5.56 -4.83 -53.81
C ASN A 412 4.04 -5.00 -53.62
N TYR A 413 3.64 -6.01 -52.85
CA TYR A 413 2.23 -6.27 -52.52
C TYR A 413 1.80 -5.61 -51.20
N SER A 414 2.69 -4.90 -50.51
CA SER A 414 2.45 -4.37 -49.14
C SER A 414 1.24 -3.44 -49.07
N ASN A 415 0.94 -2.69 -50.13
CA ASN A 415 -0.19 -1.75 -50.18
C ASN A 415 -1.57 -2.45 -50.20
N ARG A 416 -1.62 -3.78 -50.26
CA ARG A 416 -2.86 -4.54 -50.00
C ARG A 416 -3.27 -4.52 -48.53
N PHE A 417 -2.35 -4.17 -47.63
CA PHE A 417 -2.49 -4.34 -46.19
C PHE A 417 -2.35 -2.99 -45.46
N PRO A 418 -3.43 -2.46 -44.87
CA PRO A 418 -3.42 -1.15 -44.20
C PRO A 418 -2.30 -1.01 -43.16
N TYR A 419 -2.03 -2.08 -42.39
CA TYR A 419 -0.99 -2.11 -41.36
C TYR A 419 0.45 -1.93 -41.86
N PHE A 420 0.77 -2.31 -43.11
CA PHE A 420 2.07 -1.98 -43.72
C PHE A 420 2.11 -0.52 -44.19
N ILE A 421 0.98 0.02 -44.66
CA ILE A 421 0.87 1.42 -45.10
C ILE A 421 1.00 2.35 -43.90
N ASN A 422 0.23 2.13 -42.83
CA ASN A 422 0.21 2.89 -41.56
C ASN A 422 1.62 3.19 -41.02
N LEU A 423 2.51 2.20 -41.07
CA LEU A 423 3.87 2.27 -40.52
C LEU A 423 4.92 2.65 -41.59
N SER A 424 4.51 3.15 -42.75
CA SER A 424 5.41 3.46 -43.89
C SER A 424 6.30 2.28 -44.33
N ALA A 425 5.89 1.05 -44.05
CA ALA A 425 6.70 -0.16 -44.17
C ALA A 425 6.41 -0.94 -45.46
N SER A 426 7.31 -1.87 -45.80
CA SER A 426 7.11 -2.88 -46.84
C SER A 426 7.43 -4.28 -46.32
N ALA A 427 6.71 -5.28 -46.83
CA ALA A 427 6.79 -6.68 -46.38
C ALA A 427 8.19 -7.31 -46.52
N TYR A 428 9.03 -6.77 -47.41
CA TYR A 428 10.41 -7.23 -47.65
C TYR A 428 11.49 -6.54 -46.79
N PHE A 429 11.15 -5.54 -45.98
CA PHE A 429 12.10 -4.88 -45.06
C PHE A 429 12.63 -5.85 -43.99
N SER A 430 13.76 -5.56 -43.36
CA SER A 430 14.21 -6.35 -42.19
C SER A 430 13.33 -6.08 -40.95
N ASP A 431 13.35 -6.97 -39.96
CA ASP A 431 12.63 -6.77 -38.70
C ASP A 431 13.06 -5.47 -37.99
N GLU A 432 14.35 -5.17 -38.02
CA GLU A 432 14.94 -3.95 -37.45
C GLU A 432 14.45 -2.69 -38.17
N LEU A 433 14.35 -2.74 -39.50
CA LEU A 433 13.82 -1.61 -40.28
C LEU A 433 12.32 -1.41 -40.03
N ILE A 434 11.53 -2.48 -39.85
CA ILE A 434 10.11 -2.36 -39.48
C ILE A 434 9.94 -1.79 -38.07
N ILE A 435 10.73 -2.26 -37.09
CA ILE A 435 10.74 -1.69 -35.73
C ILE A 435 11.10 -0.20 -35.79
N LYS A 436 12.14 0.19 -36.54
CA LYS A 436 12.51 1.59 -36.73
C LYS A 436 11.41 2.41 -37.40
N CYS A 437 10.74 1.87 -38.42
CA CYS A 437 9.63 2.56 -39.07
C CYS A 437 8.46 2.77 -38.09
N PHE A 438 8.15 1.80 -37.23
CA PHE A 438 7.18 1.96 -36.15
C PHE A 438 7.60 3.04 -35.14
N GLU A 439 8.83 3.01 -34.63
CA GLU A 439 9.33 4.00 -33.67
C GLU A 439 9.29 5.43 -34.24
N LEU A 440 9.67 5.61 -35.51
CA LEU A 440 9.61 6.90 -36.19
C LEU A 440 8.18 7.35 -36.52
N THR A 441 7.27 6.42 -36.83
CA THR A 441 5.84 6.73 -37.03
C THR A 441 5.23 7.24 -35.74
N VAL A 442 5.40 6.50 -34.62
CA VAL A 442 4.93 6.90 -33.28
C VAL A 442 5.56 8.21 -32.81
N GLN A 443 6.84 8.47 -33.12
CA GLN A 443 7.46 9.76 -32.83
C GLN A 443 6.82 10.92 -33.60
N SER A 444 6.37 10.69 -34.84
CA SER A 444 5.72 11.73 -35.67
C SER A 444 4.23 11.92 -35.41
N ASP A 445 3.56 10.96 -34.78
CA ASP A 445 2.12 10.99 -34.53
C ASP A 445 1.73 10.17 -33.29
N SER A 446 2.12 10.67 -32.12
CA SER A 446 1.89 9.99 -30.83
C SER A 446 0.40 9.76 -30.51
N ILE A 447 -0.49 10.59 -31.05
CA ILE A 447 -1.96 10.45 -30.90
C ILE A 447 -2.43 9.08 -31.41
N ASN A 448 -1.87 8.61 -32.53
CA ASN A 448 -2.26 7.33 -33.16
C ASN A 448 -1.43 6.12 -32.68
N GLN A 449 -0.62 6.26 -31.62
CA GLN A 449 0.30 5.22 -31.12
C GLN A 449 -0.36 3.85 -30.94
N LEU A 450 -1.58 3.80 -30.39
CA LEU A 450 -2.31 2.55 -30.14
C LEU A 450 -2.64 1.79 -31.43
N TYR A 451 -3.03 2.51 -32.50
CA TYR A 451 -3.29 1.94 -33.82
C TYR A 451 -2.00 1.52 -34.54
N TYR A 452 -0.89 2.20 -34.28
CA TYR A 452 0.44 1.80 -34.77
C TYR A 452 0.95 0.52 -34.08
N VAL A 453 0.67 0.34 -32.79
CA VAL A 453 0.97 -0.94 -32.10
C VAL A 453 0.16 -2.08 -32.70
N ASP A 454 -1.14 -1.90 -32.96
CA ASP A 454 -1.96 -2.92 -33.61
C ASP A 454 -1.55 -3.19 -35.06
N SER A 455 -1.06 -2.17 -35.77
CA SER A 455 -0.43 -2.35 -37.08
C SER A 455 0.83 -3.21 -36.98
N LEU A 456 1.67 -2.98 -35.97
CA LEU A 456 2.88 -3.78 -35.73
C LEU A 456 2.54 -5.23 -35.32
N LYS A 457 1.47 -5.45 -34.53
CA LYS A 457 0.95 -6.80 -34.21
C LYS A 457 0.51 -7.54 -35.48
N GLN A 458 -0.18 -6.85 -36.39
CA GLN A 458 -0.64 -7.43 -37.65
C GLN A 458 0.54 -7.77 -38.58
N ILE A 459 1.58 -6.92 -38.66
CA ILE A 459 2.83 -7.29 -39.36
C ILE A 459 3.47 -8.54 -38.75
N ARG A 460 3.58 -8.59 -37.42
CA ARG A 460 4.15 -9.74 -36.69
C ARG A 460 3.37 -11.03 -36.95
N SER A 461 2.03 -10.99 -36.86
CA SER A 461 1.16 -12.13 -37.19
C SER A 461 1.31 -12.54 -38.66
N PHE A 462 1.31 -11.57 -39.59
CA PHE A 462 1.53 -11.80 -41.00
C PHE A 462 2.88 -12.48 -41.29
N ARG A 463 3.96 -12.08 -40.61
CA ARG A 463 5.29 -12.71 -40.76
C ARG A 463 5.31 -14.14 -40.25
N ASN A 464 4.80 -14.36 -39.04
CA ASN A 464 4.75 -15.69 -38.42
C ASN A 464 3.91 -16.67 -39.26
N ASN A 465 2.85 -16.20 -39.92
CA ASN A 465 1.99 -17.02 -40.78
C ASN A 465 2.57 -17.29 -42.18
N ASN A 466 3.41 -16.42 -42.75
CA ASN A 466 3.84 -16.50 -44.15
C ASN A 466 5.25 -17.09 -44.37
N GLY A 467 6.02 -17.42 -43.32
CA GLY A 467 7.14 -18.38 -43.33
C GLY A 467 8.35 -18.14 -44.24
N GLY A 468 8.35 -17.12 -45.11
CA GLY A 468 9.36 -16.89 -46.15
C GLY A 468 10.34 -15.74 -45.89
N TYR A 469 10.18 -15.01 -44.78
CA TYR A 469 11.09 -13.94 -44.35
C TYR A 469 11.94 -14.42 -43.18
N SER A 470 13.20 -13.96 -43.09
CA SER A 470 14.22 -14.55 -42.22
C SER A 470 13.81 -14.54 -40.75
N VAL A 471 13.92 -15.71 -40.09
CA VAL A 471 13.45 -15.99 -38.71
C VAL A 471 14.42 -15.41 -37.65
N ASN A 472 14.75 -14.13 -37.80
CA ASN A 472 15.24 -13.32 -36.71
C ASN A 472 14.02 -12.90 -35.89
N ASN A 473 13.75 -13.56 -34.75
CA ASN A 473 12.57 -13.31 -33.89
C ASN A 473 12.62 -11.96 -33.15
N LYS A 474 13.06 -10.88 -33.81
CA LYS A 474 13.30 -9.56 -33.20
C LYS A 474 12.00 -8.81 -32.96
N LEU A 475 10.99 -8.92 -33.83
CA LEU A 475 9.64 -8.45 -33.54
C LEU A 475 9.04 -9.15 -32.31
N ASP A 476 9.20 -10.47 -32.16
CA ASP A 476 8.76 -11.21 -30.96
C ASP A 476 9.48 -10.72 -29.69
N ILE A 477 10.80 -10.53 -29.75
CA ILE A 477 11.59 -10.03 -28.61
C ILE A 477 11.19 -8.59 -28.25
N TYR A 478 11.04 -7.71 -29.25
CA TYR A 478 10.68 -6.30 -29.07
C TYR A 478 9.30 -6.14 -28.39
N PHE A 479 8.30 -6.92 -28.83
CA PHE A 479 6.99 -6.96 -28.17
C PHE A 479 7.07 -7.42 -26.71
N ARG A 480 7.86 -8.46 -26.41
CA ARG A 480 8.06 -8.96 -25.04
C ARG A 480 8.78 -7.95 -24.14
N GLN A 481 9.76 -7.23 -24.69
CA GLN A 481 10.59 -6.28 -23.93
C GLN A 481 9.89 -4.96 -23.62
N ARG A 482 8.99 -4.48 -24.48
CA ARG A 482 8.32 -3.17 -24.30
C ARG A 482 6.84 -3.22 -23.92
N ASN A 483 6.27 -4.43 -23.72
CA ASN A 483 4.86 -4.63 -23.31
C ASN A 483 3.87 -3.77 -24.13
N LEU A 484 4.03 -3.76 -25.46
CA LEU A 484 3.35 -2.82 -26.34
C LEU A 484 1.84 -3.11 -26.39
N ILE A 485 1.06 -2.19 -25.84
CA ILE A 485 -0.41 -2.26 -25.77
C ILE A 485 -1.02 -1.46 -26.93
N GLY A 486 -2.00 -2.03 -27.61
CA GLY A 486 -2.70 -1.42 -28.75
C GLY A 486 -4.18 -1.19 -28.49
N TYR A 487 -4.86 -0.54 -29.45
CA TYR A 487 -6.27 -0.15 -29.30
C TYR A 487 -7.20 -1.35 -29.13
N SER A 488 -6.89 -2.47 -29.79
CA SER A 488 -7.60 -3.75 -29.60
C SER A 488 -7.55 -4.24 -28.16
N ASP A 489 -6.41 -4.10 -27.47
CA ASP A 489 -6.26 -4.57 -26.08
C ASP A 489 -6.95 -3.61 -25.11
N PHE A 490 -7.01 -2.32 -25.46
CA PHE A 490 -7.69 -1.28 -24.68
C PHE A 490 -9.21 -1.51 -24.71
N LEU A 491 -9.80 -1.70 -25.90
CA LEU A 491 -11.20 -2.06 -26.06
C LEU A 491 -11.56 -3.37 -25.36
N GLU A 492 -10.72 -4.41 -25.50
CA GLU A 492 -10.96 -5.68 -24.81
C GLU A 492 -10.85 -5.53 -23.28
N SER A 493 -9.97 -4.65 -22.78
CA SER A 493 -9.87 -4.35 -21.34
C SER A 493 -11.10 -3.62 -20.81
N MET A 494 -11.62 -2.63 -21.55
CA MET A 494 -12.88 -1.95 -21.22
C MET A 494 -14.03 -2.97 -21.15
N LYS A 495 -14.12 -3.83 -22.16
CA LYS A 495 -15.11 -4.92 -22.26
C LYS A 495 -15.00 -5.94 -21.11
N ILE A 496 -13.79 -6.28 -20.66
CA ILE A 496 -13.55 -7.14 -19.49
C ILE A 496 -14.01 -6.49 -18.18
N LEU A 497 -13.93 -5.16 -18.06
CA LEU A 497 -14.55 -4.43 -16.94
C LEU A 497 -16.08 -4.27 -17.10
N GLY A 498 -16.66 -4.70 -18.23
CA GLY A 498 -18.10 -4.62 -18.53
C GLY A 498 -18.52 -3.36 -19.29
N LEU A 499 -17.58 -2.54 -19.75
CA LEU A 499 -17.84 -1.38 -20.60
C LEU A 499 -17.91 -1.82 -22.07
N ALA A 500 -19.12 -1.89 -22.62
CA ALA A 500 -19.32 -2.07 -24.06
C ALA A 500 -19.18 -0.71 -24.75
N VAL A 501 -18.05 -0.48 -25.42
CA VAL A 501 -17.70 0.81 -26.01
C VAL A 501 -17.57 0.69 -27.53
N GLU A 502 -18.31 1.50 -28.28
CA GLU A 502 -18.07 1.65 -29.73
C GLU A 502 -16.83 2.51 -29.98
N SER A 503 -16.17 2.31 -31.14
CA SER A 503 -14.77 2.72 -31.36
C SER A 503 -14.45 4.21 -31.22
N ASN A 504 -15.46 5.06 -31.08
CA ASN A 504 -15.36 6.52 -31.13
C ASN A 504 -15.63 7.22 -29.78
N GLU A 505 -16.06 6.48 -28.74
CA GLU A 505 -16.50 7.06 -27.46
C GLU A 505 -15.48 6.88 -26.32
N THR A 506 -14.41 6.10 -26.53
CA THR A 506 -13.48 5.63 -25.47
C THR A 506 -12.81 6.73 -24.65
N GLU A 507 -12.52 7.88 -25.24
CA GLU A 507 -11.95 9.03 -24.51
C GLU A 507 -12.97 9.65 -23.53
N THR A 508 -14.25 9.69 -23.90
CA THR A 508 -15.33 10.41 -23.20
C THR A 508 -15.85 9.74 -21.93
N ILE A 509 -15.53 8.46 -21.69
CA ILE A 509 -15.99 7.72 -20.50
C ILE A 509 -15.28 8.26 -19.25
N ASP A 510 -16.05 8.75 -18.26
CA ASP A 510 -15.52 9.22 -16.97
C ASP A 510 -14.87 8.07 -16.19
N ASP A 511 -13.73 8.36 -15.59
CA ASP A 511 -12.97 7.46 -14.73
C ASP A 511 -13.78 6.96 -13.52
N ASP A 512 -14.76 7.72 -13.01
CA ASP A 512 -15.66 7.24 -11.95
C ASP A 512 -16.57 6.08 -12.43
N VAL A 513 -16.97 6.09 -13.71
CA VAL A 513 -17.72 4.98 -14.31
C VAL A 513 -16.83 3.77 -14.49
N ILE A 514 -15.55 3.97 -14.88
CA ILE A 514 -14.55 2.90 -14.98
C ILE A 514 -14.31 2.27 -13.60
N ILE A 515 -14.12 3.08 -12.56
CA ILE A 515 -13.96 2.63 -11.16
C ILE A 515 -15.22 1.90 -10.65
N ALA A 516 -16.42 2.41 -10.93
CA ALA A 516 -17.67 1.79 -10.53
C ALA A 516 -17.90 0.42 -11.20
N MET A 517 -17.62 0.31 -12.51
CA MET A 517 -17.72 -0.94 -13.25
C MET A 517 -16.67 -1.96 -12.79
N TYR A 518 -15.41 -1.54 -12.63
CA TYR A 518 -14.37 -2.37 -12.02
C TYR A 518 -14.79 -2.92 -10.64
N ARG A 519 -15.31 -2.06 -9.76
CA ARG A 519 -15.84 -2.44 -8.44
C ARG A 519 -17.00 -3.44 -8.54
N SER A 520 -17.83 -3.34 -9.56
CA SER A 520 -18.90 -4.33 -9.80
C SER A 520 -18.34 -5.68 -10.23
N GLN A 521 -17.28 -5.74 -11.05
CA GLN A 521 -16.75 -7.03 -11.52
C GLN A 521 -16.06 -7.81 -10.40
N PHE A 522 -15.12 -7.20 -9.65
CA PHE A 522 -14.45 -7.94 -8.57
C PHE A 522 -15.42 -8.31 -7.43
N LYS A 523 -16.50 -7.54 -7.22
CA LYS A 523 -17.54 -7.92 -6.25
C LYS A 523 -18.37 -9.13 -6.71
N ASN A 524 -18.57 -9.30 -8.00
CA ASN A 524 -19.27 -10.46 -8.57
C ASN A 524 -18.37 -11.70 -8.65
N ASP A 525 -17.06 -11.51 -8.84
CA ASP A 525 -16.06 -12.58 -8.86
C ASP A 525 -14.75 -12.14 -8.16
N PRO A 526 -14.67 -12.30 -6.83
CA PRO A 526 -13.50 -11.90 -6.05
C PRO A 526 -12.23 -12.67 -6.41
N LYS A 527 -12.36 -13.91 -6.89
CA LYS A 527 -11.21 -14.79 -7.19
C LYS A 527 -10.40 -14.28 -8.39
N ASN A 528 -11.03 -13.55 -9.30
CA ASN A 528 -10.38 -12.91 -10.43
C ASN A 528 -10.02 -11.43 -10.17
N TYR A 529 -9.98 -10.96 -8.91
CA TYR A 529 -9.58 -9.59 -8.53
C TYR A 529 -8.30 -9.12 -9.25
N GLN A 530 -7.23 -9.94 -9.26
CA GLN A 530 -5.94 -9.56 -9.85
C GLN A 530 -6.01 -9.44 -11.39
N TYR A 531 -6.86 -10.23 -12.04
CA TYR A 531 -7.15 -10.13 -13.47
C TYR A 531 -7.84 -8.80 -13.79
N TYR A 532 -8.92 -8.46 -13.09
CA TYR A 532 -9.60 -7.17 -13.27
C TYR A 532 -8.68 -5.97 -12.95
N ASN A 533 -7.87 -6.05 -11.89
CA ASN A 533 -6.94 -4.98 -11.49
C ASN A 533 -5.84 -4.75 -12.54
N ASN A 534 -5.35 -5.80 -13.21
CA ASN A 534 -4.42 -5.68 -14.31
C ASN A 534 -5.05 -5.02 -15.56
N HIS A 535 -6.33 -5.27 -15.83
CA HIS A 535 -7.06 -4.56 -16.88
C HIS A 535 -7.35 -3.09 -16.53
N LEU A 536 -7.63 -2.78 -15.25
CA LEU A 536 -7.77 -1.40 -14.78
C LEU A 536 -6.45 -0.60 -14.92
N LYS A 537 -5.31 -1.17 -14.49
CA LYS A 537 -3.97 -0.59 -14.70
C LYS A 537 -3.67 -0.31 -16.17
N ARG A 538 -4.04 -1.25 -17.05
CA ARG A 538 -3.89 -1.08 -18.51
C ARG A 538 -4.73 0.08 -19.05
N ILE A 539 -5.94 0.29 -18.53
CA ILE A 539 -6.79 1.42 -18.90
C ILE A 539 -6.23 2.74 -18.36
N ALA A 540 -5.80 2.77 -17.09
CA ALA A 540 -5.22 3.94 -16.44
C ALA A 540 -4.00 4.48 -17.20
N GLY A 541 -3.03 3.61 -17.50
CA GLY A 541 -1.82 3.94 -18.25
C GLY A 541 -2.05 4.25 -19.74
N ILE A 542 -3.24 3.99 -20.29
CA ILE A 542 -3.61 4.37 -21.67
C ILE A 542 -4.38 5.70 -21.69
N LYS A 543 -5.31 5.93 -20.76
CA LYS A 543 -5.95 7.24 -20.56
C LYS A 543 -4.98 8.28 -19.96
N ASN A 544 -3.84 7.84 -19.41
CA ASN A 544 -2.91 8.64 -18.62
C ASN A 544 -3.63 9.43 -17.52
N SER A 545 -4.55 8.76 -16.81
CA SER A 545 -5.42 9.38 -15.80
C SER A 545 -4.82 9.30 -14.41
N GLU A 546 -4.45 10.46 -13.87
CA GLU A 546 -4.05 10.62 -12.47
C GLU A 546 -5.13 10.15 -11.48
N LYS A 547 -6.42 10.26 -11.85
CA LYS A 547 -7.57 9.82 -11.04
C LYS A 547 -7.66 8.30 -10.95
N LEU A 548 -7.36 7.59 -12.04
CA LEU A 548 -7.29 6.12 -12.03
C LEU A 548 -6.02 5.61 -11.33
N ASP A 549 -4.87 6.26 -11.53
CA ASP A 549 -3.62 5.86 -10.86
C ASP A 549 -3.64 6.13 -9.34
N ASP A 550 -4.22 7.26 -8.89
CA ASP A 550 -4.44 7.55 -7.48
C ASP A 550 -5.40 6.53 -6.83
N PHE A 551 -6.44 6.10 -7.56
CA PHE A 551 -7.30 5.00 -7.14
C PHE A 551 -6.52 3.68 -6.98
N ILE A 552 -5.75 3.26 -7.98
CA ILE A 552 -4.96 2.00 -7.97
C ILE A 552 -3.90 1.98 -6.86
N GLN A 553 -3.32 3.14 -6.54
CA GLN A 553 -2.36 3.28 -5.43
C GLN A 553 -3.05 3.22 -4.07
N LYS A 554 -4.19 3.89 -3.90
CA LYS A 554 -4.98 3.85 -2.65
C LYS A 554 -5.65 2.51 -2.40
N GLU A 555 -5.94 1.74 -3.45
CA GLU A 555 -6.67 0.47 -3.41
C GLU A 555 -6.04 -0.59 -2.49
N LEU A 556 -6.90 -1.21 -1.67
CA LEU A 556 -6.62 -2.32 -0.78
C LEU A 556 -7.32 -3.58 -1.33
N LEU A 557 -6.82 -4.76 -0.96
CA LEU A 557 -7.49 -6.04 -1.28
C LEU A 557 -8.78 -6.18 -0.47
N PRO A 558 -9.79 -6.92 -0.99
CA PRO A 558 -10.89 -7.43 -0.17
C PRO A 558 -10.34 -8.22 1.03
N ILE A 559 -10.93 -8.05 2.21
CA ILE A 559 -10.39 -8.62 3.46
C ILE A 559 -10.32 -10.15 3.41
N ASP A 560 -11.36 -10.81 2.88
CA ASP A 560 -11.41 -12.27 2.75
C ASP A 560 -10.24 -12.81 1.92
N LEU A 561 -9.92 -12.12 0.82
CA LEU A 561 -8.82 -12.45 -0.10
C LEU A 561 -7.44 -12.17 0.53
N ALA A 562 -7.35 -11.17 1.40
CA ALA A 562 -6.13 -10.88 2.15
C ALA A 562 -5.87 -11.89 3.28
N LEU A 563 -6.92 -12.38 3.94
CA LEU A 563 -6.84 -13.45 4.94
C LEU A 563 -6.52 -14.82 4.29
N GLU A 564 -7.15 -15.13 3.14
CA GLU A 564 -6.83 -16.32 2.33
C GLU A 564 -5.37 -16.28 1.83
N GLU A 565 -4.88 -15.12 1.38
CA GLU A 565 -3.48 -14.97 0.95
C GLU A 565 -2.48 -15.04 2.12
N LEU A 566 -2.84 -14.62 3.33
CA LEU A 566 -1.98 -14.72 4.51
C LEU A 566 -2.11 -16.07 5.26
N SER A 567 -3.06 -16.93 4.88
CA SER A 567 -3.35 -18.21 5.55
C SER A 567 -3.71 -18.08 7.05
N ILE A 568 -4.46 -17.02 7.40
CA ILE A 568 -4.83 -16.68 8.79
C ILE A 568 -6.34 -16.50 8.98
N GLU A 569 -6.80 -16.56 10.23
CA GLU A 569 -8.17 -16.22 10.61
C GLU A 569 -8.30 -14.75 11.02
N GLU A 570 -9.51 -14.17 10.96
CA GLU A 570 -9.72 -12.77 11.35
C GLU A 570 -9.33 -12.50 12.82
N ILE A 571 -9.37 -13.52 13.69
CA ILE A 571 -9.07 -13.43 15.12
C ILE A 571 -7.58 -13.60 15.49
N THR A 572 -6.69 -13.97 14.56
CA THR A 572 -5.27 -14.26 14.84
C THR A 572 -4.52 -13.02 15.36
N GLU A 573 -3.76 -13.11 16.46
CA GLU A 573 -3.03 -11.95 17.03
C GLU A 573 -1.96 -11.37 16.06
N ASP A 574 -1.70 -10.06 16.16
CA ASP A 574 -0.96 -9.31 15.13
C ASP A 574 0.52 -9.72 14.99
N ASP A 575 1.16 -10.22 16.05
CA ASP A 575 2.53 -10.76 16.03
C ASP A 575 2.60 -12.12 15.31
N VAL A 576 1.58 -12.96 15.50
CA VAL A 576 1.39 -14.20 14.73
C VAL A 576 1.11 -13.88 13.26
N VAL A 577 0.38 -12.80 12.95
CA VAL A 577 0.16 -12.33 11.57
C VAL A 577 1.47 -11.89 10.90
N ILE A 578 2.35 -11.16 11.61
CA ILE A 578 3.69 -10.83 11.09
C ILE A 578 4.49 -12.11 10.81
N THR A 579 4.44 -13.08 11.74
CA THR A 579 5.17 -14.35 11.62
C THR A 579 4.69 -15.17 10.42
N ALA A 580 3.38 -15.25 10.18
CA ALA A 580 2.80 -15.92 9.02
C ALA A 580 3.17 -15.23 7.70
N TYR A 581 3.15 -13.89 7.68
CA TYR A 581 3.61 -13.09 6.55
C TYR A 581 5.09 -13.32 6.23
N GLU A 582 5.99 -13.25 7.22
CA GLU A 582 7.44 -13.39 7.01
C GLU A 582 7.78 -14.81 6.50
N PHE A 583 7.12 -15.85 7.02
CA PHE A 583 7.28 -17.22 6.52
C PHE A 583 6.87 -17.37 5.05
N LYS A 584 5.68 -16.85 4.67
CA LYS A 584 5.19 -16.94 3.29
C LYS A 584 5.97 -16.05 2.31
N LEU A 585 6.49 -14.92 2.79
CA LEU A 585 7.39 -14.06 2.02
C LEU A 585 8.66 -14.82 1.63
N ASP A 586 9.27 -15.56 2.55
CA ASP A 586 10.50 -16.32 2.29
C ASP A 586 10.26 -17.47 1.29
N GLU A 587 9.13 -18.17 1.39
CA GLU A 587 8.70 -19.18 0.39
C GLU A 587 8.50 -18.58 -1.01
N LEU A 588 7.81 -17.44 -1.10
CA LEU A 588 7.59 -16.73 -2.37
C LEU A 588 8.89 -16.15 -2.95
N LEU A 589 9.80 -15.67 -2.11
CA LEU A 589 11.12 -15.20 -2.55
C LEU A 589 11.97 -16.36 -3.06
N GLN A 590 12.06 -17.48 -2.34
CA GLN A 590 12.85 -18.64 -2.78
C GLN A 590 12.33 -19.21 -4.12
N SER A 591 11.02 -19.38 -4.25
CA SER A 591 10.38 -19.85 -5.50
C SER A 591 10.54 -18.88 -6.68
N ASN A 592 10.62 -17.57 -6.42
CA ASN A 592 10.85 -16.54 -7.45
C ASN A 592 12.32 -16.11 -7.60
N GLY A 593 13.28 -16.88 -7.07
CA GLY A 593 14.72 -16.61 -7.23
C GLY A 593 15.17 -15.29 -6.58
N PHE A 594 14.59 -14.96 -5.43
CA PHE A 594 14.76 -13.73 -4.64
C PHE A 594 14.35 -12.43 -5.35
N ASN A 595 13.50 -12.52 -6.39
CA ASN A 595 12.91 -11.34 -7.02
C ASN A 595 11.76 -10.76 -6.17
N GLY A 596 12.06 -9.78 -5.31
CA GLY A 596 11.07 -9.02 -4.54
C GLY A 596 10.05 -8.24 -5.38
N ASN A 597 10.24 -8.13 -6.69
CA ASN A 597 9.28 -7.53 -7.64
C ASN A 597 8.42 -8.58 -8.38
N ALA A 598 8.37 -9.83 -7.90
CA ALA A 598 7.42 -10.83 -8.37
C ALA A 598 5.97 -10.39 -8.07
N ASN A 599 5.01 -10.77 -8.92
CA ASN A 599 3.61 -10.33 -8.76
C ASN A 599 2.98 -10.87 -7.48
N GLU A 600 3.41 -12.08 -7.11
CA GLU A 600 3.06 -12.87 -5.95
C GLU A 600 3.52 -12.16 -4.67
N VAL A 601 4.78 -11.70 -4.63
CA VAL A 601 5.35 -10.93 -3.51
C VAL A 601 4.67 -9.56 -3.38
N ILE A 602 4.44 -8.86 -4.50
CA ILE A 602 3.71 -7.58 -4.51
C ILE A 602 2.26 -7.77 -3.99
N PHE A 603 1.63 -8.91 -4.28
CA PHE A 603 0.28 -9.24 -3.83
C PHE A 603 0.24 -9.56 -2.33
N LEU A 604 1.16 -10.39 -1.83
CA LEU A 604 1.30 -10.67 -0.40
C LEU A 604 1.57 -9.40 0.43
N ASN A 605 2.40 -8.48 -0.08
CA ASN A 605 2.64 -7.18 0.55
C ASN A 605 1.37 -6.31 0.61
N LYS A 606 0.53 -6.33 -0.45
CA LYS A 606 -0.80 -5.69 -0.40
C LYS A 606 -1.78 -6.43 0.52
N ALA A 607 -1.67 -7.73 0.73
CA ALA A 607 -2.50 -8.47 1.69
C ALA A 607 -2.23 -8.02 3.13
N LEU A 608 -0.95 -7.99 3.56
CA LEU A 608 -0.58 -7.48 4.89
C LEU A 608 -1.05 -6.04 5.11
N LEU A 609 -0.85 -5.16 4.12
CA LEU A 609 -1.36 -3.78 4.17
C LEU A 609 -2.89 -3.71 4.35
N SER A 610 -3.63 -4.59 3.68
CA SER A 610 -5.09 -4.60 3.71
C SER A 610 -5.62 -5.08 5.08
N VAL A 611 -5.02 -6.12 5.66
CA VAL A 611 -5.33 -6.56 7.03
C VAL A 611 -4.97 -5.48 8.06
N ALA A 612 -3.78 -4.87 7.94
CA ALA A 612 -3.31 -3.82 8.85
C ALA A 612 -4.24 -2.59 8.88
N VAL A 613 -4.69 -2.14 7.70
CA VAL A 613 -5.64 -1.02 7.56
C VAL A 613 -7.04 -1.40 8.03
N HIS A 614 -7.53 -2.62 7.73
CA HIS A 614 -8.85 -3.10 8.15
C HIS A 614 -8.96 -3.19 9.67
N ARG A 615 -8.01 -3.90 10.31
CA ARG A 615 -7.92 -4.04 11.77
C ARG A 615 -7.62 -2.73 12.50
N ARG A 616 -7.07 -1.73 11.80
CA ARG A 616 -6.44 -0.53 12.38
C ARG A 616 -5.34 -0.87 13.40
N SER A 617 -4.55 -1.90 13.13
CA SER A 617 -3.49 -2.34 14.05
C SER A 617 -2.32 -1.35 14.06
N TYR A 618 -1.93 -0.90 15.25
CA TYR A 618 -0.71 -0.11 15.43
C TYR A 618 0.55 -0.93 15.12
N ILE A 619 0.56 -2.21 15.51
CA ILE A 619 1.71 -3.12 15.35
C ILE A 619 1.95 -3.43 13.87
N LEU A 620 0.91 -3.84 13.14
CA LEU A 620 1.03 -4.14 11.71
C LEU A 620 1.38 -2.89 10.88
N LEU A 621 0.82 -1.73 11.24
CA LEU A 621 1.10 -0.48 10.53
C LEU A 621 2.51 0.06 10.83
N GLU A 622 3.04 -0.04 12.05
CA GLU A 622 4.44 0.30 12.35
C GLU A 622 5.43 -0.65 11.65
N TYR A 623 5.12 -1.94 11.59
CA TYR A 623 5.91 -2.93 10.84
C TYR A 623 5.98 -2.53 9.35
N LEU A 624 4.84 -2.26 8.72
CA LEU A 624 4.76 -1.83 7.33
C LEU A 624 5.44 -0.48 7.08
N GLU A 625 5.24 0.51 7.95
CA GLU A 625 5.86 1.84 7.85
C GLU A 625 7.39 1.80 8.03
N THR A 626 7.92 0.75 8.67
CA THR A 626 9.36 0.52 8.87
C THR A 626 9.98 -0.34 7.77
N LYS A 627 9.30 -1.41 7.33
CA LYS A 627 9.83 -2.44 6.42
C LYS A 627 9.44 -2.22 4.96
N LEU A 628 8.24 -1.69 4.71
CA LEU A 628 7.62 -1.54 3.39
C LEU A 628 7.00 -0.14 3.19
N PRO A 629 7.74 0.97 3.43
CA PRO A 629 7.17 2.32 3.43
C PRO A 629 6.50 2.70 2.10
N ASP A 630 7.03 2.22 0.96
CA ASP A 630 6.47 2.49 -0.37
C ASP A 630 5.09 1.85 -0.61
N TYR A 631 4.73 0.80 0.14
CA TYR A 631 3.39 0.18 0.07
C TYR A 631 2.37 0.90 0.95
N VAL A 632 2.80 1.48 2.08
CA VAL A 632 1.93 2.32 2.93
C VAL A 632 1.65 3.67 2.27
N LYS A 633 2.56 4.14 1.42
CA LYS A 633 2.51 5.45 0.78
C LYS A 633 1.33 5.61 -0.18
N ILE A 634 0.63 6.74 -0.08
CA ILE A 634 -0.42 7.16 -1.02
C ILE A 634 -0.12 8.57 -1.57
N PRO A 635 -0.58 8.94 -2.79
CA PRO A 635 -0.20 10.20 -3.45
C PRO A 635 -0.38 11.45 -2.58
N THR A 636 -1.50 11.52 -1.85
CA THR A 636 -1.85 12.63 -0.94
C THR A 636 -0.89 12.85 0.22
N MET A 637 0.03 11.92 0.50
CA MET A 637 1.13 12.15 1.45
C MET A 637 2.21 13.07 0.89
N ASN A 638 2.48 13.06 -0.43
CA ASN A 638 3.54 13.88 -1.02
C ASN A 638 3.26 15.39 -0.91
N GLU A 639 1.98 15.79 -0.83
CA GLU A 639 1.57 17.18 -0.59
C GLU A 639 1.32 17.51 0.88
N MET A 640 1.49 16.56 1.80
CA MET A 640 1.23 16.78 3.21
C MET A 640 2.35 17.63 3.81
N THR A 641 1.98 18.77 4.38
CA THR A 641 2.89 19.63 5.14
C THR A 641 2.54 19.53 6.62
N THR A 642 3.46 19.89 7.52
CA THR A 642 3.18 19.93 8.96
C THR A 642 1.93 20.76 9.29
N ARG A 643 1.67 21.84 8.55
CA ARG A 643 0.45 22.64 8.69
C ARG A 643 -0.81 21.86 8.27
N LYS A 644 -0.82 21.26 7.06
CA LYS A 644 -1.92 20.39 6.63
C LYS A 644 -2.13 19.22 7.61
N ALA A 645 -1.08 18.74 8.29
CA ALA A 645 -1.19 17.67 9.28
C ALA A 645 -1.94 18.11 10.54
N PHE A 646 -1.64 19.28 11.10
CA PHE A 646 -2.43 19.88 12.20
C PHE A 646 -3.90 20.10 11.79
N GLU A 647 -4.12 20.65 10.59
CA GLU A 647 -5.46 20.83 10.01
C GLU A 647 -6.17 19.47 9.78
N THR A 648 -5.44 18.41 9.43
CA THR A 648 -5.98 17.03 9.24
C THR A 648 -6.42 16.39 10.56
N LEU A 649 -5.87 16.80 11.70
CA LEU A 649 -6.28 16.33 13.03
C LEU A 649 -7.31 17.25 13.74
N ASP A 650 -7.68 18.39 13.14
CA ASP A 650 -8.50 19.46 13.74
C ASP A 650 -7.84 20.17 14.95
N ILE A 651 -6.53 20.44 14.92
CA ILE A 651 -5.76 20.92 16.08
C ILE A 651 -4.93 22.19 15.77
N ASP A 652 -4.74 23.06 16.76
CA ASP A 652 -3.76 24.16 16.69
C ASP A 652 -2.30 23.66 16.84
N VAL A 653 -1.36 24.41 16.26
CA VAL A 653 0.09 24.13 16.32
C VAL A 653 0.63 24.09 17.76
N GLN A 654 0.06 24.90 18.65
CA GLN A 654 0.47 25.05 20.05
C GLN A 654 -0.05 23.94 20.97
N ALA A 655 -0.96 23.08 20.51
CA ALA A 655 -1.59 22.03 21.31
C ALA A 655 -0.60 21.08 22.03
N SER A 656 -1.01 20.57 23.19
CA SER A 656 -0.22 19.62 23.97
C SER A 656 -0.14 18.25 23.29
N GLU A 657 0.84 17.43 23.69
CA GLU A 657 0.96 16.05 23.20
C GLU A 657 -0.26 15.20 23.56
N SER A 658 -0.86 15.44 24.74
CA SER A 658 -2.11 14.79 25.17
C SER A 658 -3.33 15.18 24.32
N GLU A 659 -3.44 16.44 23.92
CA GLU A 659 -4.49 16.94 23.03
C GLU A 659 -4.31 16.39 21.60
N ILE A 660 -3.07 16.32 21.12
CA ILE A 660 -2.70 15.69 19.85
C ILE A 660 -3.09 14.21 19.82
N ILE A 661 -2.76 13.45 20.88
CA ILE A 661 -3.10 12.03 20.99
C ILE A 661 -4.63 11.83 21.06
N SER A 662 -5.33 12.62 21.88
CA SER A 662 -6.78 12.48 22.05
C SER A 662 -7.56 12.76 20.77
N ASN A 663 -7.20 13.82 20.03
CA ASN A 663 -7.84 14.12 18.74
C ASN A 663 -7.45 13.11 17.64
N PHE A 664 -6.22 12.60 17.63
CA PHE A 664 -5.84 11.47 16.77
C PHE A 664 -6.71 10.25 17.05
N GLN A 665 -6.82 9.80 18.31
CA GLN A 665 -7.64 8.64 18.70
C GLN A 665 -9.12 8.83 18.32
N ASN A 666 -9.66 10.03 18.53
CA ASN A 666 -11.02 10.37 18.13
C ASN A 666 -11.27 10.25 16.61
N LYS A 667 -10.30 10.61 15.77
CA LYS A 667 -10.41 10.42 14.30
C LYS A 667 -10.15 8.97 13.88
N PHE A 668 -9.21 8.30 14.54
CA PHE A 668 -8.86 6.89 14.33
C PHE A 668 -10.08 5.97 14.52
N LEU A 669 -10.83 6.19 15.61
CA LEU A 669 -12.07 5.49 15.94
C LEU A 669 -13.23 5.82 14.98
N LYS A 670 -13.39 7.10 14.59
CA LYS A 670 -14.46 7.53 13.67
C LYS A 670 -14.30 7.00 12.24
N GLY A 671 -13.07 6.70 11.82
CA GLY A 671 -12.81 6.00 10.56
C GLY A 671 -13.05 6.76 9.26
N ASN A 672 -13.51 8.02 9.31
CA ASN A 672 -13.82 8.86 8.14
C ASN A 672 -12.59 9.32 7.32
N VAL A 673 -11.36 8.99 7.76
CA VAL A 673 -10.09 9.38 7.13
C VAL A 673 -9.25 8.11 6.94
N ASP A 674 -8.52 8.02 5.83
CA ASP A 674 -7.57 6.93 5.60
C ASP A 674 -6.54 6.89 6.73
N ILE A 675 -6.45 5.75 7.42
CA ILE A 675 -5.57 5.56 8.58
C ILE A 675 -4.10 5.79 8.24
N ARG A 676 -3.67 5.50 7.01
CA ARG A 676 -2.30 5.74 6.53
C ARG A 676 -2.01 7.23 6.52
N LEU A 677 -2.95 8.03 6.00
CA LEU A 677 -2.87 9.49 6.00
C LEU A 677 -2.88 10.06 7.42
N LEU A 678 -3.73 9.52 8.30
CA LEU A 678 -3.85 9.96 9.69
C LEU A 678 -2.55 9.69 10.48
N ARG A 679 -1.99 8.48 10.35
CA ARG A 679 -0.69 8.10 10.93
C ARG A 679 0.46 8.96 10.41
N TYR A 680 0.52 9.20 9.10
CA TYR A 680 1.53 10.06 8.50
C TYR A 680 1.42 11.53 8.95
N ALA A 681 0.20 12.05 9.13
CA ALA A 681 -0.01 13.37 9.72
C ALA A 681 0.50 13.44 11.17
N LEU A 682 0.19 12.44 12.00
CA LEU A 682 0.73 12.36 13.36
C LEU A 682 2.26 12.25 13.38
N LYS A 683 2.86 11.46 12.47
CA LYS A 683 4.32 11.32 12.31
C LYS A 683 4.98 12.66 12.00
N LEU A 684 4.47 13.41 11.03
CA LEU A 684 4.98 14.75 10.69
C LEU A 684 4.86 15.74 11.85
N ILE A 685 3.80 15.66 12.66
CA ILE A 685 3.65 16.47 13.87
C ILE A 685 4.70 16.06 14.92
N ALA A 686 4.84 14.76 15.19
CA ALA A 686 5.80 14.21 16.14
C ALA A 686 7.25 14.60 15.81
N GLU A 687 7.65 14.43 14.55
CA GLU A 687 8.96 14.85 14.02
C GLU A 687 9.15 16.37 14.14
N SER A 688 8.14 17.18 13.82
CA SER A 688 8.23 18.65 13.89
C SER A 688 8.34 19.20 15.32
N LYS A 689 7.65 18.57 16.30
CA LYS A 689 7.73 18.94 17.72
C LYS A 689 8.90 18.23 18.43
N LYS A 690 9.61 17.33 17.75
CA LYS A 690 10.64 16.41 18.30
C LYS A 690 10.14 15.61 19.50
N SER A 691 8.90 15.15 19.43
CA SER A 691 8.25 14.41 20.52
C SER A 691 8.48 12.92 20.39
N GLU A 692 9.30 12.37 21.28
CA GLU A 692 9.44 10.91 21.43
C GLU A 692 8.14 10.28 21.97
N ILE A 693 7.35 11.02 22.76
CA ILE A 693 6.03 10.58 23.26
C ILE A 693 5.07 10.30 22.09
N LEU A 694 4.95 11.24 21.14
CA LEU A 694 4.09 11.08 19.97
C LEU A 694 4.62 9.99 19.01
N LEU A 695 5.95 9.81 18.91
CA LEU A 695 6.54 8.71 18.15
C LEU A 695 6.26 7.34 18.80
N SER A 696 6.52 7.18 20.10
CA SER A 696 6.29 5.90 20.81
C SER A 696 4.80 5.52 20.86
N PHE A 697 3.91 6.52 20.98
CA PHE A 697 2.47 6.34 20.83
C PHE A 697 2.08 5.91 19.41
N LEU A 698 2.67 6.48 18.36
CA LEU A 698 2.43 6.06 16.98
C LEU A 698 2.84 4.58 16.75
N ARG A 699 3.91 4.11 17.39
CA ARG A 699 4.33 2.70 17.31
C ARG A 699 3.37 1.73 17.99
N THR A 700 2.99 2.04 19.22
CA THR A 700 2.38 1.06 20.15
C THR A 700 0.89 1.25 20.40
N GLY A 701 0.33 2.40 20.03
CA GLY A 701 -1.01 2.84 20.44
C GLY A 701 -1.14 3.19 21.92
N LYS A 702 -0.03 3.19 22.67
CA LYS A 702 0.02 3.43 24.12
C LYS A 702 0.95 4.60 24.41
N ILE A 703 0.61 5.40 25.42
CA ILE A 703 1.51 6.46 25.87
C ILE A 703 2.67 5.79 26.63
N ASP A 704 3.87 5.96 26.12
CA ASP A 704 5.08 5.45 26.74
C ASP A 704 5.41 6.26 28.00
N THR A 705 5.11 5.67 29.15
CA THR A 705 5.27 6.31 30.45
C THR A 705 6.74 6.44 30.87
N SER A 706 7.67 5.88 30.08
CA SER A 706 9.11 6.14 30.21
C SER A 706 9.52 7.55 29.74
N LEU A 707 8.62 8.28 29.05
CA LEU A 707 8.92 9.57 28.43
C LEU A 707 8.20 10.77 29.09
N LEU A 708 7.07 10.56 29.77
CA LEU A 708 6.31 11.64 30.45
C LEU A 708 7.08 12.26 31.63
N PRO A 709 7.08 13.59 31.88
CA PRO A 709 7.82 14.19 32.99
C PRO A 709 7.53 13.52 34.36
N ALA A 710 8.57 13.04 35.05
CA ALA A 710 8.42 12.16 36.23
C ALA A 710 7.63 12.79 37.39
N GLN A 711 7.59 14.12 37.49
CA GLN A 711 6.79 14.87 38.47
C GLN A 711 5.27 14.70 38.27
N ASN A 712 4.82 14.41 37.04
CA ASN A 712 3.40 14.22 36.71
C ASN A 712 2.96 12.74 36.80
N TRP A 713 3.84 11.84 37.25
CA TRP A 713 3.61 10.40 37.22
C TRP A 713 3.94 9.75 38.57
N PRO A 714 3.17 8.74 39.05
CA PRO A 714 3.53 8.02 40.26
C PRO A 714 4.89 7.31 40.16
N ALA A 715 5.45 6.87 41.29
CA ALA A 715 6.64 6.04 41.30
C ALA A 715 6.29 4.58 41.03
N GLY A 716 7.03 3.91 40.15
CA GLY A 716 7.05 2.44 40.09
C GLY A 716 7.86 1.85 41.26
N LEU A 717 7.72 0.55 41.50
CA LEU A 717 8.58 -0.18 42.44
C LEU A 717 9.32 -1.31 41.70
N ASP A 718 10.64 -1.26 41.74
CA ASP A 718 11.50 -2.32 41.18
C ASP A 718 11.20 -3.67 41.87
N ASN A 719 11.21 -4.77 41.11
CA ASN A 719 10.84 -6.10 41.60
C ASN A 719 12.08 -6.92 41.91
N ILE A 720 12.48 -6.90 43.18
CA ILE A 720 13.70 -7.52 43.69
C ILE A 720 13.62 -9.07 43.84
N GLY A 721 12.78 -9.71 43.02
CA GLY A 721 12.58 -11.16 42.95
C GLY A 721 11.29 -11.61 43.65
N ASN A 722 10.27 -11.97 42.87
CA ASN A 722 8.94 -12.42 43.32
C ASN A 722 8.20 -11.45 44.28
N THR A 723 8.58 -10.18 44.31
CA THR A 723 8.03 -9.16 45.23
C THR A 723 6.80 -8.41 44.69
N CYS A 724 6.25 -8.77 43.52
CA CYS A 724 5.20 -7.99 42.86
C CYS A 724 3.90 -7.82 43.67
N TYR A 725 3.55 -8.78 44.53
CA TYR A 725 2.45 -8.59 45.47
C TYR A 725 2.79 -7.55 46.55
N LEU A 726 3.98 -7.65 47.17
CA LEU A 726 4.45 -6.68 48.15
C LEU A 726 4.56 -5.28 47.53
N ASN A 727 5.06 -5.17 46.28
CA ASN A 727 5.06 -3.92 45.53
C ASN A 727 3.64 -3.37 45.35
N SER A 728 2.68 -4.19 44.96
CA SER A 728 1.26 -3.81 44.86
C SER A 728 0.70 -3.29 46.19
N LEU A 729 1.05 -3.94 47.31
CA LEU A 729 0.64 -3.58 48.66
C LEU A 729 1.28 -2.26 49.14
N LEU A 730 2.56 -2.05 48.84
CA LEU A 730 3.31 -0.83 49.16
C LEU A 730 2.81 0.37 48.34
N GLN A 731 2.53 0.18 47.05
CA GLN A 731 1.88 1.18 46.17
C GLN A 731 0.51 1.59 46.73
N TYR A 732 -0.32 0.62 47.07
CA TYR A 732 -1.63 0.82 47.69
C TYR A 732 -1.56 1.63 48.99
N TYR A 733 -0.71 1.24 49.94
CA TYR A 733 -0.54 1.97 51.20
C TYR A 733 0.06 3.37 51.01
N PHE A 734 0.92 3.58 50.00
CA PHE A 734 1.41 4.91 49.64
C PHE A 734 0.30 5.84 49.12
N CYS A 735 -0.71 5.30 48.43
CA CYS A 735 -1.82 6.10 47.89
C CYS A 735 -2.82 6.55 48.97
N ILE A 736 -2.85 5.88 50.14
CA ILE A 736 -3.70 6.23 51.28
C ILE A 736 -3.00 7.33 52.10
N LYS A 737 -3.42 8.58 51.87
CA LYS A 737 -2.80 9.79 52.42
C LYS A 737 -2.63 9.78 53.96
N PRO A 738 -3.63 9.43 54.79
CA PRO A 738 -3.45 9.42 56.25
C PRO A 738 -2.39 8.42 56.72
N LEU A 739 -2.30 7.26 56.05
CA LEU A 739 -1.32 6.22 56.35
C LEU A 739 0.09 6.65 55.92
N ARG A 740 0.21 7.21 54.70
CA ARG A 740 1.47 7.78 54.19
C ARG A 740 1.98 8.91 55.09
N GLU A 741 1.11 9.83 55.51
CA GLU A 741 1.49 10.94 56.40
C GLU A 741 1.92 10.45 57.79
N LEU A 742 1.23 9.44 58.35
CA LEU A 742 1.64 8.80 59.61
C LEU A 742 3.03 8.16 59.51
N ILE A 743 3.30 7.41 58.43
CA ILE A 743 4.61 6.79 58.18
C ILE A 743 5.70 7.85 57.97
N LEU A 744 5.45 8.89 57.18
CA LEU A 744 6.39 9.99 56.93
C LEU A 744 6.74 10.80 58.18
N THR A 745 5.81 10.92 59.13
CA THR A 745 6.01 11.65 60.40
C THR A 745 6.49 10.78 61.56
N PHE A 746 6.55 9.45 61.39
CA PHE A 746 6.94 8.51 62.44
C PHE A 746 8.36 8.77 62.97
N ASN A 747 8.49 8.78 64.30
CA ASN A 747 9.75 8.86 65.04
C ASN A 747 9.57 8.18 66.41
N GLU A 748 10.28 7.09 66.66
CA GLU A 748 10.18 6.33 67.92
C GLU A 748 10.45 7.19 69.17
N ASN A 749 11.31 8.21 69.04
CA ASN A 749 11.72 9.06 70.15
C ASN A 749 10.62 10.06 70.58
N ASN A 750 9.50 10.13 69.85
CA ASN A 750 8.31 10.89 70.26
C ASN A 750 7.47 10.14 71.31
N PHE A 751 7.72 8.83 71.51
CA PHE A 751 6.93 7.96 72.37
C PHE A 751 7.75 7.49 73.57
N SER A 752 7.13 7.42 74.75
CA SER A 752 7.73 6.89 75.97
C SER A 752 7.29 5.45 76.23
N ALA A 753 7.98 4.75 77.13
CA ALA A 753 7.58 3.40 77.56
C ALA A 753 6.18 3.37 78.22
N ASN A 754 5.69 4.50 78.74
CA ASN A 754 4.35 4.59 79.34
C ASN A 754 3.23 4.64 78.29
N ASP A 755 3.55 5.05 77.06
CA ASP A 755 2.60 5.11 75.93
C ASP A 755 2.34 3.72 75.31
N TYR A 756 3.00 2.68 75.83
CA TYR A 756 2.86 1.28 75.42
C TYR A 756 2.44 0.38 76.61
N PRO A 757 1.15 0.38 77.02
CA PRO A 757 0.70 -0.36 78.20
C PRO A 757 0.97 -1.86 78.12
N GLU A 758 1.46 -2.46 79.21
CA GLU A 758 1.77 -3.91 79.28
C GLU A 758 0.57 -4.84 79.03
N THR A 759 -0.66 -4.33 79.12
CA THR A 759 -1.89 -5.08 78.86
C THR A 759 -2.36 -4.99 77.41
N ARG A 760 -1.71 -4.19 76.55
CA ARG A 760 -2.13 -3.97 75.17
C ARG A 760 -1.97 -5.24 74.32
N LYS A 761 -2.92 -5.45 73.43
CA LYS A 761 -2.93 -6.55 72.46
C LYS A 761 -3.11 -6.03 71.05
N ILE A 762 -2.57 -6.78 70.09
CA ILE A 762 -2.83 -6.63 68.67
C ILE A 762 -3.19 -8.03 68.13
N GLY A 763 -4.34 -8.16 67.46
CA GLY A 763 -4.86 -9.46 67.04
C GLY A 763 -5.11 -10.41 68.22
N GLY A 764 -5.43 -9.87 69.41
CA GLY A 764 -5.58 -10.64 70.64
C GLY A 764 -4.27 -11.13 71.29
N ARG A 765 -3.12 -10.99 70.63
CA ARG A 765 -1.79 -11.35 71.17
C ARG A 765 -1.21 -10.18 71.96
N LYS A 766 -0.56 -10.46 73.11
CA LYS A 766 0.20 -9.43 73.86
C LYS A 766 1.49 -9.14 73.11
N VAL A 767 1.75 -7.86 72.85
CA VAL A 767 2.92 -7.37 72.12
C VAL A 767 4.19 -7.45 72.99
N GLU A 768 5.27 -7.98 72.44
CA GLU A 768 6.59 -8.04 73.09
C GLU A 768 7.50 -6.84 72.75
N ASN A 769 8.48 -6.56 73.62
CA ASN A 769 9.43 -5.46 73.40
C ASN A 769 10.33 -5.70 72.17
N MET A 770 10.65 -6.95 71.85
CA MET A 770 11.42 -7.32 70.66
C MET A 770 10.61 -7.10 69.36
N GLU A 771 9.30 -7.35 69.39
CA GLU A 771 8.41 -7.04 68.26
C GLU A 771 8.31 -5.52 68.02
N LEU A 772 8.23 -4.72 69.09
CA LEU A 772 8.28 -3.25 69.01
C LEU A 772 9.57 -2.77 68.34
N GLN A 773 10.73 -3.32 68.71
CA GLN A 773 12.02 -2.97 68.09
C GLN A 773 12.08 -3.39 66.61
N ARG A 774 11.59 -4.58 66.23
CA ARG A 774 11.46 -5.01 64.83
C ARG A 774 10.56 -4.06 64.04
N SER A 775 9.41 -3.72 64.61
CA SER A 775 8.36 -2.91 63.98
C SER A 775 8.78 -1.45 63.76
N ASN A 776 9.53 -0.86 64.69
CA ASN A 776 10.15 0.45 64.47
C ASN A 776 11.10 0.43 63.25
N GLN A 777 11.89 -0.64 63.08
CA GLN A 777 12.78 -0.78 61.93
C GLN A 777 12.02 -0.99 60.61
N PHE A 778 10.92 -1.75 60.64
CA PHE A 778 10.00 -1.88 59.50
C PHE A 778 9.46 -0.52 59.08
N VAL A 779 8.89 0.26 60.02
CA VAL A 779 8.34 1.59 59.72
C VAL A 779 9.43 2.57 59.27
N TYR A 780 10.66 2.51 59.78
CA TYR A 780 11.76 3.33 59.27
C TYR A 780 12.18 2.97 57.83
N GLN A 781 12.21 1.69 57.46
CA GLN A 781 12.50 1.27 56.08
C GLN A 781 11.35 1.67 55.13
N LEU A 782 10.10 1.48 55.56
CA LEU A 782 8.91 1.89 54.81
C LEU A 782 8.86 3.42 54.63
N ARG A 783 9.22 4.18 55.66
CA ARG A 783 9.39 5.64 55.59
C ARG A 783 10.47 6.05 54.60
N ARG A 784 11.59 5.32 54.54
CA ARG A 784 12.66 5.55 53.57
C ARG A 784 12.14 5.37 52.14
N LEU A 785 11.44 4.26 51.88
CA LEU A 785 10.82 4.00 50.58
C LEU A 785 9.81 5.09 50.19
N PHE A 786 8.93 5.51 51.11
CA PHE A 786 7.95 6.57 50.84
C PHE A 786 8.62 7.93 50.58
N GLN A 787 9.77 8.22 51.20
CA GLN A 787 10.58 9.40 50.86
C GLN A 787 11.22 9.26 49.47
N GLU A 788 11.76 8.09 49.13
CA GLU A 788 12.28 7.81 47.78
C GLU A 788 11.19 7.96 46.70
N MET A 789 9.98 7.41 46.91
CA MET A 789 8.84 7.53 45.97
C MET A 789 8.43 8.99 45.70
N ILE A 790 8.52 9.88 46.70
CA ILE A 790 8.13 11.29 46.57
C ILE A 790 9.21 12.12 45.90
N TYR A 791 10.45 12.03 46.38
CA TYR A 791 11.52 12.98 46.03
C TYR A 791 12.45 12.49 44.90
N SER A 792 12.42 11.20 44.54
CA SER A 792 13.27 10.65 43.48
C SER A 792 12.89 11.18 42.09
N ASN A 793 13.90 11.55 41.31
CA ASN A 793 13.77 11.85 39.88
C ASN A 793 13.69 10.59 39.00
N LYS A 794 13.96 9.40 39.55
CA LYS A 794 13.81 8.11 38.86
C LYS A 794 12.32 7.75 38.73
N ARG A 795 11.98 6.96 37.71
CA ARG A 795 10.59 6.49 37.50
C ARG A 795 10.17 5.46 38.53
N CYS A 796 10.94 4.39 38.65
CA CYS A 796 10.85 3.43 39.73
C CYS A 796 11.81 3.78 40.88
N VAL A 797 11.52 3.28 42.07
CA VAL A 797 12.45 3.20 43.20
C VAL A 797 12.48 1.76 43.71
N GLN A 798 13.57 1.37 44.37
CA GLN A 798 13.81 -0.02 44.75
C GLN A 798 13.52 -0.23 46.23
N PRO A 799 12.55 -1.08 46.61
CA PRO A 799 12.38 -1.51 48.00
C PRO A 799 13.69 -2.06 48.56
N SER A 800 14.03 -1.71 49.80
CA SER A 800 15.23 -2.29 50.43
C SER A 800 15.05 -3.78 50.68
N LYS A 801 16.12 -4.58 50.52
CA LYS A 801 16.07 -6.01 50.82
C LYS A 801 15.63 -6.27 52.27
N GLU A 802 15.97 -5.37 53.20
CA GLU A 802 15.51 -5.40 54.58
C GLU A 802 14.00 -5.14 54.73
N LEU A 803 13.39 -4.27 53.91
CA LEU A 803 11.94 -4.04 53.94
C LEU A 803 11.19 -5.29 53.47
N ALA A 804 11.63 -5.91 52.37
CA ALA A 804 11.05 -7.15 51.88
C ALA A 804 11.24 -8.29 52.89
N TYR A 805 12.45 -8.47 53.43
CA TYR A 805 12.72 -9.42 54.51
C TYR A 805 11.77 -9.25 55.70
N LEU A 806 11.59 -8.03 56.22
CA LEU A 806 10.69 -7.76 57.34
C LEU A 806 9.20 -7.94 56.98
N SER A 807 8.83 -7.85 55.70
CA SER A 807 7.43 -8.03 55.24
C SER A 807 7.02 -9.51 55.18
N PHE A 808 7.97 -10.43 54.99
CA PHE A 808 7.73 -11.87 54.90
C PHE A 808 8.10 -12.62 56.20
N LEU A 809 9.05 -12.11 56.99
CA LEU A 809 9.48 -12.77 58.22
C LEU A 809 8.30 -13.04 59.18
N PRO A 810 8.03 -14.30 59.57
CA PRO A 810 6.91 -14.62 60.44
C PRO A 810 6.95 -13.88 61.79
N LEU A 811 5.78 -13.45 62.27
CA LEU A 811 5.65 -12.57 63.44
C LEU A 811 6.38 -13.06 64.71
N SER A 812 6.49 -14.37 64.90
CA SER A 812 7.17 -15.00 66.04
C SER A 812 8.71 -14.98 65.97
N GLN A 813 9.32 -14.57 64.87
CA GLN A 813 10.77 -14.71 64.66
C GLN A 813 11.54 -13.41 64.98
N PRO A 814 12.57 -13.45 65.85
CA PRO A 814 13.35 -12.28 66.23
C PRO A 814 14.40 -11.91 65.17
N VAL A 815 14.70 -10.60 65.05
CA VAL A 815 15.66 -10.05 64.08
C VAL A 815 16.96 -9.68 64.78
N ASN A 816 18.09 -10.13 64.22
CA ASN A 816 19.43 -9.78 64.70
C ASN A 816 19.98 -8.56 63.95
N PHE A 817 20.03 -7.42 64.63
CA PHE A 817 20.61 -6.19 64.09
C PHE A 817 22.14 -6.16 64.24
N LYS A 818 22.86 -5.71 63.20
CA LYS A 818 24.31 -5.52 63.28
C LYS A 818 24.65 -4.39 64.27
N ASN A 819 25.28 -4.76 65.39
CA ASN A 819 25.73 -3.80 66.42
C ASN A 819 26.63 -2.71 65.82
N GLN A 820 26.17 -1.46 65.85
CA GLN A 820 27.01 -0.31 65.53
C GLN A 820 28.16 -0.22 66.55
N LYS A 821 29.41 -0.28 66.07
CA LYS A 821 30.61 -0.18 66.93
C LYS A 821 30.70 1.24 67.52
N LYS A 822 30.29 1.41 68.78
CA LYS A 822 30.59 2.63 69.54
C LYS A 822 32.11 2.80 69.69
N THR A 823 32.63 3.90 69.16
CA THR A 823 34.02 4.33 69.29
C THR A 823 34.23 5.14 70.58
N ASP A 824 34.01 4.50 71.74
CA ASP A 824 34.21 5.15 73.05
C ASP A 824 35.71 5.39 73.34
N TYR A 825 36.09 6.66 73.46
CA TYR A 825 37.48 7.13 73.45
C TYR A 825 38.06 7.37 74.86
N SER A 826 38.40 6.29 75.58
CA SER A 826 39.31 6.30 76.76
C SER A 826 39.69 4.84 77.11
N GLY A 827 40.93 4.43 77.33
CA GLY A 827 42.08 5.11 77.95
C GLY A 827 42.31 4.55 79.36
N ARG A 828 43.48 3.98 79.74
CA ARG A 828 44.81 4.04 79.12
C ARG A 828 45.82 3.04 79.76
N THR A 829 46.66 2.38 78.94
CA THR A 829 47.99 1.76 79.27
C THR A 829 48.07 0.66 80.35
N THR A 830 49.11 -0.19 80.45
CA THR A 830 50.52 -0.23 79.95
C THR A 830 50.90 -1.65 79.44
N ILE A 831 52.00 -2.00 78.74
CA ILE A 831 53.11 -1.45 77.90
C ILE A 831 53.74 -2.74 77.27
N GLU A 832 54.15 -2.84 76.00
CA GLU A 832 55.44 -2.49 75.34
C GLU A 832 55.14 -2.16 73.84
N GLU A 833 55.62 -1.08 73.19
CA GLU A 833 57.01 -0.77 72.76
C GLU A 833 57.59 -1.79 71.74
N ASN A 834 58.21 -1.44 70.60
CA ASN A 834 58.59 -0.15 69.98
C ASN A 834 58.95 -0.41 68.47
N LYS A 835 58.47 0.29 67.42
CA LYS A 835 59.03 1.52 66.77
C LYS A 835 58.26 1.78 65.45
N GLN A 836 57.68 2.97 65.21
CA GLN A 836 58.23 4.16 64.53
C GLN A 836 58.29 4.16 62.99
N VAL A 837 57.78 5.25 62.40
CA VAL A 837 57.72 5.58 60.96
C VAL A 837 58.68 6.74 60.66
N GLN A 838 59.28 6.77 59.47
CA GLN A 838 59.77 8.01 58.83
C GLN A 838 59.62 7.93 57.31
N LEU A 839 59.61 9.10 56.64
CA LEU A 839 59.07 9.28 55.29
C LEU A 839 59.93 10.30 54.51
N ALA A 840 60.01 10.13 53.19
CA ALA A 840 60.69 11.01 52.22
C ALA A 840 62.25 11.02 52.31
N GLU A 841 63.03 11.43 51.29
CA GLU A 841 62.70 12.09 50.02
C GLU A 841 63.25 11.37 48.76
N THR A 842 62.83 11.86 47.59
CA THR A 842 63.17 11.39 46.23
C THR A 842 64.52 11.93 45.72
N LYS A 843 65.14 11.24 44.73
CA LYS A 843 65.25 11.73 43.32
C LYS A 843 66.19 10.93 42.39
N ASP A 844 65.78 10.87 41.11
CA ASP A 844 66.53 11.07 39.84
C ASP A 844 68.00 10.64 39.66
N ASN A 845 68.47 10.18 38.47
CA ASN A 845 67.83 9.52 37.30
C ASN A 845 68.93 9.02 36.31
N GLN A 846 68.54 8.21 35.31
CA GLN A 846 69.17 7.98 33.98
C GLN A 846 70.70 7.70 33.82
N SER A 847 71.02 6.46 33.41
CA SER A 847 71.79 6.13 32.18
C SER A 847 71.62 4.63 31.87
N VAL A 848 71.04 4.13 30.77
CA VAL A 848 71.26 4.36 29.31
C VAL A 848 72.48 3.62 28.76
N GLY A 849 72.22 2.69 27.82
CA GLY A 849 73.19 1.91 27.04
C GLY A 849 73.23 0.41 27.41
N THR A 850 73.28 -0.54 26.47
CA THR A 850 73.13 -0.44 24.99
C THR A 850 72.91 -1.84 24.39
N GLU A 851 72.12 -1.93 23.31
CA GLU A 851 72.26 -2.87 22.15
C GLU A 851 72.25 -4.41 22.34
N SER A 852 72.02 -5.25 21.30
CA SER A 852 71.05 -5.27 20.17
C SER A 852 71.25 -6.56 19.33
N VAL A 853 70.37 -6.84 18.34
CA VAL A 853 70.54 -7.79 17.21
C VAL A 853 70.52 -9.30 17.58
N HIS A 854 69.88 -10.24 16.86
CA HIS A 854 68.96 -10.22 15.70
C HIS A 854 67.52 -10.54 16.17
N GLY A 855 66.42 -10.46 15.40
CA GLY A 855 66.18 -10.02 14.02
C GLY A 855 64.89 -10.65 13.46
N GLU A 856 64.12 -9.87 12.69
CA GLU A 856 63.61 -10.14 11.31
C GLU A 856 62.97 -11.51 10.95
N LEU A 857 61.88 -11.63 10.15
CA LEU A 857 61.01 -10.66 9.43
C LEU A 857 59.69 -11.36 8.99
N ASP A 858 58.61 -10.57 8.79
CA ASP A 858 57.44 -10.68 7.88
C ASP A 858 56.72 -12.00 7.48
N GLY A 859 55.40 -11.88 7.22
CA GLY A 859 54.58 -12.84 6.43
C GLY A 859 53.26 -13.28 7.10
N VAL A 860 52.13 -12.54 7.13
CA VAL A 860 51.29 -11.92 6.08
C VAL A 860 50.30 -12.89 5.37
N LEU A 861 49.05 -12.85 5.85
CA LEU A 861 47.74 -12.99 5.15
C LEU A 861 47.21 -14.34 4.57
N TYR A 862 45.93 -14.56 4.91
CA TYR A 862 44.80 -15.07 4.11
C TYR A 862 44.54 -16.56 3.83
N GLN A 863 43.22 -16.86 3.82
CA GLN A 863 42.50 -17.93 3.11
C GLN A 863 42.77 -19.40 3.52
N GLN A 864 41.86 -20.37 3.30
CA GLN A 864 40.38 -20.44 3.32
C GLN A 864 40.00 -21.94 3.24
N SER A 865 38.77 -22.31 3.60
CA SER A 865 38.02 -23.50 3.13
C SER A 865 38.67 -24.91 3.08
N GLU A 866 38.20 -25.78 3.98
CA GLU A 866 37.58 -27.10 3.69
C GLU A 866 38.36 -28.35 3.21
N ASN A 867 37.72 -29.50 3.47
CA ASN A 867 37.86 -30.85 2.87
C ASN A 867 39.12 -31.66 3.21
N GLY A 868 39.05 -32.96 3.53
CA GLY A 868 37.91 -33.88 3.78
C GLY A 868 38.36 -35.02 4.72
N LEU A 869 37.51 -35.70 5.52
CA LEU A 869 36.26 -36.44 5.23
C LEU A 869 36.50 -37.90 4.76
N SER A 870 35.85 -38.87 5.46
CA SER A 870 35.54 -40.26 5.02
C SER A 870 36.73 -41.23 4.82
N THR A 871 36.59 -42.56 4.64
CA THR A 871 35.42 -43.49 4.64
C THR A 871 35.74 -44.69 5.56
N ASP A 872 34.88 -45.22 6.44
CA ASP A 872 33.51 -45.76 6.31
C ASP A 872 33.40 -47.25 5.89
N LYS A 873 32.56 -47.98 6.63
CA LYS A 873 31.69 -49.12 6.25
C LYS A 873 30.94 -49.60 7.51
N ASP A 874 29.65 -49.35 7.72
CA ASP A 874 28.41 -49.58 6.94
C ASP A 874 27.75 -50.96 7.15
N VAL A 875 26.42 -50.95 6.97
CA VAL A 875 25.46 -52.06 6.79
C VAL A 875 24.87 -52.69 8.07
N THR A 876 23.55 -52.94 8.25
CA THR A 876 22.27 -52.34 7.77
C THR A 876 21.14 -52.88 8.70
N MET A 877 19.96 -52.23 8.73
CA MET A 877 18.73 -52.64 9.43
C MET A 877 18.09 -53.96 8.93
N THR A 878 17.28 -54.62 9.78
CA THR A 878 15.82 -54.97 9.64
C THR A 878 15.43 -56.28 10.32
N ASP A 879 14.34 -56.24 11.11
CA ASP A 879 13.34 -57.28 11.46
C ASP A 879 13.82 -58.62 12.12
N GLY A 880 13.05 -59.29 12.99
CA GLY A 880 11.69 -59.06 13.51
C GLY A 880 11.34 -60.07 14.64
N ASP A 881 10.03 -60.31 14.84
CA ASP A 881 9.37 -61.34 15.68
C ASP A 881 9.35 -61.18 17.22
N ASP A 882 8.19 -60.73 17.73
CA ASP A 882 7.36 -61.23 18.85
C ASP A 882 8.00 -62.21 19.88
N GLU A 883 7.86 -62.03 21.20
CA GLU A 883 6.60 -62.28 21.92
C GLU A 883 6.45 -61.50 23.25
N ILE A 884 5.28 -60.86 23.37
CA ILE A 884 4.33 -60.93 24.50
C ILE A 884 4.85 -61.57 25.82
N ASN A 885 4.80 -60.80 26.90
CA ASN A 885 4.17 -61.32 28.13
C ASN A 885 3.48 -60.21 28.93
N THR A 886 2.29 -60.50 29.46
CA THR A 886 1.46 -59.52 30.19
C THR A 886 0.57 -60.22 31.21
N GLU A 887 1.03 -60.27 32.46
CA GLU A 887 0.19 -60.51 33.64
C GLU A 887 0.43 -59.30 34.57
N VAL A 888 -0.51 -58.38 34.80
CA VAL A 888 -1.91 -58.45 35.28
C VAL A 888 -2.00 -58.57 36.81
N LYS A 889 -2.39 -57.43 37.40
CA LYS A 889 -3.24 -57.20 38.59
C LYS A 889 -3.43 -58.34 39.61
N ASP A 890 -3.16 -58.04 40.88
CA ASP A 890 -4.15 -57.51 41.84
C ASP A 890 -3.41 -56.55 42.81
N ILE A 891 -3.92 -55.44 43.37
CA ILE A 891 -5.26 -54.98 43.83
C ILE A 891 -5.64 -55.53 45.23
N ILE A 892 -6.36 -54.72 46.03
CA ILE A 892 -6.63 -54.84 47.49
C ILE A 892 -5.43 -54.33 48.31
N ASP A 893 -5.38 -53.13 48.91
CA ASP A 893 -6.39 -52.16 49.42
C ASP A 893 -6.97 -52.49 50.82
N MET A 894 -7.24 -51.45 51.63
CA MET A 894 -7.62 -51.47 53.07
C MET A 894 -6.52 -52.00 54.03
N ASP A 895 -6.37 -51.61 55.31
CA ASP A 895 -7.01 -50.62 56.21
C ASP A 895 -5.89 -49.73 56.85
N ARG A 896 -6.07 -48.51 57.41
CA ARG A 896 -7.02 -47.91 58.37
C ARG A 896 -6.68 -48.18 59.87
N GLU A 897 -6.91 -47.16 60.71
CA GLU A 897 -6.67 -47.07 62.18
C GLU A 897 -5.17 -47.00 62.60
N VAL A 898 -4.65 -46.09 63.45
CA VAL A 898 -5.08 -45.54 64.78
C VAL A 898 -4.89 -46.64 65.86
N GLU A 899 -4.14 -46.49 66.96
CA GLU A 899 -4.00 -45.37 67.93
C GLU A 899 -2.75 -45.51 68.86
N THR A 900 -2.16 -44.39 69.35
CA THR A 900 -1.22 -44.28 70.53
C THR A 900 0.10 -45.11 70.60
N GLY A 901 1.15 -44.72 71.35
CA GLY A 901 1.44 -43.52 72.17
C GLY A 901 2.65 -43.72 73.12
N MET A 902 3.19 -42.63 73.72
CA MET A 902 4.29 -42.56 74.73
C MET A 902 5.72 -42.97 74.29
N GLU A 903 6.85 -42.52 74.89
CA GLU A 903 7.31 -41.22 75.45
C GLU A 903 8.78 -41.36 75.96
N ILE A 904 9.40 -40.30 76.52
CA ILE A 904 10.73 -40.26 77.23
C ILE A 904 11.97 -40.34 76.28
N GLU A 905 12.71 -39.25 75.98
CA GLU A 905 13.68 -38.46 76.79
C GLU A 905 15.08 -39.12 76.96
N THR A 906 16.10 -38.72 76.18
CA THR A 906 17.19 -37.73 76.44
C THR A 906 18.40 -38.21 77.25
N ASP A 907 19.62 -38.05 76.70
CA ASP A 907 20.76 -37.37 77.38
C ASP A 907 21.95 -37.09 76.41
N VAL A 908 22.98 -36.36 76.88
CA VAL A 908 23.90 -35.52 76.04
C VAL A 908 25.41 -35.69 76.40
N ASP A 909 26.31 -35.09 75.58
CA ASP A 909 27.74 -34.71 75.80
C ASP A 909 28.93 -35.66 75.45
N GLU A 910 29.56 -35.34 74.29
CA GLU A 910 30.92 -34.77 74.14
C GLU A 910 32.24 -35.46 74.61
N SER A 911 32.99 -35.95 73.60
CA SER A 911 34.31 -35.42 73.12
C SER A 911 35.67 -35.72 73.83
N ASN A 912 36.77 -35.54 73.03
CA ASN A 912 38.24 -35.49 73.30
C ASN A 912 39.10 -36.67 72.77
N LYS A 913 40.36 -36.55 72.25
CA LYS A 913 41.43 -35.51 72.07
C LYS A 913 42.44 -36.01 70.97
N ASN A 914 43.47 -35.31 70.44
CA ASN A 914 43.78 -33.91 70.05
C ASN A 914 45.24 -33.86 69.43
N TYR A 915 45.68 -32.72 68.85
CA TYR A 915 47.05 -32.25 68.49
C TYR A 915 47.79 -32.66 67.17
N SER A 916 47.93 -31.66 66.26
CA SER A 916 49.17 -31.05 65.65
C SER A 916 50.45 -31.90 65.45
N MET A 917 51.24 -31.81 64.35
CA MET A 917 51.77 -30.60 63.66
C MET A 917 52.32 -30.89 62.23
N ALA A 918 52.56 -29.85 61.42
CA ALA A 918 52.97 -29.87 59.98
C ALA A 918 54.51 -30.10 59.75
N VAL A 919 55.16 -30.05 58.56
CA VAL A 919 54.99 -29.29 57.29
C VAL A 919 55.74 -29.96 56.09
N GLU A 920 55.22 -29.92 54.84
CA GLU A 920 56.00 -29.71 53.57
C GLU A 920 55.09 -29.42 52.34
N SER A 921 55.64 -29.10 51.17
CA SER A 921 54.97 -28.53 49.96
C SER A 921 55.61 -29.05 48.64
N PRO A 922 55.36 -28.55 47.39
CA PRO A 922 54.34 -27.62 46.85
C PRO A 922 53.67 -28.07 45.51
N SER A 923 52.67 -27.33 44.98
CA SER A 923 52.66 -26.75 43.60
C SER A 923 51.28 -26.26 43.08
N SER A 924 51.33 -25.14 42.33
CA SER A 924 50.47 -24.65 41.21
C SER A 924 49.30 -25.53 40.71
N SER A 925 48.17 -25.00 40.21
CA SER A 925 47.55 -23.64 40.12
C SER A 925 46.13 -23.84 39.47
N ARG A 926 45.30 -22.88 39.01
CA ARG A 926 45.33 -21.41 38.75
C ARG A 926 43.86 -20.88 38.79
N SER A 927 43.64 -19.57 38.95
CA SER A 927 42.34 -18.89 38.77
C SER A 927 42.24 -17.96 37.53
N MET A 928 40.99 -17.72 37.13
CA MET A 928 40.40 -16.58 36.40
C MET A 928 39.04 -16.35 37.10
N ILE A 929 38.57 -15.15 37.50
CA ILE A 929 38.64 -13.79 36.95
C ILE A 929 37.80 -13.63 35.68
N GLU A 930 36.58 -13.13 35.89
CA GLU A 930 35.89 -12.20 35.01
C GLU A 930 35.66 -10.90 35.82
N ASP A 931 35.61 -9.76 35.15
CA ASP A 931 35.64 -8.43 35.78
C ASP A 931 34.24 -7.78 35.85
N GLU A 932 33.88 -7.17 36.98
CA GLU A 932 32.80 -6.16 37.03
C GLU A 932 33.39 -4.74 36.96
N VAL A 933 32.67 -3.85 36.28
CA VAL A 933 33.19 -2.56 35.80
C VAL A 933 32.83 -1.42 36.76
N GLU A 934 33.75 -0.46 36.88
CA GLU A 934 33.66 0.74 37.71
C GLU A 934 32.43 1.61 37.38
N THR A 935 31.87 2.27 38.41
CA THR A 935 31.04 3.48 38.25
C THR A 935 31.66 4.63 39.04
N PRO A 936 31.55 5.90 38.58
CA PRO A 936 32.58 6.90 38.90
C PRO A 936 32.28 7.73 40.16
N ASP A 937 33.33 8.02 40.92
CA ASP A 937 33.31 9.04 41.99
C ASP A 937 32.81 10.39 41.47
N THR A 938 31.85 11.00 42.18
CA THR A 938 31.54 12.43 42.08
C THR A 938 31.49 13.01 43.48
N SER A 939 32.42 13.90 43.80
CA SER A 939 32.58 14.48 45.14
C SER A 939 32.22 15.98 45.17
N SER A 940 31.50 16.43 46.19
CA SER A 940 31.50 17.82 46.67
C SER A 940 30.68 18.00 47.96
N SER A 941 31.03 19.06 48.70
CA SER A 941 30.29 19.69 49.82
C SER A 941 29.87 18.82 51.01
N GLU A 942 30.69 18.89 52.06
CA GLU A 942 30.22 18.83 53.45
C GLU A 942 29.32 20.05 53.73
N ASP A 943 28.23 19.89 54.49
CA ASP A 943 27.53 21.02 55.13
C ASP A 943 26.82 20.55 56.42
N ASP A 944 26.93 21.31 57.50
CA ASP A 944 26.56 20.90 58.87
C ASP A 944 25.05 21.08 59.17
N VAL A 945 24.30 19.98 59.30
CA VAL A 945 22.99 19.98 59.98
C VAL A 945 22.90 18.85 61.00
N VAL A 946 23.00 19.21 62.29
CA VAL A 946 22.78 18.30 63.41
C VAL A 946 21.29 18.01 63.58
N GLY A 947 20.79 17.07 62.76
CA GLY A 947 19.46 16.47 62.88
C GLY A 947 19.55 14.96 63.09
N SER A 948 18.76 14.41 64.02
CA SER A 948 18.75 12.97 64.32
C SER A 948 18.26 12.15 63.12
N SER A 949 19.19 11.65 62.30
CA SER A 949 18.89 10.71 61.23
C SER A 949 18.23 9.43 61.77
N PRO A 950 17.31 8.80 61.02
CA PRO A 950 16.62 7.61 61.50
C PRO A 950 17.61 6.46 61.70
N LYS A 951 17.49 5.75 62.83
CA LYS A 951 18.35 4.61 63.19
C LYS A 951 18.01 3.37 62.36
N ILE A 952 18.19 3.41 61.04
CA ILE A 952 18.08 2.20 60.21
C ILE A 952 19.25 1.28 60.55
N LEU A 953 18.93 0.11 61.11
CA LEU A 953 19.91 -0.89 61.53
C LEU A 953 20.04 -2.00 60.47
N PRO A 954 21.22 -2.20 59.86
CA PRO A 954 21.37 -3.21 58.81
C PRO A 954 21.28 -4.62 59.39
N ILE A 955 20.55 -5.48 58.69
CA ILE A 955 20.28 -6.89 59.04
C ILE A 955 21.41 -7.78 58.49
N SER A 956 21.53 -9.03 58.95
CA SER A 956 22.52 -9.98 58.37
C SER A 956 22.13 -10.42 56.97
N SER A 957 23.07 -10.41 56.03
CA SER A 957 22.84 -10.74 54.62
C SER A 957 22.35 -12.19 54.46
N ASP A 958 22.99 -13.11 55.17
CA ASP A 958 22.73 -14.55 55.15
C ASP A 958 21.31 -14.91 55.64
N GLN A 959 20.70 -14.06 56.48
CA GLN A 959 19.31 -14.22 56.94
C GLN A 959 18.30 -13.68 55.92
N ILE A 960 18.69 -12.69 55.12
CA ILE A 960 17.81 -12.04 54.14
C ILE A 960 17.52 -12.99 52.98
N GLU A 961 18.55 -13.57 52.36
CA GLU A 961 18.41 -14.36 51.12
C GLU A 961 17.60 -15.64 51.36
N SER A 962 17.88 -16.35 52.45
CA SER A 962 17.12 -17.54 52.86
C SER A 962 15.63 -17.26 53.13
N THR A 963 15.27 -16.07 53.61
CA THR A 963 13.88 -15.72 53.90
C THR A 963 13.13 -15.18 52.68
N ILE A 964 13.82 -14.51 51.74
CA ILE A 964 13.24 -14.12 50.45
C ILE A 964 12.90 -15.37 49.61
N GLU A 965 13.67 -16.46 49.73
CA GLU A 965 13.28 -17.74 49.12
C GLU A 965 12.08 -18.42 49.82
N VAL A 966 11.88 -18.22 51.13
CA VAL A 966 10.69 -18.71 51.86
C VAL A 966 9.42 -17.93 51.51
N GLY A 967 9.55 -16.63 51.21
CA GLY A 967 8.45 -15.79 50.71
C GLY A 967 7.81 -16.30 49.40
N ARG A 968 8.42 -17.28 48.72
CA ARG A 968 7.83 -18.01 47.59
C ARG A 968 6.64 -18.91 47.96
N GLN A 969 6.35 -19.13 49.25
CA GLN A 969 5.34 -20.10 49.71
C GLN A 969 4.29 -19.55 50.70
N GLN A 970 4.43 -18.31 51.18
CA GLN A 970 3.44 -17.70 52.09
C GLN A 970 2.21 -17.19 51.33
N ASP A 971 1.05 -17.20 51.98
CA ASP A 971 -0.17 -16.66 51.38
C ASP A 971 -0.14 -15.12 51.36
N VAL A 972 -0.77 -14.56 50.33
CA VAL A 972 -0.97 -13.14 50.09
C VAL A 972 -1.58 -12.45 51.32
N THR A 973 -2.50 -13.14 52.01
CA THR A 973 -3.17 -12.67 53.23
C THR A 973 -2.21 -12.53 54.40
N GLU A 974 -1.28 -13.47 54.60
CA GLU A 974 -0.28 -13.45 55.67
C GLU A 974 0.65 -12.23 55.54
N CYS A 975 0.99 -11.85 54.30
CA CYS A 975 1.77 -10.65 54.03
C CYS A 975 1.02 -9.35 54.38
N ILE A 976 -0.31 -9.28 54.15
CA ILE A 976 -1.13 -8.14 54.62
C ILE A 976 -1.06 -8.08 56.15
N GLU A 977 -1.41 -9.18 56.83
CA GLU A 977 -1.48 -9.25 58.30
C GLU A 977 -0.16 -8.89 58.97
N ASN A 978 0.96 -9.40 58.44
CA ASN A 978 2.30 -9.12 58.97
C ASN A 978 2.68 -7.63 58.82
N VAL A 979 2.32 -7.00 57.70
CA VAL A 979 2.57 -5.57 57.48
C VAL A 979 1.66 -4.70 58.35
N THR A 980 0.36 -5.00 58.46
CA THR A 980 -0.54 -4.25 59.37
C THR A 980 -0.12 -4.39 60.82
N TYR A 981 0.17 -5.62 61.28
CA TYR A 981 0.60 -5.88 62.65
C TYR A 981 1.90 -5.15 63.01
N GLN A 982 2.87 -5.04 62.09
CA GLN A 982 4.09 -4.26 62.33
C GLN A 982 3.83 -2.75 62.37
N ILE A 983 2.91 -2.22 61.56
CA ILE A 983 2.54 -0.80 61.67
C ILE A 983 1.80 -0.53 62.98
N GLU A 984 0.82 -1.35 63.36
CA GLU A 984 0.12 -1.26 64.66
C GLU A 984 1.10 -1.42 65.84
N THR A 985 2.04 -2.36 65.76
CA THR A 985 3.02 -2.64 66.83
C THR A 985 3.97 -1.48 67.08
N ALA A 986 4.36 -0.73 66.04
CA ALA A 986 5.17 0.48 66.17
C ALA A 986 4.39 1.67 66.78
N LEU A 987 3.06 1.66 66.71
CA LEU A 987 2.21 2.76 67.16
C LEU A 987 1.73 2.60 68.61
N PRO A 988 1.62 3.69 69.39
CA PRO A 988 0.90 3.68 70.65
C PRO A 988 -0.61 3.65 70.43
N PRO A 989 -1.40 2.97 71.29
CA PRO A 989 -2.86 2.98 71.23
C PRO A 989 -3.45 4.38 71.45
N GLN A 990 -4.41 4.78 70.62
CA GLN A 990 -5.27 5.94 70.87
C GLN A 990 -6.34 5.61 71.93
N LEU A 991 -6.86 4.38 71.89
CA LEU A 991 -7.71 3.77 72.91
C LEU A 991 -7.34 2.29 73.08
N ILE A 992 -7.82 1.69 74.17
CA ILE A 992 -7.76 0.23 74.40
C ILE A 992 -9.20 -0.25 74.66
N ASP A 993 -9.63 -1.26 73.90
CA ASP A 993 -10.93 -1.92 74.04
C ASP A 993 -11.00 -2.79 75.31
N LYS A 994 -12.21 -3.21 75.69
CA LYS A 994 -12.50 -3.94 76.94
C LYS A 994 -11.79 -5.30 77.08
N ASP A 995 -11.32 -5.86 75.97
CA ASP A 995 -10.56 -7.12 75.88
C ASP A 995 -9.04 -6.93 75.92
N GLY A 996 -8.57 -5.67 75.93
CA GLY A 996 -7.16 -5.28 75.90
C GLY A 996 -6.63 -4.96 74.49
N GLU A 997 -7.46 -5.07 73.44
CA GLU A 997 -7.06 -4.78 72.06
C GLU A 997 -6.80 -3.27 71.87
N GLN A 998 -5.66 -2.92 71.27
CA GLN A 998 -5.30 -1.55 70.91
C GLN A 998 -6.19 -1.04 69.76
N HIS A 999 -6.59 0.23 69.82
CA HIS A 999 -7.25 0.96 68.72
C HIS A 999 -6.39 2.14 68.26
N ASP A 1000 -6.24 2.30 66.94
CA ASP A 1000 -5.32 3.22 66.28
C ASP A 1000 -5.79 3.55 64.84
N LEU A 1001 -4.96 4.24 64.05
CA LEU A 1001 -5.30 4.61 62.67
C LEU A 1001 -5.45 3.40 61.73
N ILE A 1002 -4.69 2.32 61.92
CA ILE A 1002 -4.82 1.11 61.08
C ILE A 1002 -6.18 0.47 61.30
N LYS A 1003 -6.63 0.36 62.56
CA LYS A 1003 -7.98 -0.12 62.85
C LYS A 1003 -9.07 0.87 62.42
N GLN A 1004 -8.88 2.18 62.58
CA GLN A 1004 -9.82 3.19 62.07
C GLN A 1004 -9.99 3.12 60.53
N LEU A 1005 -8.90 2.84 59.81
CA LEU A 1005 -8.92 2.70 58.36
C LEU A 1005 -9.57 1.38 57.92
N PHE A 1006 -9.10 0.24 58.42
CA PHE A 1006 -9.37 -1.07 57.81
C PHE A 1006 -10.23 -2.03 58.66
N CYS A 1007 -10.42 -1.77 59.95
CA CYS A 1007 -11.10 -2.72 60.85
C CYS A 1007 -12.59 -2.37 61.01
N GLY A 1008 -13.46 -3.33 60.68
CA GLY A 1008 -14.89 -3.31 60.98
C GLY A 1008 -15.26 -4.27 62.11
N LYS A 1009 -16.52 -4.25 62.53
CA LYS A 1009 -17.08 -5.20 63.50
C LYS A 1009 -18.38 -5.82 63.01
N THR A 1010 -18.43 -7.14 62.88
CA THR A 1010 -19.67 -7.89 62.68
C THR A 1010 -20.35 -8.20 64.01
N LYS A 1011 -21.68 -8.31 63.98
CA LYS A 1011 -22.54 -8.77 65.06
C LYS A 1011 -23.26 -10.02 64.59
N GLN A 1012 -22.88 -11.16 65.17
CA GLN A 1012 -23.58 -12.42 64.99
C GLN A 1012 -24.63 -12.56 66.08
N THR A 1013 -25.87 -12.87 65.68
CA THR A 1013 -26.99 -13.11 66.61
C THR A 1013 -27.53 -14.52 66.41
N ILE A 1014 -27.63 -15.28 67.50
CA ILE A 1014 -28.16 -16.65 67.53
C ILE A 1014 -29.45 -16.63 68.35
N THR A 1015 -30.58 -16.94 67.72
CA THR A 1015 -31.91 -16.91 68.34
C THR A 1015 -32.51 -18.32 68.40
N PRO A 1016 -32.78 -18.89 69.58
CA PRO A 1016 -33.44 -20.20 69.69
C PRO A 1016 -34.84 -20.19 69.06
N LEU A 1017 -35.14 -21.15 68.18
CA LEU A 1017 -36.48 -21.31 67.59
C LEU A 1017 -37.38 -22.19 68.45
N ASP A 1018 -36.80 -23.22 69.08
CA ASP A 1018 -37.52 -24.17 69.94
C ASP A 1018 -37.87 -23.60 71.33
N LYS A 1019 -37.33 -22.42 71.68
CA LYS A 1019 -37.49 -21.74 72.98
C LYS A 1019 -37.56 -20.20 72.82
N PRO A 1020 -38.71 -19.63 72.41
CA PRO A 1020 -38.83 -18.18 72.18
C PRO A 1020 -38.66 -17.30 73.44
N ASP A 1021 -38.65 -17.88 74.64
CA ASP A 1021 -38.41 -17.17 75.91
C ASP A 1021 -36.91 -17.04 76.28
N GLU A 1022 -35.99 -17.75 75.61
CA GLU A 1022 -34.55 -17.60 75.86
C GLU A 1022 -33.97 -16.41 75.07
N PRO A 1023 -33.22 -15.49 75.72
CA PRO A 1023 -32.70 -14.30 75.05
C PRO A 1023 -31.64 -14.66 74.00
N PRO A 1024 -31.63 -14.00 72.82
CA PRO A 1024 -30.69 -14.33 71.76
C PRO A 1024 -29.24 -14.06 72.17
N ARG A 1025 -28.35 -15.01 71.85
CA ARG A 1025 -26.91 -14.91 72.11
C ARG A 1025 -26.26 -14.05 71.03
N VAL A 1026 -25.59 -12.98 71.45
CA VAL A 1026 -24.87 -12.05 70.55
C VAL A 1026 -23.37 -12.20 70.74
N SER A 1027 -22.61 -12.32 69.64
CA SER A 1027 -21.15 -12.13 69.62
C SER A 1027 -20.78 -10.97 68.69
N LEU A 1028 -19.72 -10.24 69.05
CA LEU A 1028 -19.11 -9.20 68.23
C LEU A 1028 -17.72 -9.69 67.81
N GLU A 1029 -17.43 -9.63 66.52
CA GLU A 1029 -16.17 -10.10 65.93
C GLU A 1029 -15.56 -8.98 65.07
N ARG A 1030 -14.23 -8.85 65.08
CA ARG A 1030 -13.50 -7.85 64.29
C ARG A 1030 -13.11 -8.44 62.94
N PHE A 1031 -13.22 -7.67 61.87
CA PHE A 1031 -12.78 -8.08 60.53
C PHE A 1031 -11.94 -6.98 59.87
N PHE A 1032 -10.92 -7.37 59.10
CA PHE A 1032 -10.14 -6.45 58.24
C PHE A 1032 -10.54 -6.55 56.76
N SER A 1033 -11.17 -7.66 56.37
CA SER A 1033 -11.77 -7.88 55.06
C SER A 1033 -13.01 -8.78 55.19
N LEU A 1034 -13.85 -8.78 54.15
CA LEU A 1034 -14.95 -9.74 53.99
C LEU A 1034 -14.56 -10.74 52.89
N ILE A 1035 -14.72 -12.03 53.17
CA ILE A 1035 -14.33 -13.11 52.24
C ILE A 1035 -15.45 -13.33 51.21
N ILE A 1036 -15.05 -13.36 49.94
CA ILE A 1036 -15.89 -13.63 48.77
C ILE A 1036 -15.51 -15.02 48.25
N ASN A 1037 -16.35 -16.01 48.58
CA ASN A 1037 -16.20 -17.38 48.10
C ASN A 1037 -16.60 -17.48 46.62
N VAL A 1038 -15.72 -18.01 45.78
CA VAL A 1038 -16.02 -18.25 44.36
C VAL A 1038 -16.68 -19.62 44.15
N SER A 1039 -16.50 -20.56 45.08
CA SER A 1039 -17.16 -21.88 45.12
C SER A 1039 -18.69 -21.82 45.16
N ASP A 1040 -19.23 -20.67 45.54
CA ASP A 1040 -20.66 -20.49 45.81
C ASP A 1040 -21.39 -19.97 44.55
N HIS A 1041 -20.67 -19.90 43.41
CA HIS A 1041 -21.08 -19.41 42.09
C HIS A 1041 -21.85 -18.06 42.11
N PRO A 1042 -21.29 -17.01 42.76
CA PRO A 1042 -21.97 -15.74 42.92
C PRO A 1042 -22.01 -14.94 41.60
N LYS A 1043 -23.22 -14.60 41.12
CA LYS A 1043 -23.40 -13.82 39.87
C LYS A 1043 -23.03 -12.35 40.01
N SER A 1044 -22.86 -11.88 41.24
CA SER A 1044 -22.37 -10.54 41.56
C SER A 1044 -21.73 -10.51 42.95
N ILE A 1045 -21.01 -9.43 43.26
CA ILE A 1045 -20.51 -9.20 44.62
C ILE A 1045 -21.63 -9.12 45.68
N TYR A 1046 -22.85 -8.71 45.30
CA TYR A 1046 -24.00 -8.73 46.21
C TYR A 1046 -24.50 -10.15 46.48
N ASP A 1047 -24.45 -11.07 45.51
CA ASP A 1047 -24.82 -12.47 45.71
C ASP A 1047 -23.93 -13.10 46.80
N ALA A 1048 -22.62 -12.90 46.71
CA ALA A 1048 -21.65 -13.38 47.69
C ALA A 1048 -21.85 -12.78 49.10
N LEU A 1049 -22.17 -11.48 49.19
CA LEU A 1049 -22.47 -10.83 50.46
C LEU A 1049 -23.84 -11.24 51.03
N ASP A 1050 -24.83 -11.48 50.18
CA ASP A 1050 -26.12 -12.04 50.57
C ASP A 1050 -25.97 -13.51 51.02
N TYR A 1051 -24.93 -14.25 50.63
CA TYR A 1051 -24.54 -15.53 51.24
C TYR A 1051 -23.80 -15.34 52.57
N TYR A 1052 -22.80 -14.46 52.65
CA TYR A 1052 -22.02 -14.22 53.88
C TYR A 1052 -22.88 -13.70 55.05
N PHE A 1053 -23.79 -12.75 54.76
CA PHE A 1053 -24.75 -12.19 55.72
C PHE A 1053 -26.10 -12.92 55.72
N ASN A 1054 -26.17 -14.16 55.20
CA ASN A 1054 -27.42 -14.89 55.12
C ASN A 1054 -27.99 -15.20 56.52
N GLU A 1055 -29.32 -15.12 56.63
CA GLU A 1055 -30.04 -15.68 57.77
C GLU A 1055 -30.33 -17.16 57.53
N ASP A 1056 -29.94 -18.04 58.45
CA ASP A 1056 -30.07 -19.49 58.28
C ASP A 1056 -30.49 -20.21 59.57
N VAL A 1057 -31.09 -21.39 59.43
CA VAL A 1057 -31.57 -22.23 60.54
C VAL A 1057 -30.57 -23.35 60.80
N VAL A 1058 -29.63 -23.08 61.69
CA VAL A 1058 -28.57 -24.02 62.07
C VAL A 1058 -29.05 -24.91 63.20
N LYS A 1059 -28.65 -26.18 63.20
CA LYS A 1059 -28.83 -27.08 64.34
C LYS A 1059 -27.59 -27.06 65.22
N LEU A 1060 -27.72 -26.58 66.45
CA LEU A 1060 -26.69 -26.63 67.50
C LEU A 1060 -27.11 -27.63 68.59
N ASP A 1061 -26.22 -27.86 69.56
CA ASP A 1061 -26.52 -28.67 70.76
C ASP A 1061 -27.72 -28.13 71.56
N GLU A 1062 -28.00 -26.83 71.42
CA GLU A 1062 -29.08 -26.10 72.08
C GLU A 1062 -30.47 -26.33 71.43
N GLY A 1063 -30.52 -26.83 70.19
CA GLY A 1063 -31.73 -27.00 69.38
C GLY A 1063 -31.60 -26.44 67.97
N LEU A 1064 -32.74 -26.16 67.31
CA LEU A 1064 -32.79 -25.34 66.10
C LEU A 1064 -32.68 -23.87 66.46
N VAL A 1065 -31.72 -23.17 65.85
CA VAL A 1065 -31.46 -21.75 66.08
C VAL A 1065 -31.44 -20.98 64.77
N LYS A 1066 -32.01 -19.77 64.75
CA LYS A 1066 -31.78 -18.81 63.66
C LYS A 1066 -30.45 -18.11 63.90
N LYS A 1067 -29.49 -18.30 62.99
CA LYS A 1067 -28.24 -17.53 62.92
C LYS A 1067 -28.45 -16.34 61.97
N SER A 1068 -28.03 -15.16 62.38
CA SER A 1068 -27.87 -13.99 61.50
C SER A 1068 -26.50 -13.33 61.74
N ILE A 1069 -25.98 -12.67 60.71
CA ILE A 1069 -24.76 -11.83 60.81
C ILE A 1069 -25.10 -10.47 60.21
N THR A 1070 -24.67 -9.40 60.87
CA THR A 1070 -24.84 -8.00 60.45
C THR A 1070 -23.54 -7.22 60.68
N ILE A 1071 -23.37 -6.08 60.02
CA ILE A 1071 -22.24 -5.17 60.25
C ILE A 1071 -22.64 -4.14 61.32
N SER A 1072 -21.95 -4.13 62.45
CA SER A 1072 -22.18 -3.18 63.55
C SER A 1072 -21.26 -1.95 63.50
N GLU A 1073 -20.07 -2.08 62.89
CA GLU A 1073 -19.12 -0.99 62.70
C GLU A 1073 -18.43 -1.13 61.33
N LEU A 1074 -18.40 -0.04 60.57
CA LEU A 1074 -17.93 0.01 59.18
C LEU A 1074 -16.57 0.70 59.05
N PRO A 1075 -15.53 0.02 58.51
CA PRO A 1075 -14.20 0.59 58.34
C PRO A 1075 -14.22 1.75 57.34
N GLN A 1076 -13.29 2.70 57.44
CA GLN A 1076 -13.23 3.81 56.48
C GLN A 1076 -12.86 3.33 55.06
N ILE A 1077 -12.06 2.25 54.97
CA ILE A 1077 -11.68 1.51 53.78
C ILE A 1077 -12.17 0.07 53.94
N LEU A 1078 -13.10 -0.37 53.09
CA LEU A 1078 -13.63 -1.73 53.08
C LEU A 1078 -12.89 -2.59 52.05
N GLN A 1079 -12.48 -3.78 52.49
CA GLN A 1079 -11.68 -4.70 51.71
C GLN A 1079 -12.43 -6.02 51.50
N PHE A 1080 -12.46 -6.51 50.26
CA PHE A 1080 -13.02 -7.81 49.90
C PHE A 1080 -11.91 -8.74 49.44
N HIS A 1081 -11.80 -9.91 50.08
CA HIS A 1081 -10.81 -10.94 49.76
C HIS A 1081 -11.47 -12.02 48.91
N VAL A 1082 -10.99 -12.24 47.69
CA VAL A 1082 -11.62 -13.16 46.74
C VAL A 1082 -10.92 -14.52 46.81
N GLN A 1083 -11.56 -15.49 47.46
CA GLN A 1083 -10.97 -16.82 47.67
C GLN A 1083 -11.06 -17.68 46.40
N ARG A 1084 -10.12 -17.45 45.48
CA ARG A 1084 -10.05 -18.14 44.18
C ARG A 1084 -9.36 -19.51 44.23
N VAL A 1085 -8.54 -19.78 45.24
CA VAL A 1085 -7.83 -21.06 45.35
C VAL A 1085 -8.77 -22.11 45.96
N LEU A 1086 -9.08 -23.13 45.17
CA LEU A 1086 -9.96 -24.25 45.49
C LEU A 1086 -9.17 -25.56 45.39
N PHE A 1087 -9.62 -26.61 46.06
CA PHE A 1087 -8.96 -27.92 46.02
C PHE A 1087 -9.74 -28.91 45.16
N ASP A 1088 -9.13 -29.38 44.07
CA ASP A 1088 -9.66 -30.47 43.25
C ASP A 1088 -9.47 -31.79 44.01
N ARG A 1089 -10.59 -32.38 44.47
CA ARG A 1089 -10.59 -33.62 45.24
C ARG A 1089 -10.33 -34.87 44.38
N GLU A 1090 -10.51 -34.79 43.06
CA GLU A 1090 -10.25 -35.91 42.15
C GLU A 1090 -8.78 -35.92 41.71
N LYS A 1091 -8.21 -34.74 41.44
CA LYS A 1091 -6.80 -34.57 41.03
C LYS A 1091 -5.83 -34.34 42.20
N LEU A 1092 -6.34 -34.19 43.42
CA LEU A 1092 -5.59 -33.91 44.66
C LEU A 1092 -4.65 -32.68 44.57
N MET A 1093 -5.09 -31.63 43.87
CA MET A 1093 -4.29 -30.43 43.61
C MET A 1093 -5.10 -29.14 43.87
N ALA A 1094 -4.41 -28.11 44.33
CA ALA A 1094 -4.97 -26.77 44.40
C ALA A 1094 -5.04 -26.17 42.99
N TYR A 1095 -6.21 -25.63 42.62
CA TYR A 1095 -6.42 -24.91 41.37
C TYR A 1095 -7.02 -23.53 41.68
N LYS A 1096 -6.93 -22.61 40.71
CA LYS A 1096 -7.47 -21.26 40.83
C LYS A 1096 -8.71 -21.13 39.96
N SER A 1097 -9.86 -20.84 40.56
CA SER A 1097 -11.05 -20.49 39.79
C SER A 1097 -10.84 -19.15 39.08
N ILE A 1098 -11.03 -19.16 37.76
CA ILE A 1098 -11.03 -17.97 36.90
C ILE A 1098 -12.44 -17.35 36.75
N GLU A 1099 -13.45 -17.91 37.43
CA GLU A 1099 -14.85 -17.50 37.31
C GLU A 1099 -15.03 -15.99 37.56
N PRO A 1100 -15.75 -15.28 36.68
CA PRO A 1100 -15.92 -13.84 36.79
C PRO A 1100 -16.80 -13.49 38.00
N ILE A 1101 -16.43 -12.43 38.73
CA ILE A 1101 -17.25 -11.89 39.82
C ILE A 1101 -17.58 -10.45 39.47
N PRO A 1102 -18.78 -10.17 38.93
CA PRO A 1102 -19.21 -8.82 38.62
C PRO A 1102 -19.27 -7.94 39.87
N PHE A 1103 -18.50 -6.85 39.84
CA PHE A 1103 -18.52 -5.76 40.82
C PHE A 1103 -18.68 -4.41 40.09
N SER A 1104 -18.89 -3.33 40.85
CA SER A 1104 -19.22 -2.01 40.28
C SER A 1104 -18.41 -0.90 40.93
N ASP A 1105 -18.32 0.28 40.30
CA ASP A 1105 -17.58 1.44 40.84
C ASP A 1105 -18.09 1.89 42.22
N LYS A 1106 -19.35 1.56 42.57
CA LYS A 1106 -19.96 1.84 43.87
C LYS A 1106 -20.67 0.63 44.46
N ILE A 1107 -20.54 0.44 45.76
CA ILE A 1107 -21.29 -0.55 46.54
C ILE A 1107 -22.05 0.13 47.68
N TYR A 1108 -23.23 -0.39 48.03
CA TYR A 1108 -24.11 0.16 49.08
C TYR A 1108 -24.31 -0.89 50.18
N LEU A 1109 -24.06 -0.50 51.43
CA LEU A 1109 -23.97 -1.45 52.56
C LEU A 1109 -25.15 -1.36 53.53
N ASP A 1110 -26.07 -0.44 53.30
CA ASP A 1110 -27.33 -0.22 54.01
C ASP A 1110 -28.03 -1.54 54.38
N ARG A 1111 -28.15 -2.46 53.40
CA ARG A 1111 -28.85 -3.74 53.55
C ARG A 1111 -28.19 -4.73 54.51
N TYR A 1112 -26.94 -4.51 54.93
CA TYR A 1112 -26.15 -5.41 55.80
C TYR A 1112 -25.93 -4.89 57.23
N LEU A 1113 -26.29 -3.63 57.54
CA LEU A 1113 -26.07 -3.04 58.87
C LEU A 1113 -26.90 -3.67 59.99
N ASP A 1114 -26.36 -3.68 61.21
CA ASP A 1114 -27.18 -3.81 62.41
C ASP A 1114 -28.08 -2.57 62.54
N THR A 1115 -29.39 -2.77 62.64
CA THR A 1115 -30.37 -1.67 62.62
C THR A 1115 -31.67 -2.06 63.30
N ASP A 1116 -32.28 -1.10 63.99
CA ASP A 1116 -33.63 -1.18 64.59
C ASP A 1116 -34.74 -0.72 63.61
N ASP A 1117 -34.40 -0.43 62.34
CA ASP A 1117 -35.35 -0.01 61.31
C ASP A 1117 -36.32 -1.15 60.93
N GLU A 1118 -37.59 -0.99 61.32
CA GLU A 1118 -38.66 -1.95 61.05
C GLU A 1118 -38.86 -2.24 59.55
N GLU A 1119 -38.61 -1.30 58.63
CA GLU A 1119 -38.75 -1.54 57.19
C GLU A 1119 -37.61 -2.41 56.66
N ILE A 1120 -36.36 -2.12 57.05
CA ILE A 1120 -35.20 -2.93 56.66
C ILE A 1120 -35.32 -4.35 57.24
N LEU A 1121 -35.72 -4.49 58.50
CA LEU A 1121 -35.96 -5.78 59.14
C LEU A 1121 -37.10 -6.56 58.46
N TYR A 1122 -38.19 -5.88 58.08
CA TYR A 1122 -39.29 -6.50 57.32
C TYR A 1122 -38.86 -6.94 55.90
N LYS A 1123 -38.07 -6.12 55.19
CA LYS A 1123 -37.51 -6.46 53.87
C LYS A 1123 -36.52 -7.63 53.94
N ARG A 1124 -35.68 -7.70 54.97
CA ARG A 1124 -34.80 -8.86 55.25
C ARG A 1124 -35.61 -10.14 55.48
N ASN A 1125 -36.66 -10.07 56.29
CA ASN A 1125 -37.51 -11.23 56.57
C ASN A 1125 -38.23 -11.76 55.30
N GLN A 1126 -38.65 -10.86 54.40
CA GLN A 1126 -39.14 -11.26 53.08
C GLN A 1126 -38.07 -11.99 52.26
N VAL A 1127 -36.84 -11.49 52.20
CA VAL A 1127 -35.73 -12.17 51.48
C VAL A 1127 -35.39 -13.52 52.11
N PHE A 1128 -35.42 -13.64 53.44
CA PHE A 1128 -35.24 -14.92 54.14
C PHE A 1128 -36.30 -15.95 53.73
N GLU A 1129 -37.58 -15.57 53.74
CA GLU A 1129 -38.65 -16.48 53.30
C GLU A 1129 -38.59 -16.78 51.79
N TRP A 1130 -38.26 -15.81 50.94
CA TRP A 1130 -38.06 -16.04 49.50
C TRP A 1130 -36.88 -16.97 49.22
N LYS A 1131 -35.74 -16.83 49.89
CA LYS A 1131 -34.62 -17.78 49.80
C LYS A 1131 -35.05 -19.17 50.28
N ARG A 1132 -35.79 -19.26 51.39
CA ARG A 1132 -36.32 -20.52 51.92
C ARG A 1132 -37.37 -21.16 51.00
N GLU A 1133 -38.06 -20.38 50.18
CA GLU A 1133 -38.92 -20.86 49.09
C GLU A 1133 -38.07 -21.36 47.90
N ILE A 1134 -37.06 -20.59 47.47
CA ILE A 1134 -36.10 -20.97 46.42
C ILE A 1134 -35.44 -22.32 46.75
N SER A 1135 -34.89 -22.51 47.96
CA SER A 1135 -34.24 -23.78 48.31
C SER A 1135 -35.18 -24.98 48.27
N LYS A 1136 -36.46 -24.81 48.65
CA LYS A 1136 -37.48 -25.87 48.54
C LYS A 1136 -37.84 -26.17 47.08
N LEU A 1137 -37.98 -25.13 46.26
CA LEU A 1137 -38.26 -25.25 44.83
C LEU A 1137 -37.09 -25.90 44.07
N GLN A 1138 -35.85 -25.52 44.39
CA GLN A 1138 -34.63 -26.15 43.85
C GLN A 1138 -34.50 -27.61 44.27
N GLN A 1139 -34.73 -27.94 45.56
CA GLN A 1139 -34.74 -29.32 46.04
C GLN A 1139 -35.80 -30.15 45.29
N TYR A 1140 -37.03 -29.64 45.16
CA TYR A 1140 -38.10 -30.36 44.47
C TYR A 1140 -37.85 -30.49 42.95
N LYS A 1141 -37.28 -29.47 42.30
CA LYS A 1141 -36.82 -29.56 40.90
C LYS A 1141 -35.70 -30.59 40.74
N PHE A 1142 -34.75 -30.64 41.66
CA PHE A 1142 -33.69 -31.66 41.67
C PHE A 1142 -34.30 -33.06 41.81
N ASP A 1143 -35.21 -33.28 42.76
CA ASP A 1143 -35.85 -34.59 42.97
C ASP A 1143 -36.71 -35.04 41.77
N LEU A 1144 -37.29 -34.11 41.00
CA LEU A 1144 -38.03 -34.40 39.75
C LEU A 1144 -37.11 -34.72 38.56
N LEU A 1145 -35.95 -34.05 38.46
CA LEU A 1145 -34.99 -34.22 37.35
C LEU A 1145 -33.89 -35.24 37.64
N LYS A 1146 -33.81 -35.75 38.88
CA LYS A 1146 -32.81 -36.71 39.32
C LYS A 1146 -32.80 -37.93 38.40
N ILE A 1147 -31.64 -38.16 37.78
CA ILE A 1147 -31.37 -39.37 37.01
C ILE A 1147 -31.22 -40.53 38.00
N ASP A 1148 -32.00 -41.58 37.79
CA ASP A 1148 -31.88 -42.82 38.54
C ASP A 1148 -30.65 -43.62 38.04
N PRO A 1149 -29.75 -44.09 38.93
CA PRO A 1149 -28.48 -44.68 38.54
C PRO A 1149 -28.58 -46.11 37.99
N GLU A 1150 -29.68 -46.83 38.22
CA GLU A 1150 -29.87 -48.17 37.63
C GLU A 1150 -30.45 -48.09 36.22
N THR A 1151 -31.34 -47.12 35.97
CA THR A 1151 -32.08 -46.96 34.70
C THR A 1151 -31.47 -45.91 33.76
N SER A 1152 -30.63 -44.99 34.28
CA SER A 1152 -30.01 -43.87 33.55
C SER A 1152 -31.01 -42.89 32.91
N VAL A 1153 -32.21 -42.73 33.49
CA VAL A 1153 -33.23 -41.75 33.07
C VAL A 1153 -33.86 -41.02 34.26
N SER A 1154 -34.47 -39.86 34.00
CA SER A 1154 -35.26 -39.12 35.00
C SER A 1154 -36.63 -39.79 35.23
N LEU A 1155 -37.33 -39.40 36.31
CA LEU A 1155 -38.72 -39.82 36.57
C LEU A 1155 -39.65 -39.55 35.36
N ILE A 1156 -39.54 -38.34 34.79
CA ILE A 1156 -40.39 -37.89 33.68
C ILE A 1156 -40.07 -38.64 32.39
N ASP A 1157 -38.79 -38.92 32.12
CA ASP A 1157 -38.40 -39.65 30.92
C ASP A 1157 -38.69 -41.16 31.03
N SER A 1158 -38.61 -41.72 32.24
CA SER A 1158 -39.09 -43.07 32.54
C SER A 1158 -40.59 -43.24 32.25
N LEU A 1159 -41.41 -42.24 32.61
CA LEU A 1159 -42.83 -42.22 32.28
C LEU A 1159 -43.09 -42.11 30.77
N LYS A 1160 -42.40 -41.20 30.06
CA LYS A 1160 -42.47 -41.08 28.59
C LYS A 1160 -42.05 -42.36 27.86
N ILE A 1161 -41.01 -43.05 28.35
CA ILE A 1161 -40.55 -44.33 27.79
C ILE A 1161 -41.60 -45.42 28.04
N THR A 1162 -42.20 -45.45 29.23
CA THR A 1162 -43.25 -46.42 29.60
C THR A 1162 -44.52 -46.23 28.77
N GLU A 1163 -44.99 -45.00 28.62
CA GLU A 1163 -46.08 -44.61 27.71
C GLU A 1163 -45.80 -45.11 26.29
N LYS A 1164 -44.66 -44.70 25.71
CA LYS A 1164 -44.28 -45.03 24.34
C LYS A 1164 -44.08 -46.54 24.13
N TYR A 1165 -43.71 -47.29 25.16
CA TYR A 1165 -43.66 -48.75 25.13
C TYR A 1165 -45.07 -49.36 25.10
N LEU A 1166 -45.98 -48.91 25.97
CA LEU A 1166 -47.37 -49.38 26.05
C LEU A 1166 -48.11 -49.16 24.73
N GLU A 1167 -48.00 -47.96 24.16
CA GLU A 1167 -48.61 -47.60 22.87
C GLU A 1167 -48.14 -48.49 21.72
N ASN A 1168 -46.83 -48.75 21.61
CA ASN A 1168 -46.26 -49.44 20.45
C ASN A 1168 -46.34 -50.97 20.56
N LYS A 1169 -46.19 -51.55 21.76
CA LYS A 1169 -46.13 -53.01 21.95
C LYS A 1169 -47.43 -53.67 22.38
N ILE A 1170 -48.20 -53.05 23.28
CA ILE A 1170 -49.24 -53.80 24.02
C ILE A 1170 -50.65 -53.55 23.46
N ILE A 1171 -50.90 -52.40 22.83
CA ILE A 1171 -52.11 -52.22 21.98
C ILE A 1171 -52.12 -53.23 20.80
N SER A 1172 -50.94 -53.77 20.45
CA SER A 1172 -50.69 -54.64 19.30
C SER A 1172 -50.78 -56.16 19.60
N ASP A 1173 -50.96 -56.57 20.87
CA ASP A 1173 -50.81 -57.97 21.30
C ASP A 1173 -52.07 -58.47 22.06
N ASP A 1174 -52.86 -59.33 21.40
CA ASP A 1174 -54.09 -59.94 21.93
C ASP A 1174 -53.90 -60.70 23.26
N SER A 1175 -52.67 -61.02 23.67
CA SER A 1175 -52.39 -61.73 24.91
C SER A 1175 -52.36 -60.84 26.17
N LEU A 1176 -52.28 -59.52 26.02
CA LEU A 1176 -52.04 -58.57 27.12
C LEU A 1176 -53.03 -57.39 27.10
N SER A 1177 -54.26 -57.62 27.57
CA SER A 1177 -55.28 -56.57 27.67
C SER A 1177 -54.94 -55.54 28.77
N ILE A 1178 -54.29 -54.44 28.40
CA ILE A 1178 -54.19 -53.22 29.23
C ILE A 1178 -55.31 -52.26 28.86
N GLU A 1179 -56.01 -51.72 29.86
CA GLU A 1179 -57.02 -50.69 29.60
C GLU A 1179 -56.39 -49.38 29.10
N LEU A 1180 -57.02 -48.74 28.11
CA LEU A 1180 -56.67 -47.41 27.60
C LEU A 1180 -56.64 -46.32 28.69
N SER A 1181 -57.39 -46.51 29.77
CA SER A 1181 -57.36 -45.69 30.99
C SER A 1181 -55.94 -45.59 31.59
N THR A 1182 -55.13 -46.64 31.48
CA THR A 1182 -53.75 -46.70 31.98
C THR A 1182 -52.83 -45.73 31.24
N ILE A 1183 -52.89 -45.72 29.90
CA ILE A 1183 -52.07 -44.84 29.07
C ILE A 1183 -52.50 -43.38 29.28
N GLN A 1184 -53.81 -43.12 29.35
CA GLN A 1184 -54.33 -41.78 29.69
C GLN A 1184 -53.84 -41.30 31.06
N THR A 1185 -53.84 -42.17 32.08
CA THR A 1185 -53.34 -41.85 33.43
C THR A 1185 -51.85 -41.49 33.42
N ILE A 1186 -51.03 -42.20 32.65
CA ILE A 1186 -49.59 -41.89 32.50
C ILE A 1186 -49.41 -40.55 31.77
N ASN A 1187 -50.14 -40.32 30.67
CA ASN A 1187 -50.08 -39.08 29.89
C ASN A 1187 -50.52 -37.84 30.68
N ASP A 1188 -51.57 -37.97 31.51
CA ASP A 1188 -52.04 -36.94 32.43
C ASP A 1188 -50.97 -36.62 33.50
N GLU A 1189 -50.33 -37.64 34.09
CA GLU A 1189 -49.27 -37.43 35.09
C GLU A 1189 -47.98 -36.86 34.47
N ILE A 1190 -47.61 -37.24 33.24
CA ILE A 1190 -46.51 -36.60 32.48
C ILE A 1190 -46.79 -35.10 32.27
N ARG A 1191 -48.01 -34.75 31.80
CA ARG A 1191 -48.40 -33.34 31.59
C ARG A 1191 -48.36 -32.55 32.90
N LYS A 1192 -48.86 -33.13 33.99
CA LYS A 1192 -48.85 -32.54 35.34
C LYS A 1192 -47.43 -32.33 35.89
N LEU A 1193 -46.54 -33.31 35.78
CA LEU A 1193 -45.14 -33.17 36.20
C LEU A 1193 -44.36 -32.17 35.34
N THR A 1194 -44.67 -32.09 34.05
CA THR A 1194 -44.06 -31.09 33.14
C THR A 1194 -44.54 -29.67 33.45
N SER A 1195 -45.85 -29.48 33.67
CA SER A 1195 -46.41 -28.20 34.14
C SER A 1195 -45.78 -27.77 35.47
N ASN A 1196 -45.67 -28.69 36.43
CA ASN A 1196 -45.03 -28.39 37.72
C ASN A 1196 -43.60 -27.87 37.55
N LEU A 1197 -42.79 -28.42 36.63
CA LEU A 1197 -41.44 -27.90 36.37
C LEU A 1197 -41.45 -26.49 35.77
N GLU A 1198 -42.37 -26.22 34.84
CA GLU A 1198 -42.53 -24.90 34.21
C GLU A 1198 -43.02 -23.86 35.23
N ASP A 1199 -43.96 -24.22 36.11
CA ASP A 1199 -44.42 -23.40 37.24
C ASP A 1199 -43.28 -23.14 38.25
N ILE A 1200 -42.45 -24.14 38.57
CA ILE A 1200 -41.28 -24.00 39.45
C ILE A 1200 -40.26 -23.02 38.84
N ASP A 1201 -39.92 -23.14 37.56
CA ASP A 1201 -38.94 -22.26 36.93
C ASP A 1201 -39.45 -20.83 36.77
N ASN A 1202 -40.74 -20.64 36.45
CA ASN A 1202 -41.38 -19.32 36.48
C ASN A 1202 -41.30 -18.69 37.88
N ARG A 1203 -41.63 -19.45 38.94
CA ARG A 1203 -41.58 -18.98 40.33
C ARG A 1203 -40.15 -18.71 40.82
N LEU A 1204 -39.17 -19.52 40.42
CA LEU A 1204 -37.76 -19.28 40.69
C LEU A 1204 -37.28 -17.97 40.03
N ASN A 1205 -37.65 -17.72 38.78
CA ASN A 1205 -37.32 -16.47 38.10
C ASN A 1205 -37.96 -15.24 38.78
N GLU A 1206 -39.23 -15.34 39.19
CA GLU A 1206 -39.93 -14.29 39.95
C GLU A 1206 -39.23 -13.99 41.28
N LEU A 1207 -38.93 -15.01 42.09
CA LEU A 1207 -38.28 -14.85 43.40
C LEU A 1207 -36.87 -14.25 43.29
N ASN A 1208 -36.07 -14.67 42.30
CA ASN A 1208 -34.76 -14.07 42.04
C ASN A 1208 -34.87 -12.60 41.61
N HIS A 1209 -35.89 -12.23 40.83
CA HIS A 1209 -36.15 -10.84 40.47
C HIS A 1209 -36.55 -10.00 41.71
N LEU A 1210 -37.44 -10.52 42.57
CA LEU A 1210 -37.86 -9.85 43.81
C LEU A 1210 -36.68 -9.60 44.77
N ILE A 1211 -35.80 -10.59 44.95
CA ILE A 1211 -34.60 -10.46 45.79
C ILE A 1211 -33.66 -9.36 45.27
N SER A 1212 -33.38 -9.34 43.96
CA SER A 1212 -32.42 -8.38 43.37
C SER A 1212 -32.88 -6.91 43.49
N ILE A 1213 -34.18 -6.64 43.42
CA ILE A 1213 -34.73 -5.27 43.53
C ILE A 1213 -35.06 -4.82 44.96
N GLN A 1214 -35.21 -5.74 45.93
CA GLN A 1214 -35.79 -5.45 47.26
C GLN A 1214 -35.14 -4.26 48.00
N PHE A 1215 -33.82 -4.10 47.86
CA PHE A 1215 -33.07 -2.99 48.47
C PHE A 1215 -32.39 -2.10 47.41
N GLN A 1216 -32.95 -1.98 46.20
CA GLN A 1216 -32.36 -1.18 45.12
C GLN A 1216 -32.36 0.33 45.42
N ASP A 1217 -33.24 0.80 46.31
CA ASP A 1217 -33.39 2.22 46.68
C ASP A 1217 -32.53 2.63 47.89
N TYR A 1218 -32.00 1.69 48.67
CA TYR A 1218 -31.19 1.96 49.86
C TYR A 1218 -29.74 2.27 49.45
N LYS A 1219 -29.40 3.57 49.47
CA LYS A 1219 -28.15 4.13 48.96
C LYS A 1219 -27.52 5.18 49.90
N SER A 1220 -27.83 5.13 51.18
CA SER A 1220 -27.36 6.12 52.16
C SER A 1220 -25.89 5.91 52.56
N ILE A 1221 -25.36 4.69 52.43
CA ILE A 1221 -23.98 4.36 52.79
C ILE A 1221 -23.24 3.85 51.55
N ALA A 1222 -22.78 4.80 50.74
CA ALA A 1222 -22.03 4.58 49.52
C ALA A 1222 -20.52 4.38 49.78
N TYR A 1223 -19.96 3.38 49.10
CA TYR A 1223 -18.53 3.09 49.07
C TYR A 1223 -18.08 3.07 47.61
N ASN A 1224 -17.05 3.86 47.29
CA ASN A 1224 -16.50 3.99 45.94
C ASN A 1224 -15.23 3.13 45.81
N ILE A 1225 -15.10 2.38 44.72
CA ILE A 1225 -13.92 1.55 44.47
C ILE A 1225 -12.70 2.45 44.26
N PHE A 1226 -11.56 2.12 44.87
CA PHE A 1226 -10.32 2.88 44.61
C PHE A 1226 -9.09 2.03 44.37
N ALA A 1227 -9.06 0.76 44.79
CA ALA A 1227 -7.98 -0.15 44.45
C ALA A 1227 -8.48 -1.57 44.13
N VAL A 1228 -7.90 -2.21 43.12
CA VAL A 1228 -8.20 -3.59 42.74
C VAL A 1228 -6.89 -4.33 42.49
N PHE A 1229 -6.58 -5.30 43.34
CA PHE A 1229 -5.44 -6.19 43.20
C PHE A 1229 -5.80 -7.35 42.28
N ILE A 1230 -5.01 -7.53 41.23
CA ILE A 1230 -5.19 -8.55 40.21
C ILE A 1230 -4.09 -9.60 40.35
N HIS A 1231 -4.45 -10.86 40.08
CA HIS A 1231 -3.52 -11.96 39.97
C HIS A 1231 -3.70 -12.68 38.62
N ARG A 1232 -2.64 -12.75 37.80
CA ARG A 1232 -2.61 -13.56 36.57
C ARG A 1232 -1.58 -14.69 36.71
N GLY A 1233 -2.02 -15.93 36.55
CA GLY A 1233 -1.25 -17.14 36.88
C GLY A 1233 -2.13 -18.19 37.55
N GLU A 1234 -1.52 -19.28 38.01
CA GLU A 1234 -2.17 -20.43 38.66
C GLU A 1234 -2.41 -20.18 40.18
N ALA A 1235 -2.59 -21.24 40.97
CA ALA A 1235 -2.72 -21.15 42.42
C ALA A 1235 -1.35 -21.03 43.15
N SER A 1236 -0.29 -21.62 42.59
CA SER A 1236 1.05 -21.72 43.22
C SER A 1236 2.06 -20.70 42.70
N TYR A 1237 1.83 -20.12 41.52
CA TYR A 1237 2.69 -19.09 40.93
C TYR A 1237 1.89 -18.15 40.03
N GLY A 1238 2.32 -16.90 39.94
CA GLY A 1238 1.73 -15.90 39.07
C GLY A 1238 2.20 -14.50 39.38
N HIS A 1239 1.68 -13.55 38.63
CA HIS A 1239 2.07 -12.14 38.68
C HIS A 1239 0.94 -11.27 39.24
N TYR A 1240 1.31 -10.33 40.11
CA TYR A 1240 0.40 -9.43 40.80
C TYR A 1240 0.64 -7.98 40.36
N TRP A 1241 -0.46 -7.24 40.23
CA TRP A 1241 -0.45 -5.78 40.10
C TRP A 1241 -1.69 -5.18 40.75
N VAL A 1242 -1.68 -3.88 41.00
CA VAL A 1242 -2.85 -3.15 41.51
C VAL A 1242 -3.30 -2.07 40.53
N TYR A 1243 -4.60 -2.01 40.24
CA TYR A 1243 -5.22 -0.82 39.66
C TYR A 1243 -5.60 0.14 40.79
N ILE A 1244 -5.21 1.41 40.72
CA ILE A 1244 -5.61 2.44 41.69
C ILE A 1244 -6.27 3.61 40.95
N LYS A 1245 -7.41 4.06 41.46
CA LYS A 1245 -8.19 5.20 40.95
C LYS A 1245 -7.63 6.52 41.48
N ASP A 1246 -7.53 7.52 40.62
CA ASP A 1246 -7.11 8.88 40.97
C ASP A 1246 -8.34 9.83 40.94
N PRO A 1247 -8.99 10.10 42.08
CA PRO A 1247 -10.17 10.97 42.14
C PRO A 1247 -9.82 12.45 41.88
N HIS A 1248 -8.55 12.84 41.93
CA HIS A 1248 -8.09 14.20 41.66
C HIS A 1248 -7.83 14.45 40.17
N ASN A 1249 -7.61 13.39 39.38
CA ASN A 1249 -7.37 13.48 37.94
C ASN A 1249 -8.46 12.75 37.13
N ASN A 1250 -9.67 13.33 37.08
CA ASN A 1250 -10.79 12.84 36.26
C ASN A 1250 -11.25 11.38 36.51
N ASN A 1251 -10.98 10.80 37.69
CA ASN A 1251 -11.27 9.39 38.02
C ASN A 1251 -10.61 8.37 37.08
N ILE A 1252 -9.44 8.69 36.51
CA ILE A 1252 -8.64 7.71 35.78
C ILE A 1252 -8.20 6.57 36.70
N PHE A 1253 -8.00 5.39 36.12
CA PHE A 1253 -7.32 4.29 36.78
C PHE A 1253 -5.87 4.23 36.29
N ARG A 1254 -4.95 3.95 37.21
CA ARG A 1254 -3.56 3.60 36.89
C ARG A 1254 -3.26 2.18 37.33
N LYS A 1255 -2.66 1.41 36.43
CA LYS A 1255 -2.10 0.09 36.66
C LYS A 1255 -0.68 0.25 37.18
N TYR A 1256 -0.44 -0.20 38.41
CA TYR A 1256 0.88 -0.22 39.04
C TYR A 1256 1.43 -1.64 38.94
N ASN A 1257 2.24 -1.87 37.90
CA ASN A 1257 2.81 -3.16 37.55
C ASN A 1257 4.33 -3.10 37.76
N ASP A 1258 4.73 -3.28 39.02
CA ASP A 1258 6.10 -3.08 39.51
C ASP A 1258 6.67 -1.71 39.07
N GLU A 1259 7.75 -1.73 38.28
CA GLU A 1259 8.48 -0.56 37.81
C GLU A 1259 7.67 0.29 36.83
N ILE A 1260 6.67 -0.30 36.16
CA ILE A 1260 5.85 0.34 35.14
C ILE A 1260 4.48 0.72 35.72
N VAL A 1261 4.24 2.03 35.83
CA VAL A 1261 2.89 2.57 36.08
C VAL A 1261 2.30 3.05 34.74
N THR A 1262 1.08 2.63 34.39
CA THR A 1262 0.36 3.01 33.16
C THR A 1262 -1.07 3.48 33.45
N GLU A 1263 -1.55 4.50 32.73
CA GLU A 1263 -2.98 4.86 32.75
C GLU A 1263 -3.79 3.87 31.91
N VAL A 1264 -4.96 3.47 32.41
CA VAL A 1264 -5.82 2.43 31.81
C VAL A 1264 -7.29 2.86 31.83
N PRO A 1265 -8.09 2.45 30.84
CA PRO A 1265 -9.53 2.75 30.82
C PRO A 1265 -10.26 1.88 31.85
N ALA A 1266 -11.35 2.41 32.42
CA ALA A 1266 -12.18 1.68 33.39
C ALA A 1266 -12.67 0.30 32.88
N SER A 1267 -12.85 0.16 31.56
CA SER A 1267 -13.21 -1.09 30.90
C SER A 1267 -12.16 -2.21 31.00
N GLU A 1268 -10.89 -1.92 31.35
CA GLU A 1268 -9.89 -2.95 31.65
C GLU A 1268 -10.15 -3.58 33.04
N ILE A 1269 -10.62 -2.77 34.01
CA ILE A 1269 -10.91 -3.21 35.39
C ILE A 1269 -12.26 -3.94 35.47
N PHE A 1270 -13.27 -3.44 34.77
CA PHE A 1270 -14.61 -4.05 34.71
C PHE A 1270 -14.75 -5.10 33.58
N ASN A 1271 -13.66 -5.78 33.22
CA ASN A 1271 -13.66 -6.84 32.21
C ASN A 1271 -14.03 -8.21 32.82
N PHE A 1272 -15.32 -8.55 32.76
CA PHE A 1272 -15.90 -9.79 33.29
C PHE A 1272 -16.05 -10.91 32.25
N LEU A 1273 -15.34 -10.86 31.12
CA LEU A 1273 -15.34 -11.94 30.13
C LEU A 1273 -14.65 -13.20 30.69
N GLU A 1274 -15.23 -14.38 30.42
CA GLU A 1274 -14.70 -15.69 30.87
C GLU A 1274 -13.28 -16.00 30.33
N THR A 1275 -12.88 -15.36 29.24
CA THR A 1275 -11.53 -15.44 28.67
C THR A 1275 -10.48 -14.62 29.44
N ASN A 1276 -10.89 -13.79 30.40
CA ASN A 1276 -9.98 -12.91 31.15
C ASN A 1276 -9.22 -13.67 32.26
N THR A 1277 -8.05 -14.20 31.92
CA THR A 1277 -7.12 -14.86 32.87
C THR A 1277 -6.59 -13.95 34.01
N ALA A 1278 -6.74 -12.63 33.91
CA ALA A 1278 -6.28 -11.67 34.90
C ALA A 1278 -7.40 -11.34 35.89
N THR A 1279 -7.45 -12.05 37.01
CA THR A 1279 -8.62 -12.08 37.91
C THR A 1279 -8.39 -11.29 39.22
N PRO A 1280 -9.42 -10.62 39.77
CA PRO A 1280 -9.31 -9.93 41.05
C PRO A 1280 -9.07 -10.90 42.20
N TYR A 1281 -8.08 -10.59 43.04
CA TYR A 1281 -7.78 -11.28 44.31
C TYR A 1281 -8.23 -10.43 45.52
N TYR A 1282 -8.11 -9.11 45.43
CA TYR A 1282 -8.50 -8.17 46.49
C TYR A 1282 -9.20 -6.95 45.88
N ILE A 1283 -10.37 -6.57 46.38
CA ILE A 1283 -11.17 -5.46 45.87
C ILE A 1283 -11.40 -4.46 47.01
N VAL A 1284 -10.97 -3.21 46.83
CA VAL A 1284 -10.96 -2.21 47.90
C VAL A 1284 -11.79 -0.98 47.54
N TYR A 1285 -12.68 -0.63 48.46
CA TYR A 1285 -13.53 0.55 48.41
C TYR A 1285 -13.25 1.48 49.59
N ILE A 1286 -13.51 2.77 49.41
CA ILE A 1286 -13.48 3.79 50.47
C ILE A 1286 -14.87 4.40 50.62
N LYS A 1287 -15.25 4.86 51.83
CA LYS A 1287 -16.47 5.67 52.03
C LYS A 1287 -16.48 6.84 51.04
N GLU A 1288 -17.60 7.06 50.36
CA GLU A 1288 -17.74 8.12 49.34
C GLU A 1288 -17.32 9.50 49.87
N GLU A 1289 -17.69 9.83 51.11
CA GLU A 1289 -17.35 11.09 51.78
C GLU A 1289 -15.84 11.31 52.02
N LEU A 1290 -15.02 10.25 51.94
CA LEU A 1290 -13.59 10.30 52.22
C LEU A 1290 -12.71 10.20 50.96
N GLU A 1291 -13.23 9.71 49.83
CA GLU A 1291 -12.48 9.39 48.59
C GLU A 1291 -11.52 10.53 48.19
N SER A 1292 -12.04 11.74 47.94
CA SER A 1292 -11.27 12.92 47.53
C SER A 1292 -10.44 13.60 48.63
N SER A 1293 -10.35 12.99 49.83
CA SER A 1293 -9.54 13.49 50.95
C SER A 1293 -8.45 12.52 51.39
N TYR A 1294 -8.66 11.22 51.17
CA TYR A 1294 -7.76 10.15 51.60
C TYR A 1294 -6.98 9.51 50.43
N ILE A 1295 -7.51 9.49 49.21
CA ILE A 1295 -6.88 8.80 48.08
C ILE A 1295 -6.13 9.80 47.21
N GLU A 1296 -4.80 9.86 47.38
CA GLU A 1296 -3.91 10.78 46.67
C GLU A 1296 -2.75 9.99 46.03
N PRO A 1297 -2.98 9.32 44.88
CA PRO A 1297 -2.02 8.36 44.30
C PRO A 1297 -0.80 9.02 43.63
N LEU A 1298 -0.97 10.25 43.14
CA LEU A 1298 0.10 11.04 42.55
C LEU A 1298 0.68 12.00 43.62
N LYS A 1299 1.78 11.58 44.25
CA LYS A 1299 2.53 12.42 45.19
C LYS A 1299 4.03 12.42 44.84
N ARG A 1300 4.44 13.38 44.02
CA ARG A 1300 5.83 13.68 43.65
C ARG A 1300 6.20 15.10 44.11
N GLU A 1301 7.41 15.28 44.61
CA GLU A 1301 8.01 16.58 44.94
C GLU A 1301 9.48 16.59 44.50
N ILE A 1302 9.72 16.31 43.22
CA ILE A 1302 11.05 16.36 42.62
C ILE A 1302 11.57 17.80 42.72
N LYS A 1303 12.73 17.99 43.34
CA LYS A 1303 13.43 19.27 43.36
C LYS A 1303 14.24 19.43 42.07
N GLU A 1304 14.15 20.61 41.47
CA GLU A 1304 15.01 21.06 40.34
C GLU A 1304 16.47 21.23 40.78
#